data_AF-A0A1X7L104-F1
#
_entry.id   AF-A0A1X7L104-F1
#
_cell.length_a   1.000
_cell.length_b   1.000
_cell.length_c   1.000
_cell.angle_alpha   90.00
_cell.angle_beta   90.00
_cell.angle_gamma   90.00
#
_symmetry.space_group_name_H-M   'P 1'
#
loop_
_entity.id
_entity.type
_entity.pdbx_description
1 polymer ?
#
loop_
_entity_poly.entity_id
_entity_poly.type
_entity_poly.pdbx_seq_one_letter_code
_entity_poly.pdbx_strand_id
1 'polypeptide(L)'
;MTDPVPAAVPSSGAAWPTTPQAFADTTLCPRCFAVLLSSRCHSCGLELAVPLAAELIAASHTLVDAERHRRDLIQRMWNEQLAAQLIVTPARPAPTYVPDAASAAAATAIAPPLPAFPSVSPHPSTVSPPGATPAPTVPPSHESSDSRPRRSGVQVFLLVTGIVLLSVFALFFVTVAYLFATVEVRVVVTALAGLVVFGVAWVLKRRHLPATAEGVGVTGTVILLGVLEFVRGAELFGSASITPALFSGAGFLALSALLEALHRISRLRFARLGSVLLAPTGVALVVVGALGSVDSGLALWAGLVAAGASTLALPQIRERSGEAALVRWVAVVSMTAALIPAALLLPEVPGSSALSYSVSAIVWGAFILRLRAGSGAHAWSRAASVMLGLSVSLAPTVAIFRHASTEWNLWAPGTAAAIVAVTLVIRARTSTTQLASRICRDAQIPALIVAALGLLPGVGLAAIHILGSVFPRYLLWQARPGDAAGFVPETGAWAAVLAPAVAALLGAVAIRLARLPSALGALVGCLSCVALLAAASHAGTVLLSLLAYAIVATTGLAALLATRGRRVPAVRVPAAIALGVATFAVVILSHASTSLWLPGTLATAALIVVSRFAIAPSTPAASFVRPLLTGFVAGFLFVEMTLLMPWISGWRPSLLSASSPFPAPTDFFALPGAGAVLLLCVVPLALRSRIDRASRGAWDLRAAAVVALLTAAISSLVLFVAGSASAIDHGARIAIPLGLAVAAIVWQIRGSVAHTAERVALAGLAPLALTATLASVADAATASSTALMLDLAAPVAAILSAALGAVLFTRASPGIRSAARIAWECAIALVMIVSIVRCIASADASTWLILLLLAVTPIIVSFADGNPFRSRSPRRFGGALSCVLATAALWQFLAFRGMVDVEPYTLPLAGMLLCLTAAIAVFSTQTASVATVRSTLFAAALVIALVPSALVSIADERPTRGVVVLVIAAVLTAAALLAPRVIRGVIVRDSALYSSIAVLVTIGLARAVRDAIVSEDGVLFPEIWVLPAVIALVVTSAVWTRRRALPFRVAQLGVPAAVALIGLISVVCLITLPETNSSTRLAVVSTTFVGVVVAAAVRRWVPLDRVSQITALCVLVVVGATGLVTGAAHPFELSTTPVGLALIVSGLVTVRRDASARTWPNLGPGIAVLLVPSLLADFGSTELWRVIALGVLSVALVAVSITLRWQAPLIVSGTVLLVHALAQSWPWIQGLYSVVPWWIWLGIGGALLIALAARYEHRVRNLRSFVGTISSLR
;
A
#
# COMPACT_ATOMS: atom_id res chain seq x y z
N MET A 1 55.25 -3.44 -63.94
CA MET A 1 54.39 -2.46 -64.63
C MET A 1 52.97 -2.97 -64.55
N THR A 2 52.10 -2.25 -63.86
CA THR A 2 50.72 -2.66 -63.56
C THR A 2 49.78 -1.59 -64.10
N ASP A 3 49.01 -1.93 -65.14
CA ASP A 3 47.90 -1.10 -65.56
C ASP A 3 46.78 -1.14 -64.50
N PRO A 4 46.17 0.01 -64.14
CA PRO A 4 45.09 0.04 -63.17
C PRO A 4 43.76 -0.39 -63.82
N VAL A 5 43.18 -1.47 -63.28
CA VAL A 5 41.80 -1.88 -63.57
C VAL A 5 40.84 -0.75 -63.15
N PRO A 6 39.85 -0.36 -63.97
CA PRO A 6 38.89 0.69 -63.59
C PRO A 6 38.07 0.27 -62.38
N ALA A 7 38.04 1.13 -61.36
CA ALA A 7 37.33 0.88 -60.11
C ALA A 7 35.80 0.79 -60.31
N ALA A 8 35.16 -0.05 -59.51
CA ALA A 8 33.72 -0.29 -59.57
C ALA A 8 32.90 0.99 -59.31
N VAL A 9 31.78 1.14 -60.04
CA VAL A 9 30.82 2.23 -59.87
C VAL A 9 30.21 2.19 -58.46
N PRO A 10 30.40 3.21 -57.61
CA PRO A 10 29.79 3.23 -56.27
C PRO A 10 28.27 3.47 -56.35
N SER A 11 27.53 2.81 -55.46
CA SER A 11 26.08 2.89 -55.31
C SER A 11 25.55 4.33 -55.25
N SER A 12 24.38 4.55 -55.86
CA SER A 12 23.69 5.85 -55.95
C SER A 12 22.99 6.31 -54.66
N GLY A 13 23.64 6.13 -53.51
CA GLY A 13 23.22 6.70 -52.22
C GLY A 13 24.02 7.94 -51.91
N ALA A 14 23.35 9.05 -51.56
CA ALA A 14 24.04 10.21 -51.02
C ALA A 14 24.59 9.86 -49.62
N ALA A 15 25.91 9.91 -49.45
CA ALA A 15 26.50 9.83 -48.13
C ALA A 15 26.08 11.06 -47.31
N TRP A 16 25.96 10.91 -45.99
CA TRP A 16 25.68 12.00 -45.07
C TRP A 16 26.74 11.99 -43.97
N PRO A 17 27.39 13.13 -43.65
CA PRO A 17 28.46 13.17 -42.67
C PRO A 17 27.89 13.19 -41.24
N THR A 18 28.72 12.77 -40.27
CA THR A 18 28.37 12.79 -38.84
C THR A 18 28.30 14.20 -38.25
N THR A 19 28.90 15.19 -38.91
CA THR A 19 28.86 16.60 -38.51
C THR A 19 28.44 17.47 -39.70
N PRO A 20 27.49 18.41 -39.52
CA PRO A 20 27.04 19.30 -40.62
C PRO A 20 28.20 20.10 -41.25
N GLN A 21 29.17 20.50 -40.43
CA GLN A 21 30.36 21.25 -40.86
C GLN A 21 31.13 20.59 -42.01
N ALA A 22 31.12 19.25 -42.11
CA ALA A 22 31.79 18.51 -43.18
C ALA A 22 31.17 18.73 -44.58
N PHE A 23 29.97 19.31 -44.69
CA PHE A 23 29.45 19.78 -45.98
C PHE A 23 30.17 21.03 -46.50
N ALA A 24 30.63 21.90 -45.59
CA ALA A 24 31.34 23.14 -45.93
C ALA A 24 32.87 22.96 -45.94
N ASP A 25 33.38 21.75 -45.64
CA ASP A 25 34.81 21.46 -45.60
C ASP A 25 35.35 21.16 -47.01
N THR A 26 36.08 22.12 -47.58
CA THR A 26 36.70 22.00 -48.91
C THR A 26 37.85 21.01 -48.97
N THR A 27 38.31 20.47 -47.84
CA THR A 27 39.31 19.38 -47.80
C THR A 27 38.67 18.00 -48.00
N LEU A 28 37.34 17.90 -48.00
CA LEU A 28 36.59 16.65 -48.15
C LEU A 28 35.81 16.60 -49.47
N CYS A 29 35.68 15.41 -50.06
CA CYS A 29 34.88 15.23 -51.26
C CYS A 29 33.38 15.35 -50.93
N PRO A 30 32.61 16.28 -51.56
CA PRO A 30 31.21 16.53 -51.19
C PRO A 30 30.25 15.38 -51.51
N ARG A 31 30.71 14.32 -52.21
CA ARG A 31 29.92 13.11 -52.50
C ARG A 31 30.20 11.93 -51.57
N CYS A 32 31.40 11.84 -50.98
CA CYS A 32 31.83 10.65 -50.23
C CYS A 32 32.64 10.93 -48.96
N PHE A 33 32.92 12.20 -48.65
CA PHE A 33 33.68 12.69 -47.49
C PHE A 33 35.09 12.10 -47.31
N ALA A 34 35.65 11.47 -48.36
CA ALA A 34 37.08 11.15 -48.42
C ALA A 34 37.90 12.43 -48.64
N VAL A 35 39.09 12.50 -48.04
CA VAL A 35 40.01 13.64 -48.15
C VAL A 35 40.41 13.89 -49.61
N LEU A 36 40.34 15.14 -50.05
CA LEU A 36 40.76 15.57 -51.39
C LEU A 36 42.26 15.83 -51.41
N LEU A 37 42.94 15.15 -52.34
CA LEU A 37 44.37 15.33 -52.63
C LEU A 37 44.61 16.06 -53.96
N SER A 38 43.56 16.28 -54.75
CA SER A 38 43.54 17.01 -56.03
C SER A 38 42.09 17.39 -56.39
N SER A 39 41.88 18.08 -57.52
CA SER A 39 40.54 18.44 -58.01
C SER A 39 39.64 17.23 -58.33
N ARG A 40 40.23 16.06 -58.55
CA ARG A 40 39.51 14.80 -58.77
C ARG A 40 39.62 13.91 -57.54
N CYS A 41 38.48 13.56 -56.96
CA CYS A 41 38.47 12.67 -55.81
C CYS A 41 39.00 11.27 -56.18
N HIS A 42 40.06 10.83 -55.50
CA HIS A 42 40.68 9.52 -55.69
C HIS A 42 39.75 8.34 -55.30
N SER A 43 38.77 8.57 -54.43
CA SER A 43 37.87 7.54 -53.88
C SER A 43 36.62 7.32 -54.75
N CYS A 44 35.96 8.38 -55.21
CA CYS A 44 34.70 8.30 -55.97
C CYS A 44 34.75 8.89 -57.39
N GLY A 45 35.90 9.40 -57.83
CA GLY A 45 36.11 9.93 -59.18
C GLY A 45 35.46 11.28 -59.49
N LEU A 46 34.81 11.94 -58.52
CA LEU A 46 34.17 13.24 -58.73
C LEU A 46 35.20 14.33 -59.09
N GLU A 47 34.97 15.02 -60.21
CA GLU A 47 35.75 16.18 -60.64
C GLU A 47 35.15 17.46 -60.07
N LEU A 48 35.98 18.28 -59.42
CA LEU A 48 35.60 19.55 -58.80
C LEU A 48 36.14 20.77 -59.56
N ALA A 49 37.00 20.59 -60.57
CA ALA A 49 37.45 21.64 -61.49
C ALA A 49 36.36 21.98 -62.55
N VAL A 50 35.13 22.20 -62.10
CA VAL A 50 33.95 22.50 -62.95
C VAL A 50 33.14 23.67 -62.37
N PRO A 51 32.48 24.51 -63.18
CA PRO A 51 31.74 25.67 -62.68
C PRO A 51 30.68 25.35 -61.62
N LEU A 52 30.01 24.19 -61.76
CA LEU A 52 29.01 23.67 -60.81
C LEU A 52 29.53 23.45 -59.38
N ALA A 53 30.85 23.36 -59.17
CA ALA A 53 31.41 23.25 -57.82
C ALA A 53 31.17 24.52 -56.98
N ALA A 54 31.08 25.70 -57.62
CA ALA A 54 30.76 26.96 -56.95
C ALA A 54 29.29 27.03 -56.48
N GLU A 55 28.36 26.45 -57.24
CA GLU A 55 26.96 26.32 -56.82
C GLU A 55 26.80 25.30 -55.69
N LEU A 56 27.51 24.17 -55.78
CA LEU A 56 27.50 23.11 -54.77
C LEU A 56 28.00 23.58 -53.41
N ILE A 57 29.09 24.37 -53.36
CA ILE A 57 29.61 24.90 -52.09
C ILE A 57 28.67 25.97 -51.49
N ALA A 58 28.04 26.81 -52.32
CA ALA A 58 27.03 27.77 -51.85
C ALA A 58 25.79 27.07 -51.24
N ALA A 59 25.30 25.99 -51.89
CA ALA A 59 24.24 25.16 -51.34
C ALA A 59 24.66 24.47 -50.03
N SER A 60 25.91 24.03 -49.94
CA SER A 60 26.47 23.38 -48.75
C SER A 60 26.59 24.32 -47.55
N HIS A 61 27.04 25.57 -47.76
CA HIS A 61 27.00 26.62 -46.73
C HIS A 61 25.57 26.91 -46.26
N THR A 62 24.63 27.05 -47.20
CA THR A 62 23.20 27.27 -46.90
C THR A 62 22.62 26.16 -45.99
N LEU A 63 23.01 24.91 -46.23
CA LEU A 63 22.60 23.76 -45.41
C LEU A 63 23.19 23.83 -43.98
N VAL A 64 24.48 24.19 -43.86
CA VAL A 64 25.15 24.35 -42.55
C VAL A 64 24.54 25.49 -41.74
N ASP A 65 24.22 26.62 -42.38
CA ASP A 65 23.62 27.77 -41.70
C ASP A 65 22.16 27.50 -41.29
N ALA A 66 21.40 26.73 -42.08
CA ALA A 66 20.06 26.27 -41.72
C ALA A 66 20.07 25.32 -40.50
N GLU A 67 21.05 24.43 -40.41
CA GLU A 67 21.26 23.56 -39.23
C GLU A 67 21.62 24.39 -37.99
N ARG A 68 22.56 25.34 -38.15
CA ARG A 68 22.98 26.24 -37.07
C ARG A 68 21.80 27.05 -36.55
N HIS A 69 20.98 27.61 -37.45
CA HIS A 69 19.77 28.36 -37.10
C HIS A 69 18.75 27.50 -36.33
N ARG A 70 18.55 26.24 -36.73
CA ARG A 70 17.70 25.27 -36.01
C ARG A 70 18.22 25.00 -34.60
N ARG A 71 19.54 24.80 -34.41
CA ARG A 71 20.15 24.65 -33.08
C ARG A 71 19.93 25.90 -32.22
N ASP A 72 20.12 27.08 -32.80
CA ASP A 72 19.92 28.37 -32.16
C ASP A 72 18.47 28.54 -31.65
N LEU A 73 17.48 28.17 -32.46
CA LEU A 73 16.07 28.18 -32.07
C LEU A 73 15.78 27.23 -30.90
N ILE A 74 16.32 26.00 -30.92
CA ILE A 74 16.18 25.03 -29.82
C ILE A 74 16.78 25.60 -28.53
N GLN A 75 17.97 26.23 -28.61
CA GLN A 75 18.61 26.84 -27.44
C GLN A 75 17.82 28.04 -26.90
N ARG A 76 17.23 28.87 -27.78
CA ARG A 76 16.36 29.99 -27.38
C ARG A 76 15.09 29.48 -26.69
N MET A 77 14.40 28.49 -27.27
CA MET A 77 13.23 27.86 -26.65
C MET A 77 13.56 27.30 -25.25
N TRP A 78 14.70 26.63 -25.10
CA TRP A 78 15.17 26.12 -23.81
C TRP A 78 15.43 27.25 -22.79
N ASN A 79 16.13 28.30 -23.21
CA ASN A 79 16.45 29.45 -22.36
C ASN A 79 15.18 30.23 -21.96
N GLU A 80 14.21 30.38 -22.87
CA GLU A 80 12.91 31.02 -22.61
C GLU A 80 12.05 30.21 -21.63
N GLN A 81 12.02 28.87 -21.78
CA GLN A 81 11.35 27.97 -20.83
C GLN A 81 11.99 28.03 -19.45
N LEU A 82 13.33 28.07 -19.38
CA LEU A 82 14.08 28.22 -18.14
C LEU A 82 13.81 29.59 -17.49
N ALA A 83 13.79 30.67 -18.27
CA ALA A 83 13.46 32.02 -17.79
C ALA A 83 12.01 32.13 -17.29
N ALA A 84 11.05 31.50 -17.99
CA ALA A 84 9.66 31.46 -17.55
C ALA A 84 9.49 30.73 -16.21
N GLN A 85 10.25 29.65 -15.97
CA GLN A 85 10.28 28.96 -14.67
C GLN A 85 10.86 29.86 -13.55
N LEU A 86 11.88 30.67 -13.87
CA LEU A 86 12.49 31.60 -12.91
C LEU A 86 11.58 32.79 -12.56
N ILE A 87 10.84 33.34 -13.53
CA ILE A 87 9.94 34.50 -13.33
C ILE A 87 8.75 34.17 -12.42
N VAL A 88 8.33 32.90 -12.34
CA VAL A 88 7.20 32.44 -11.49
C VAL A 88 7.59 32.37 -10.00
N THR A 89 8.84 32.64 -9.62
CA THR A 89 9.33 32.56 -8.23
C THR A 89 9.47 33.96 -7.58
N PRO A 90 8.55 34.41 -6.72
CA PRO A 90 8.70 35.70 -6.02
C PRO A 90 9.78 35.63 -4.93
N ALA A 91 10.68 36.61 -4.92
CA ALA A 91 11.83 36.65 -4.02
C ALA A 91 11.45 36.94 -2.55
N ARG A 92 12.20 36.33 -1.62
CA ARG A 92 12.23 36.66 -0.18
C ARG A 92 13.70 36.77 0.26
N PRO A 93 14.09 37.74 1.12
CA PRO A 93 15.50 38.12 1.30
C PRO A 93 16.32 37.15 2.18
N ALA A 94 17.65 37.19 2.00
CA ALA A 94 18.63 36.26 2.58
C ALA A 94 19.07 36.59 4.02
N PRO A 95 19.69 35.62 4.71
CA PRO A 95 21.09 35.84 5.15
C PRO A 95 22.04 34.61 5.05
N THR A 96 23.25 34.90 4.53
CA THR A 96 24.60 34.37 4.85
C THR A 96 24.85 32.92 5.36
N TYR A 97 25.32 32.11 4.41
CA TYR A 97 26.41 31.08 4.43
C TYR A 97 27.17 30.72 5.73
N VAL A 98 27.15 29.42 6.10
CA VAL A 98 28.23 28.58 6.68
C VAL A 98 27.95 27.12 6.23
N PRO A 99 28.94 26.25 5.89
CA PRO A 99 28.68 25.00 5.17
C PRO A 99 28.50 23.77 6.09
N ASP A 100 27.54 22.88 5.77
CA ASP A 100 27.83 21.48 5.41
C ASP A 100 26.59 20.71 4.87
N ALA A 101 26.85 19.56 4.23
CA ALA A 101 25.97 18.41 3.95
C ALA A 101 24.41 18.58 3.96
N ALA A 102 23.79 18.56 2.77
CA ALA A 102 22.51 17.85 2.51
C ALA A 102 22.08 17.83 1.02
N SER A 103 22.89 17.25 0.15
CA SER A 103 22.41 16.69 -1.13
C SER A 103 21.57 15.42 -0.88
N ALA A 104 20.47 15.54 -0.12
CA ALA A 104 19.64 14.39 0.30
C ALA A 104 18.21 14.77 0.74
N ALA A 105 17.36 15.26 -0.17
CA ALA A 105 15.90 15.35 0.09
C ALA A 105 14.98 15.49 -1.15
N ALA A 106 15.26 14.80 -2.27
CA ALA A 106 14.24 14.52 -3.30
C ALA A 106 13.74 13.06 -3.24
N ALA A 107 13.99 12.39 -2.11
CA ALA A 107 13.41 11.10 -1.76
C ALA A 107 13.00 11.09 -0.29
N THR A 108 11.83 11.65 0.04
CA THR A 108 10.90 11.03 1.03
C THR A 108 9.53 11.70 1.02
N ALA A 109 8.55 11.06 0.38
CA ALA A 109 7.17 11.09 0.85
C ALA A 109 6.96 9.83 1.71
N ILE A 110 7.02 10.00 3.04
CA ILE A 110 6.97 8.92 4.02
C ILE A 110 5.54 8.40 4.18
N ALA A 111 5.40 7.07 4.27
CA ALA A 111 4.19 6.42 4.76
C ALA A 111 4.22 6.27 6.29
N PRO A 112 3.12 6.65 6.98
CA PRO A 112 2.74 5.97 8.23
C PRO A 112 1.22 5.79 8.37
N PRO A 113 0.71 5.09 9.39
CA PRO A 113 1.23 3.88 10.03
C PRO A 113 0.19 2.73 10.10
N LEU A 114 0.61 1.51 10.42
CA LEU A 114 -0.27 0.45 10.93
C LEU A 114 -0.48 0.61 12.44
N PRO A 115 -1.69 0.31 12.96
CA PRO A 115 -1.72 -0.66 14.05
C PRO A 115 -2.87 -1.70 13.98
N ALA A 116 -2.63 -2.78 14.73
CA ALA A 116 -3.37 -4.03 14.99
C ALA A 116 -4.92 -3.92 15.22
N PHE A 117 -5.71 -5.00 15.27
CA PHE A 117 -5.76 -6.10 16.27
C PHE A 117 -6.79 -7.20 15.80
N PRO A 118 -7.18 -8.22 16.60
CA PRO A 118 -6.34 -9.27 17.23
C PRO A 118 -6.87 -10.71 16.98
N SER A 119 -6.11 -11.68 17.51
CA SER A 119 -6.45 -13.08 17.85
C SER A 119 -7.91 -13.58 17.78
N VAL A 120 -8.08 -14.79 17.21
CA VAL A 120 -9.05 -15.78 17.71
C VAL A 120 -8.29 -16.95 18.34
N SER A 121 -8.64 -17.24 19.60
CA SER A 121 -8.13 -18.34 20.43
C SER A 121 -8.81 -19.69 20.09
N PRO A 122 -8.35 -20.84 20.62
CA PRO A 122 -8.46 -22.12 19.91
C PRO A 122 -9.78 -22.88 20.11
N HIS A 123 -9.86 -24.00 19.37
CA HIS A 123 -10.87 -25.07 19.36
C HIS A 123 -11.51 -25.43 20.72
N PRO A 124 -12.67 -26.12 20.66
CA PRO A 124 -12.56 -27.57 20.83
C PRO A 124 -13.20 -28.38 19.70
N SER A 125 -12.55 -29.48 19.34
CA SER A 125 -13.22 -30.62 18.72
C SER A 125 -13.97 -31.40 19.81
N THR A 126 -15.17 -31.87 19.54
CA THR A 126 -15.78 -32.98 20.29
C THR A 126 -15.73 -34.25 19.47
N VAL A 127 -15.34 -35.34 20.12
CA VAL A 127 -15.22 -36.70 19.55
C VAL A 127 -16.41 -37.52 20.04
N SER A 128 -17.00 -38.33 19.16
CA SER A 128 -17.72 -39.57 19.51
C SER A 128 -17.77 -40.54 18.31
N PRO A 129 -17.39 -41.83 18.47
CA PRO A 129 -17.64 -42.92 17.52
C PRO A 129 -18.81 -43.82 18.02
N PRO A 130 -19.03 -45.03 17.45
CA PRO A 130 -19.42 -45.31 16.07
C PRO A 130 -20.89 -45.83 16.01
N GLY A 131 -21.55 -45.75 14.85
CA GLY A 131 -22.94 -46.23 14.65
C GLY A 131 -23.09 -46.99 13.34
N ALA A 132 -23.80 -48.13 13.38
CA ALA A 132 -23.82 -49.16 12.34
C ALA A 132 -24.52 -48.78 11.02
N THR A 133 -24.16 -49.53 9.97
CA THR A 133 -24.86 -49.70 8.69
C THR A 133 -26.37 -49.98 8.88
N PRO A 134 -27.23 -49.57 7.93
CA PRO A 134 -27.49 -50.49 6.80
C PRO A 134 -27.65 -49.82 5.41
N ALA A 135 -27.56 -50.63 4.36
CA ALA A 135 -28.12 -50.36 3.02
C ALA A 135 -29.68 -50.36 3.10
N PRO A 136 -30.48 -49.81 2.14
CA PRO A 136 -30.35 -49.89 0.68
C PRO A 136 -30.40 -48.46 0.03
N THR A 137 -30.78 -48.16 -1.22
CA THR A 137 -31.44 -48.90 -2.32
C THR A 137 -31.06 -48.31 -3.69
N VAL A 138 -31.16 -49.11 -4.76
CA VAL A 138 -31.17 -48.62 -6.17
C VAL A 138 -32.61 -48.42 -6.64
N PRO A 139 -32.95 -47.28 -7.26
CA PRO A 139 -33.95 -47.18 -8.31
C PRO A 139 -33.35 -46.67 -9.64
N PRO A 140 -34.05 -46.83 -10.79
CA PRO A 140 -33.35 -47.25 -12.01
C PRO A 140 -32.82 -46.15 -12.92
N SER A 141 -32.03 -46.63 -13.89
CA SER A 141 -31.76 -45.99 -15.17
C SER A 141 -32.98 -45.33 -15.82
N HIS A 142 -32.86 -44.04 -16.12
CA HIS A 142 -33.45 -43.48 -17.33
C HIS A 142 -32.35 -43.20 -18.34
N GLU A 143 -32.20 -44.10 -19.31
CA GLU A 143 -31.68 -43.71 -20.60
C GLU A 143 -32.59 -42.63 -21.19
N SER A 144 -32.00 -41.53 -21.65
CA SER A 144 -32.57 -40.76 -22.75
C SER A 144 -31.44 -40.26 -23.63
N SER A 145 -31.33 -40.88 -24.79
CA SER A 145 -30.41 -40.50 -25.86
C SER A 145 -30.74 -39.11 -26.40
N ASP A 146 -29.73 -38.25 -26.58
CA ASP A 146 -29.66 -37.40 -27.77
C ASP A 146 -28.29 -37.60 -28.43
N SER A 147 -28.12 -38.81 -28.98
CA SER A 147 -26.95 -39.22 -29.75
C SER A 147 -26.90 -38.48 -31.08
N ARG A 148 -26.42 -37.23 -31.06
CA ARG A 148 -26.11 -36.52 -32.30
C ARG A 148 -25.06 -37.29 -33.09
N PRO A 149 -25.26 -37.53 -34.40
CA PRO A 149 -24.37 -38.36 -35.18
C PRO A 149 -22.96 -37.77 -35.18
N ARG A 150 -22.00 -38.55 -34.68
CA ARG A 150 -20.57 -38.27 -34.81
C ARG A 150 -20.23 -38.30 -36.30
N ARG A 151 -20.12 -37.11 -36.89
CA ARG A 151 -19.87 -36.94 -38.33
C ARG A 151 -18.62 -37.71 -38.73
N SER A 152 -18.74 -38.52 -39.77
CA SER A 152 -17.58 -39.22 -40.32
C SER A 152 -16.57 -38.18 -40.84
N GLY A 153 -15.29 -38.40 -40.57
CA GLY A 153 -14.24 -37.51 -41.06
C GLY A 153 -14.14 -37.45 -42.60
N VAL A 154 -14.93 -38.28 -43.31
CA VAL A 154 -15.19 -38.19 -44.76
C VAL A 154 -15.60 -36.77 -45.11
N GLN A 155 -16.61 -36.26 -44.42
CA GLN A 155 -17.27 -35.00 -44.70
C GLN A 155 -16.37 -33.79 -44.38
N VAL A 156 -15.51 -33.92 -43.36
CA VAL A 156 -14.54 -32.88 -42.93
C VAL A 156 -13.31 -32.83 -43.82
N PHE A 157 -12.92 -33.93 -44.47
CA PHE A 157 -11.84 -33.89 -45.45
C PHE A 157 -12.31 -33.53 -46.86
N LEU A 158 -13.46 -34.05 -47.32
CA LEU A 158 -14.04 -33.65 -48.61
C LEU A 158 -14.20 -32.13 -48.67
N LEU A 159 -14.52 -31.54 -47.50
CA LEU A 159 -14.33 -30.13 -47.20
C LEU A 159 -12.90 -29.64 -47.43
N VAL A 160 -11.94 -30.01 -46.58
CA VAL A 160 -10.66 -29.29 -46.50
C VAL A 160 -9.93 -29.33 -47.84
N THR A 161 -9.99 -30.45 -48.54
CA THR A 161 -9.37 -30.56 -49.87
C THR A 161 -10.19 -29.87 -50.95
N GLY A 162 -11.53 -29.77 -50.79
CA GLY A 162 -12.37 -28.89 -51.60
C GLY A 162 -12.04 -27.40 -51.41
N ILE A 163 -11.77 -26.94 -50.17
CA ILE A 163 -11.26 -25.58 -49.91
C ILE A 163 -9.92 -25.42 -50.60
N VAL A 164 -8.96 -26.34 -50.40
CA VAL A 164 -7.61 -26.17 -50.94
C VAL A 164 -7.63 -26.14 -52.48
N LEU A 165 -8.44 -27.00 -53.11
CA LEU A 165 -8.66 -26.94 -54.56
C LEU A 165 -9.29 -25.61 -55.00
N LEU A 166 -10.35 -25.16 -54.32
CA LEU A 166 -10.99 -23.88 -54.60
C LEU A 166 -10.06 -22.67 -54.35
N SER A 167 -9.19 -22.76 -53.34
CA SER A 167 -8.29 -21.69 -52.90
C SER A 167 -7.10 -21.55 -53.83
N VAL A 168 -6.53 -22.65 -54.33
CA VAL A 168 -5.45 -22.57 -55.33
C VAL A 168 -6.03 -22.29 -56.72
N PHE A 169 -7.26 -22.69 -57.04
CA PHE A 169 -7.96 -22.23 -58.24
C PHE A 169 -8.26 -20.72 -58.17
N ALA A 170 -8.69 -20.22 -57.01
CA ALA A 170 -8.83 -18.79 -56.76
C ALA A 170 -7.46 -18.08 -56.82
N LEU A 171 -6.39 -18.67 -56.27
CA LEU A 171 -5.04 -18.12 -56.35
C LEU A 171 -4.57 -18.01 -57.81
N PHE A 172 -4.76 -19.07 -58.61
CA PHE A 172 -4.51 -19.08 -60.06
C PHE A 172 -5.26 -17.94 -60.76
N PHE A 173 -6.56 -17.80 -60.52
CA PHE A 173 -7.39 -16.77 -61.14
C PHE A 173 -7.03 -15.34 -60.68
N VAL A 174 -6.71 -15.18 -59.40
CA VAL A 174 -6.18 -13.92 -58.83
C VAL A 174 -4.81 -13.59 -59.43
N THR A 175 -3.94 -14.57 -59.67
CA THR A 175 -2.65 -14.34 -60.36
C THR A 175 -2.84 -13.98 -61.84
N VAL A 176 -3.80 -14.59 -62.58
CA VAL A 176 -4.16 -14.13 -63.94
C VAL A 176 -4.63 -12.68 -63.91
N ALA A 177 -5.58 -12.37 -63.02
CA ALA A 177 -6.09 -11.01 -62.85
C ALA A 177 -4.99 -10.04 -62.41
N TYR A 178 -4.00 -10.50 -61.63
CA TYR A 178 -2.86 -9.69 -61.21
C TYR A 178 -1.97 -9.25 -62.38
N LEU A 179 -2.05 -9.84 -63.57
CA LEU A 179 -1.12 -9.50 -64.67
C LEU A 179 -1.73 -9.11 -66.01
N PHE A 180 -3.03 -9.33 -66.23
CA PHE A 180 -3.75 -8.66 -67.32
C PHE A 180 -4.57 -7.45 -66.87
N ALA A 181 -4.65 -7.20 -65.56
CA ALA A 181 -5.56 -6.18 -65.03
C ALA A 181 -4.83 -5.11 -64.19
N THR A 182 -5.35 -3.88 -64.24
CA THR A 182 -4.90 -2.76 -63.41
C THR A 182 -5.16 -3.04 -61.93
N VAL A 183 -4.49 -2.33 -61.02
CA VAL A 183 -4.60 -2.60 -59.57
C VAL A 183 -6.05 -2.52 -59.07
N GLU A 184 -6.85 -1.63 -59.64
CA GLU A 184 -8.31 -1.55 -59.47
C GLU A 184 -9.02 -2.87 -59.84
N VAL A 185 -8.79 -3.40 -61.04
CA VAL A 185 -9.42 -4.63 -61.51
C VAL A 185 -8.93 -5.84 -60.70
N ARG A 186 -7.71 -5.84 -60.17
CA ARG A 186 -7.21 -6.88 -59.25
C ARG A 186 -8.00 -6.92 -57.95
N VAL A 187 -8.26 -5.75 -57.37
CA VAL A 187 -9.11 -5.60 -56.18
C VAL A 187 -10.54 -6.06 -56.49
N VAL A 188 -11.11 -5.65 -57.62
CA VAL A 188 -12.46 -6.06 -58.05
C VAL A 188 -12.56 -7.57 -58.24
N VAL A 189 -11.62 -8.20 -58.95
CA VAL A 189 -11.63 -9.66 -59.18
C VAL A 189 -11.40 -10.44 -57.88
N THR A 190 -10.53 -9.97 -56.98
CA THR A 190 -10.29 -10.63 -55.69
C THR A 190 -11.50 -10.49 -54.75
N ALA A 191 -12.17 -9.34 -54.76
CA ALA A 191 -13.44 -9.14 -54.04
C ALA A 191 -14.56 -10.04 -54.59
N LEU A 192 -14.70 -10.12 -55.92
CA LEU A 192 -15.64 -11.03 -56.59
C LEU A 192 -15.34 -12.49 -56.26
N ALA A 193 -14.07 -12.90 -56.23
CA ALA A 193 -13.67 -14.23 -55.81
C ALA A 193 -14.10 -14.54 -54.36
N GLY A 194 -13.90 -13.61 -53.42
CA GLY A 194 -14.40 -13.73 -52.04
C GLY A 194 -15.91 -13.91 -51.96
N LEU A 195 -16.68 -13.15 -52.75
CA LEU A 195 -18.14 -13.28 -52.85
C LEU A 195 -18.58 -14.62 -53.48
N VAL A 196 -17.90 -15.07 -54.52
CA VAL A 196 -18.13 -16.39 -55.15
C VAL A 196 -17.84 -17.52 -54.16
N VAL A 197 -16.78 -17.43 -53.36
CA VAL A 197 -16.45 -18.39 -52.29
C VAL A 197 -17.58 -18.47 -51.25
N PHE A 198 -18.21 -17.35 -50.89
CA PHE A 198 -19.41 -17.37 -50.04
C PHE A 198 -20.63 -18.03 -50.73
N GLY A 199 -20.83 -17.78 -52.03
CA GLY A 199 -21.85 -18.47 -52.83
C GLY A 199 -21.64 -19.99 -52.86
N VAL A 200 -20.40 -20.44 -53.05
CA VAL A 200 -20.01 -21.86 -53.00
C VAL A 200 -20.25 -22.44 -51.60
N ALA A 201 -19.85 -21.75 -50.52
CA ALA A 201 -20.16 -22.16 -49.15
C ALA A 201 -21.68 -22.33 -48.93
N TRP A 202 -22.50 -21.41 -49.42
CA TRP A 202 -23.96 -21.49 -49.32
C TRP A 202 -24.55 -22.68 -50.09
N VAL A 203 -24.09 -22.94 -51.32
CA VAL A 203 -24.51 -24.09 -52.14
C VAL A 203 -24.10 -25.42 -51.48
N LEU A 204 -22.87 -25.52 -50.98
CA LEU A 204 -22.39 -26.69 -50.23
C LEU A 204 -23.25 -26.96 -48.99
N LYS A 205 -23.68 -25.90 -48.29
CA LYS A 205 -24.59 -26.05 -47.16
C LYS A 205 -25.97 -26.58 -47.59
N ARG A 206 -26.53 -26.05 -48.68
CA ARG A 206 -27.80 -26.52 -49.26
C ARG A 206 -27.72 -28.01 -49.66
N ARG A 207 -26.55 -28.47 -50.12
CA ARG A 207 -26.27 -29.90 -50.41
C ARG A 207 -25.89 -30.74 -49.17
N HIS A 208 -26.35 -30.35 -47.97
CA HIS A 208 -26.12 -31.06 -46.70
C HIS A 208 -24.64 -31.28 -46.32
N LEU A 209 -23.74 -30.39 -46.74
CA LEU A 209 -22.33 -30.38 -46.33
C LEU A 209 -22.06 -29.18 -45.38
N PRO A 210 -22.53 -29.20 -44.12
CA PRO A 210 -22.53 -28.02 -43.26
C PRO A 210 -21.12 -27.67 -42.73
N ALA A 211 -20.36 -28.66 -42.23
CA ALA A 211 -18.97 -28.42 -41.83
C ALA A 211 -18.17 -27.83 -43.01
N THR A 212 -18.47 -28.34 -44.21
CA THR A 212 -17.87 -27.95 -45.47
C THR A 212 -18.09 -26.48 -45.78
N ALA A 213 -19.33 -26.03 -45.66
CA ALA A 213 -19.66 -24.63 -45.81
C ALA A 213 -19.03 -23.71 -44.76
N GLU A 214 -18.85 -24.16 -43.50
CA GLU A 214 -18.20 -23.33 -42.47
C GLU A 214 -16.73 -23.02 -42.82
N GLY A 215 -15.96 -24.02 -43.27
CA GLY A 215 -14.55 -23.85 -43.59
C GLY A 215 -14.30 -23.02 -44.86
N VAL A 216 -15.04 -23.29 -45.94
CA VAL A 216 -14.99 -22.47 -47.18
C VAL A 216 -15.36 -21.02 -46.87
N GLY A 217 -16.33 -20.84 -45.99
CA GLY A 217 -16.75 -19.54 -45.50
C GLY A 217 -15.63 -18.73 -44.84
N VAL A 218 -14.89 -19.32 -43.88
CA VAL A 218 -13.76 -18.64 -43.21
C VAL A 218 -12.72 -18.19 -44.24
N THR A 219 -12.43 -18.99 -45.25
CA THR A 219 -11.51 -18.61 -46.34
C THR A 219 -12.00 -17.37 -47.08
N GLY A 220 -13.30 -17.28 -47.41
CA GLY A 220 -13.88 -16.08 -48.00
C GLY A 220 -13.75 -14.83 -47.12
N THR A 221 -13.89 -14.97 -45.80
CA THR A 221 -13.64 -13.86 -44.85
C THR A 221 -12.19 -13.38 -44.90
N VAL A 222 -11.22 -14.31 -44.89
CA VAL A 222 -9.78 -13.97 -44.92
C VAL A 222 -9.39 -13.31 -46.24
N ILE A 223 -9.93 -13.79 -47.38
CA ILE A 223 -9.72 -13.15 -48.69
C ILE A 223 -10.20 -11.69 -48.64
N LEU A 224 -11.39 -11.42 -48.10
CA LEU A 224 -11.93 -10.06 -48.03
C LEU A 224 -11.23 -9.16 -46.99
N LEU A 225 -10.68 -9.71 -45.90
CA LEU A 225 -9.77 -8.96 -45.03
C LEU A 225 -8.50 -8.53 -45.80
N GLY A 226 -7.92 -9.44 -46.59
CA GLY A 226 -6.78 -9.12 -47.47
C GLY A 226 -7.11 -8.06 -48.52
N VAL A 227 -8.32 -8.09 -49.10
CA VAL A 227 -8.79 -7.08 -50.07
C VAL A 227 -8.80 -5.66 -49.46
N LEU A 228 -9.14 -5.51 -48.18
CA LEU A 228 -9.09 -4.20 -47.50
C LEU A 228 -7.66 -3.66 -47.45
N GLU A 229 -6.70 -4.49 -47.04
CA GLU A 229 -5.29 -4.10 -47.02
C GLU A 229 -4.74 -3.81 -48.42
N PHE A 230 -5.15 -4.58 -49.45
CA PHE A 230 -4.81 -4.28 -50.84
C PHE A 230 -5.36 -2.92 -51.30
N VAL A 231 -6.60 -2.58 -50.96
CA VAL A 231 -7.17 -1.25 -51.25
C VAL A 231 -6.34 -0.15 -50.58
N ARG A 232 -5.95 -0.34 -49.31
CA ARG A 232 -5.19 0.68 -48.56
C ARG A 232 -3.76 0.86 -49.06
N GLY A 233 -3.07 -0.24 -49.35
CA GLY A 233 -1.68 -0.26 -49.80
C GLY A 233 -1.49 0.12 -51.27
N ALA A 234 -2.56 0.01 -52.07
CA ALA A 234 -2.60 0.55 -53.44
C ALA A 234 -3.20 1.96 -53.53
N GLU A 235 -3.50 2.58 -52.39
CA GLU A 235 -4.06 3.94 -52.25
C GLU A 235 -5.38 4.20 -53.02
N LEU A 236 -6.07 3.13 -53.43
CA LEU A 236 -7.26 3.20 -54.27
C LEU A 236 -8.40 3.97 -53.57
N PHE A 237 -9.22 4.64 -54.39
CA PHE A 237 -10.35 5.44 -53.92
C PHE A 237 -9.96 6.53 -52.91
N GLY A 238 -8.71 7.00 -52.96
CA GLY A 238 -8.20 8.04 -52.06
C GLY A 238 -7.92 7.56 -50.63
N SER A 239 -7.82 6.25 -50.40
CA SER A 239 -7.63 5.68 -49.06
C SER A 239 -6.39 6.20 -48.33
N ALA A 240 -5.38 6.70 -49.06
CA ALA A 240 -4.21 7.41 -48.56
C ALA A 240 -4.57 8.53 -47.56
N SER A 241 -5.64 9.29 -47.85
CA SER A 241 -6.10 10.44 -47.06
C SER A 241 -6.70 10.09 -45.70
N ILE A 242 -6.97 8.81 -45.42
CA ILE A 242 -7.67 8.33 -44.22
C ILE A 242 -6.67 7.67 -43.27
N THR A 243 -6.79 7.94 -41.96
CA THR A 243 -5.92 7.34 -40.94
C THR A 243 -6.02 5.80 -40.96
N PRO A 244 -4.92 5.05 -40.74
CA PRO A 244 -4.93 3.59 -40.88
C PRO A 244 -6.01 2.90 -40.03
N ALA A 245 -6.17 3.33 -38.77
CA ALA A 245 -7.21 2.80 -37.89
C ALA A 245 -8.64 3.07 -38.39
N LEU A 246 -8.91 4.26 -38.94
CA LEU A 246 -10.25 4.61 -39.44
C LEU A 246 -10.60 3.78 -40.68
N PHE A 247 -9.64 3.61 -41.59
CA PHE A 247 -9.81 2.76 -42.78
C PHE A 247 -10.05 1.29 -42.40
N SER A 248 -9.16 0.69 -41.59
CA SER A 248 -9.29 -0.71 -41.16
C SER A 248 -10.59 -0.94 -40.38
N GLY A 249 -10.98 0.02 -39.53
CA GLY A 249 -12.24 0.00 -38.80
C GLY A 249 -13.46 -0.02 -39.73
N ALA A 250 -13.53 0.90 -40.70
CA ALA A 250 -14.62 0.96 -41.67
C ALA A 250 -14.69 -0.33 -42.52
N GLY A 251 -13.54 -0.87 -42.93
CA GLY A 251 -13.44 -2.14 -43.63
C GLY A 251 -13.97 -3.32 -42.82
N PHE A 252 -13.59 -3.43 -41.53
CA PHE A 252 -14.07 -4.49 -40.65
C PHE A 252 -15.58 -4.40 -40.40
N LEU A 253 -16.16 -3.19 -40.36
CA LEU A 253 -17.61 -3.00 -40.27
C LEU A 253 -18.33 -3.42 -41.55
N ALA A 254 -17.83 -3.03 -42.73
CA ALA A 254 -18.39 -3.43 -44.02
C ALA A 254 -18.35 -4.97 -44.18
N LEU A 255 -17.22 -5.60 -43.83
CA LEU A 255 -17.09 -7.05 -43.87
C LEU A 255 -17.99 -7.73 -42.81
N SER A 256 -18.10 -7.17 -41.60
CA SER A 256 -19.01 -7.70 -40.58
C SER A 256 -20.48 -7.66 -41.02
N ALA A 257 -20.90 -6.58 -41.68
CA ALA A 257 -22.24 -6.45 -42.26
C ALA A 257 -22.48 -7.49 -43.38
N LEU A 258 -21.50 -7.69 -44.26
CA LEU A 258 -21.54 -8.71 -45.31
C LEU A 258 -21.63 -10.14 -44.73
N LEU A 259 -20.87 -10.44 -43.67
CA LEU A 259 -20.93 -11.73 -42.99
C LEU A 259 -22.24 -11.94 -42.22
N GLU A 260 -22.83 -10.89 -41.65
CA GLU A 260 -24.16 -10.97 -41.03
C GLU A 260 -25.27 -11.17 -42.09
N ALA A 261 -25.20 -10.50 -43.23
CA ALA A 261 -26.11 -10.73 -44.36
C ALA A 261 -25.98 -12.17 -44.90
N LEU A 262 -24.74 -12.64 -45.08
CA LEU A 262 -24.44 -14.02 -45.42
C LEU A 262 -24.96 -14.98 -44.36
N HIS A 263 -24.83 -14.67 -43.06
CA HIS A 263 -25.39 -15.49 -41.99
C HIS A 263 -26.91 -15.56 -42.09
N ARG A 264 -27.63 -14.49 -42.42
CA ARG A 264 -29.10 -14.53 -42.56
C ARG A 264 -29.53 -15.41 -43.74
N ILE A 265 -28.85 -15.29 -44.89
CA ILE A 265 -29.17 -16.03 -46.13
C ILE A 265 -28.72 -17.51 -46.06
N SER A 266 -27.59 -17.79 -45.40
CA SER A 266 -26.98 -19.13 -45.37
C SER A 266 -27.12 -19.86 -44.03
N ARG A 267 -27.39 -19.15 -42.93
CA ARG A 267 -27.33 -19.63 -41.52
C ARG A 267 -25.96 -20.16 -41.07
N LEU A 268 -24.86 -19.82 -41.74
CA LEU A 268 -23.52 -20.36 -41.44
C LEU A 268 -22.92 -19.77 -40.17
N ARG A 269 -22.39 -20.61 -39.27
CA ARG A 269 -21.93 -20.21 -37.93
C ARG A 269 -20.64 -19.39 -37.96
N PHE A 270 -19.71 -19.69 -38.87
CA PHE A 270 -18.46 -18.94 -39.02
C PHE A 270 -18.75 -17.46 -39.29
N ALA A 271 -19.72 -17.17 -40.16
CA ALA A 271 -20.06 -15.82 -40.58
C ALA A 271 -20.56 -14.99 -39.39
N ARG A 272 -21.33 -15.62 -38.48
CA ARG A 272 -21.80 -15.01 -37.24
C ARG A 272 -20.70 -14.84 -36.19
N LEU A 273 -19.79 -15.81 -36.05
CA LEU A 273 -18.64 -15.68 -35.15
C LEU A 273 -17.67 -14.59 -35.63
N GLY A 274 -17.46 -14.51 -36.95
CA GLY A 274 -16.69 -13.47 -37.62
C GLY A 274 -17.31 -12.09 -37.44
N SER A 275 -18.61 -11.92 -37.70
CA SER A 275 -19.30 -10.64 -37.50
C SER A 275 -19.29 -10.18 -36.03
N VAL A 276 -19.49 -11.10 -35.09
CA VAL A 276 -19.43 -10.86 -33.63
C VAL A 276 -18.04 -10.40 -33.16
N LEU A 277 -16.96 -10.84 -33.81
CA LEU A 277 -15.59 -10.44 -33.47
C LEU A 277 -15.14 -9.18 -34.22
N LEU A 278 -15.46 -9.07 -35.51
CA LEU A 278 -15.07 -7.95 -36.36
C LEU A 278 -15.89 -6.69 -36.10
N ALA A 279 -17.17 -6.78 -35.69
CA ALA A 279 -17.95 -5.57 -35.40
C ALA A 279 -17.37 -4.76 -34.22
N PRO A 280 -17.12 -5.32 -33.02
CA PRO A 280 -16.58 -4.55 -31.91
C PRO A 280 -15.17 -4.00 -32.18
N THR A 281 -14.32 -4.78 -32.84
CA THR A 281 -12.97 -4.34 -33.23
C THR A 281 -13.03 -3.24 -34.29
N GLY A 282 -13.92 -3.36 -35.28
CA GLY A 282 -14.15 -2.34 -36.30
C GLY A 282 -14.67 -1.03 -35.71
N VAL A 283 -15.67 -1.09 -34.82
CA VAL A 283 -16.17 0.09 -34.08
C VAL A 283 -15.04 0.75 -33.28
N ALA A 284 -14.24 -0.02 -32.55
CA ALA A 284 -13.11 0.52 -31.79
C ALA A 284 -12.11 1.25 -32.69
N LEU A 285 -11.70 0.63 -33.81
CA LEU A 285 -10.71 1.19 -34.72
C LEU A 285 -11.23 2.43 -35.46
N VAL A 286 -12.52 2.48 -35.83
CA VAL A 286 -13.15 3.71 -36.36
C VAL A 286 -13.04 4.84 -35.34
N VAL A 287 -13.40 4.59 -34.08
CA VAL A 287 -13.39 5.63 -33.04
C VAL A 287 -11.96 6.06 -32.67
N VAL A 288 -11.01 5.12 -32.60
CA VAL A 288 -9.58 5.43 -32.41
C VAL A 288 -9.04 6.25 -33.58
N GLY A 289 -9.35 5.87 -34.83
CA GLY A 289 -8.87 6.55 -36.02
C GLY A 289 -9.49 7.93 -36.25
N ALA A 290 -10.71 8.16 -35.77
CA ALA A 290 -11.40 9.45 -35.83
C ALA A 290 -10.96 10.42 -34.72
N LEU A 291 -10.61 9.92 -33.53
CA LEU A 291 -10.22 10.74 -32.37
C LEU A 291 -8.70 10.83 -32.14
N GLY A 292 -7.90 10.00 -32.83
CA GLY A 292 -6.45 9.91 -32.64
C GLY A 292 -5.68 11.18 -33.01
N SER A 293 -6.27 12.08 -33.79
CA SER A 293 -5.74 13.43 -34.07
C SER A 293 -6.04 14.45 -32.98
N VAL A 294 -6.94 14.15 -32.03
CA VAL A 294 -7.36 15.05 -30.94
C VAL A 294 -6.59 14.73 -29.65
N ASP A 295 -6.67 13.49 -29.18
CA ASP A 295 -5.88 12.99 -28.04
C ASP A 295 -5.81 11.47 -28.08
N SER A 296 -4.61 10.92 -27.83
CA SER A 296 -4.38 9.47 -27.81
C SER A 296 -5.09 8.77 -26.64
N GLY A 297 -5.19 9.42 -25.48
CA GLY A 297 -5.92 8.89 -24.32
C GLY A 297 -7.42 8.81 -24.54
N LEU A 298 -7.99 9.89 -25.09
CA LEU A 298 -9.39 9.98 -25.55
C LEU A 298 -9.70 8.92 -26.61
N ALA A 299 -8.85 8.78 -27.63
CA ALA A 299 -9.02 7.81 -28.70
C ALA A 299 -9.05 6.36 -28.16
N LEU A 300 -8.10 5.99 -27.30
CA LEU A 300 -8.04 4.67 -26.67
C LEU A 300 -9.23 4.41 -25.74
N TRP A 301 -9.58 5.37 -24.89
CA TRP A 301 -10.75 5.26 -24.00
C TRP A 301 -12.05 5.09 -24.80
N ALA A 302 -12.31 6.00 -25.74
CA ALA A 302 -13.54 6.01 -26.52
C ALA A 302 -13.64 4.77 -27.42
N GLY A 303 -12.53 4.31 -28.00
CA GLY A 303 -12.45 3.07 -28.77
C GLY A 303 -12.83 1.84 -27.95
N LEU A 304 -12.28 1.71 -26.74
CA LEU A 304 -12.62 0.63 -25.81
C LEU A 304 -14.09 0.70 -25.37
N VAL A 305 -14.59 1.89 -25.01
CA VAL A 305 -16.00 2.14 -24.67
C VAL A 305 -16.93 1.75 -25.82
N ALA A 306 -16.59 2.15 -27.04
CA ALA A 306 -17.38 1.85 -28.24
C ALA A 306 -17.35 0.36 -28.60
N ALA A 307 -16.21 -0.33 -28.43
CA ALA A 307 -16.14 -1.79 -28.54
C ALA A 307 -17.12 -2.49 -27.60
N GLY A 308 -17.09 -2.19 -26.29
CA GLY A 308 -18.00 -2.83 -25.33
C GLY A 308 -19.47 -2.46 -25.56
N ALA A 309 -19.74 -1.19 -25.89
CA ALA A 309 -21.09 -0.72 -26.20
C ALA A 309 -21.66 -1.37 -27.48
N SER A 310 -20.85 -1.53 -28.53
CA SER A 310 -21.28 -2.19 -29.78
C SER A 310 -21.79 -3.61 -29.55
N THR A 311 -21.26 -4.31 -28.53
CA THR A 311 -21.72 -5.65 -28.19
C THR A 311 -23.21 -5.67 -27.86
N LEU A 312 -23.76 -4.59 -27.30
CA LEU A 312 -25.17 -4.46 -26.89
C LEU A 312 -26.12 -4.49 -28.08
N ALA A 313 -25.71 -3.92 -29.22
CA ALA A 313 -26.47 -3.85 -30.46
C ALA A 313 -26.54 -5.19 -31.22
N LEU A 314 -25.66 -6.16 -30.90
CA LEU A 314 -25.71 -7.48 -31.51
C LEU A 314 -27.02 -8.20 -31.13
N PRO A 315 -27.75 -8.79 -32.10
CA PRO A 315 -29.04 -9.44 -31.86
C PRO A 315 -28.93 -10.60 -30.86
N GLN A 316 -30.01 -10.87 -30.12
CA GLN A 316 -30.00 -11.84 -29.01
C GLN A 316 -29.52 -13.22 -29.46
N ILE A 317 -28.32 -13.60 -29.00
CA ILE A 317 -27.69 -14.88 -29.29
C ILE A 317 -28.16 -15.92 -28.26
N ARG A 318 -28.58 -17.11 -28.72
CA ARG A 318 -29.12 -18.16 -27.84
C ARG A 318 -28.12 -18.53 -26.76
N GLU A 319 -28.55 -18.40 -25.50
CA GLU A 319 -27.68 -18.18 -24.32
C GLU A 319 -26.63 -19.27 -24.02
N ARG A 320 -26.89 -20.51 -24.44
CA ARG A 320 -26.02 -21.68 -24.22
C ARG A 320 -25.03 -21.93 -25.38
N SER A 321 -24.79 -20.93 -26.23
CA SER A 321 -23.83 -21.00 -27.34
C SER A 321 -22.47 -20.41 -26.96
N GLY A 322 -21.39 -20.90 -27.58
CA GLY A 322 -20.06 -20.29 -27.44
C GLY A 322 -20.01 -18.85 -27.95
N GLU A 323 -20.84 -18.52 -28.96
CA GLU A 323 -21.07 -17.16 -29.45
C GLU A 323 -21.47 -16.20 -28.32
N ALA A 324 -22.43 -16.58 -27.46
CA ALA A 324 -22.88 -15.75 -26.34
C ALA A 324 -21.82 -15.58 -25.23
N ALA A 325 -20.93 -16.56 -25.05
CA ALA A 325 -19.80 -16.44 -24.13
C ALA A 325 -18.71 -15.47 -24.68
N LEU A 326 -18.43 -15.53 -25.98
CA LEU A 326 -17.47 -14.65 -26.65
C LEU A 326 -17.91 -13.17 -26.56
N VAL A 327 -19.18 -12.87 -26.86
CA VAL A 327 -19.75 -11.52 -26.72
C VAL A 327 -19.57 -10.96 -25.31
N ARG A 328 -19.78 -11.78 -24.27
CA ARG A 328 -19.63 -11.38 -22.86
C ARG A 328 -18.16 -11.10 -22.50
N TRP A 329 -17.23 -11.93 -22.99
CA TRP A 329 -15.80 -11.72 -22.81
C TRP A 329 -15.30 -10.42 -23.45
N VAL A 330 -15.65 -10.17 -24.72
CA VAL A 330 -15.28 -8.95 -25.44
C VAL A 330 -15.81 -7.70 -24.71
N ALA A 331 -17.07 -7.73 -24.28
CA ALA A 331 -17.67 -6.63 -23.52
C ALA A 331 -16.95 -6.37 -22.18
N VAL A 332 -16.69 -7.41 -21.39
CA VAL A 332 -16.05 -7.22 -20.07
C VAL A 332 -14.61 -6.76 -20.21
N VAL A 333 -13.81 -7.35 -21.11
CA VAL A 333 -12.39 -6.99 -21.26
C VAL A 333 -12.24 -5.55 -21.75
N SER A 334 -13.02 -5.13 -22.75
CA SER A 334 -12.99 -3.74 -23.24
C SER A 334 -13.46 -2.75 -22.18
N MET A 335 -14.55 -3.05 -21.46
CA MET A 335 -15.09 -2.15 -20.44
C MET A 335 -14.23 -2.06 -19.17
N THR A 336 -13.52 -3.12 -18.78
CA THR A 336 -12.57 -3.02 -17.66
C THR A 336 -11.29 -2.30 -18.08
N ALA A 337 -10.78 -2.55 -19.30
CA ALA A 337 -9.61 -1.84 -19.82
C ALA A 337 -9.88 -0.33 -19.95
N ALA A 338 -11.09 0.07 -20.34
CA ALA A 338 -11.49 1.48 -20.48
C ALA A 338 -11.39 2.30 -19.17
N LEU A 339 -11.48 1.67 -17.99
CA LEU A 339 -11.42 2.41 -16.72
C LEU A 339 -10.04 3.01 -16.41
N ILE A 340 -8.97 2.49 -17.04
CA ILE A 340 -7.60 2.97 -16.87
C ILE A 340 -7.39 4.33 -17.58
N PRO A 341 -7.58 4.47 -18.92
CA PRO A 341 -7.45 5.76 -19.58
C PRO A 341 -8.53 6.76 -19.13
N ALA A 342 -9.70 6.31 -18.66
CA ALA A 342 -10.72 7.20 -18.07
C ALA A 342 -10.18 8.05 -16.89
N ALA A 343 -9.21 7.52 -16.12
CA ALA A 343 -8.55 8.21 -15.01
C ALA A 343 -7.54 9.27 -15.45
N LEU A 344 -7.08 9.20 -16.71
CA LEU A 344 -5.97 9.99 -17.26
C LEU A 344 -6.43 10.99 -18.34
N LEU A 345 -7.56 10.71 -18.99
CA LEU A 345 -8.20 11.49 -20.05
C LEU A 345 -8.20 13.01 -19.79
N LEU A 346 -7.79 13.79 -20.81
CA LEU A 346 -7.86 15.26 -20.90
C LEU A 346 -7.73 15.97 -19.53
N PRO A 347 -6.52 16.02 -18.94
CA PRO A 347 -6.30 16.57 -17.60
C PRO A 347 -6.70 18.04 -17.47
N GLU A 348 -6.51 18.84 -18.52
CA GLU A 348 -6.82 20.28 -18.55
C GLU A 348 -8.32 20.60 -18.67
N VAL A 349 -9.17 19.61 -18.97
CA VAL A 349 -10.60 19.85 -19.24
C VAL A 349 -11.45 19.54 -18.01
N PRO A 350 -12.06 20.53 -17.35
CA PRO A 350 -12.86 20.31 -16.14
C PRO A 350 -14.04 19.36 -16.41
N GLY A 351 -14.15 18.33 -15.57
CA GLY A 351 -15.21 17.32 -15.66
C GLY A 351 -14.98 16.20 -16.69
N SER A 352 -13.86 16.19 -17.44
CA SER A 352 -13.54 15.15 -18.42
C SER A 352 -13.61 13.72 -17.84
N SER A 353 -13.01 13.52 -16.67
CA SER A 353 -13.05 12.26 -15.91
C SER A 353 -14.47 11.92 -15.41
N ALA A 354 -15.27 12.90 -15.01
CA ALA A 354 -16.66 12.67 -14.60
C ALA A 354 -17.49 12.12 -15.76
N LEU A 355 -17.34 12.72 -16.96
CA LEU A 355 -18.00 12.26 -18.18
C LEU A 355 -17.53 10.86 -18.58
N SER A 356 -16.22 10.60 -18.57
CA SER A 356 -15.66 9.30 -19.00
C SER A 356 -16.15 8.13 -18.13
N TYR A 357 -16.17 8.30 -16.81
CA TYR A 357 -16.72 7.30 -15.88
C TYR A 357 -18.26 7.22 -15.95
N SER A 358 -18.96 8.32 -16.18
CA SER A 358 -20.43 8.32 -16.34
C SER A 358 -20.87 7.55 -17.60
N VAL A 359 -20.19 7.76 -18.73
CA VAL A 359 -20.42 6.99 -19.96
C VAL A 359 -20.10 5.51 -19.73
N SER A 360 -18.98 5.20 -19.08
CA SER A 360 -18.62 3.81 -18.71
C SER A 360 -19.70 3.15 -17.83
N ALA A 361 -20.25 3.88 -16.86
CA ALA A 361 -21.36 3.42 -16.02
C ALA A 361 -22.65 3.16 -16.83
N ILE A 362 -23.00 4.02 -17.78
CA ILE A 362 -24.17 3.83 -18.65
C ILE A 362 -24.04 2.54 -19.45
N VAL A 363 -22.86 2.28 -20.04
CA VAL A 363 -22.60 1.04 -20.81
C VAL A 363 -22.62 -0.20 -19.92
N TRP A 364 -22.04 -0.16 -18.71
CA TRP A 364 -22.17 -1.24 -17.72
C TRP A 364 -23.64 -1.50 -17.33
N GLY A 365 -24.42 -0.44 -17.12
CA GLY A 365 -25.85 -0.52 -16.85
C GLY A 365 -26.62 -1.22 -17.96
N ALA A 366 -26.39 -0.82 -19.22
CA ALA A 366 -27.01 -1.43 -20.39
C ALA A 366 -26.57 -2.89 -20.60
N PHE A 367 -25.30 -3.22 -20.32
CA PHE A 367 -24.81 -4.61 -20.34
C PHE A 367 -25.50 -5.48 -19.28
N ILE A 368 -25.68 -4.96 -18.07
CA ILE A 368 -26.46 -5.64 -17.02
C ILE A 368 -27.91 -5.84 -17.47
N LEU A 369 -28.57 -4.82 -18.06
CA LEU A 369 -29.93 -4.93 -18.61
C LEU A 369 -30.04 -6.05 -19.65
N ARG A 370 -29.04 -6.20 -20.51
CA ARG A 370 -28.98 -7.26 -21.53
C ARG A 370 -28.74 -8.66 -20.95
N LEU A 371 -27.92 -8.77 -19.89
CA LEU A 371 -27.70 -10.03 -19.18
C LEU A 371 -28.95 -10.55 -18.44
N ARG A 372 -29.94 -9.70 -18.16
CA ARG A 372 -31.19 -10.09 -17.47
C ARG A 372 -31.99 -11.17 -18.21
N ALA A 373 -31.92 -11.17 -19.53
CA ALA A 373 -32.62 -12.14 -20.36
C ALA A 373 -31.99 -13.55 -20.31
N GLY A 374 -30.78 -13.71 -19.77
CA GLY A 374 -29.95 -14.90 -20.01
C GLY A 374 -29.76 -15.86 -18.83
N SER A 375 -30.07 -17.14 -19.05
CA SER A 375 -29.63 -18.25 -18.20
C SER A 375 -28.10 -18.33 -18.10
N GLY A 376 -27.60 -18.65 -16.90
CA GLY A 376 -26.15 -18.74 -16.61
C GLY A 376 -25.40 -17.40 -16.52
N ALA A 377 -26.08 -16.25 -16.58
CA ALA A 377 -25.43 -14.93 -16.58
C ALA A 377 -24.94 -14.42 -15.20
N HIS A 378 -25.23 -15.11 -14.09
CA HIS A 378 -25.05 -14.61 -12.72
C HIS A 378 -23.64 -14.10 -12.37
N ALA A 379 -22.58 -14.81 -12.79
CA ALA A 379 -21.21 -14.38 -12.54
C ALA A 379 -20.87 -13.08 -13.31
N TRP A 380 -21.32 -13.00 -14.57
CA TRP A 380 -21.15 -11.85 -15.44
C TRP A 380 -21.92 -10.63 -14.93
N SER A 381 -23.16 -10.81 -14.47
CA SER A 381 -23.97 -9.72 -13.92
C SER A 381 -23.40 -9.19 -12.60
N ARG A 382 -22.80 -10.05 -11.76
CA ARG A 382 -22.09 -9.61 -10.54
C ARG A 382 -20.87 -8.77 -10.89
N ALA A 383 -19.99 -9.27 -11.76
CA ALA A 383 -18.79 -8.55 -12.20
C ALA A 383 -19.16 -7.18 -12.78
N ALA A 384 -20.15 -7.14 -13.67
CA ALA A 384 -20.66 -5.89 -14.24
C ALA A 384 -21.30 -4.95 -13.19
N SER A 385 -22.01 -5.47 -12.18
CA SER A 385 -22.60 -4.65 -11.11
C SER A 385 -21.54 -4.03 -10.20
N VAL A 386 -20.44 -4.74 -9.93
CA VAL A 386 -19.28 -4.19 -9.21
C VAL A 386 -18.61 -3.09 -10.05
N MET A 387 -18.36 -3.32 -11.34
CA MET A 387 -17.76 -2.30 -12.21
C MET A 387 -18.67 -1.08 -12.45
N LEU A 388 -19.99 -1.28 -12.48
CA LEU A 388 -20.98 -0.19 -12.46
C LEU A 388 -20.84 0.64 -11.18
N GLY A 389 -20.87 0.01 -10.01
CA GLY A 389 -20.76 0.71 -8.72
C GLY A 389 -19.44 1.49 -8.60
N LEU A 390 -18.34 0.88 -9.05
CA LEU A 390 -17.04 1.55 -9.14
C LEU A 390 -17.11 2.78 -10.06
N SER A 391 -17.59 2.63 -11.30
CA SER A 391 -17.68 3.72 -12.28
C SER A 391 -18.54 4.89 -11.80
N VAL A 392 -19.74 4.62 -11.26
CA VAL A 392 -20.64 5.69 -10.75
C VAL A 392 -20.02 6.40 -9.55
N SER A 393 -19.27 5.70 -8.69
CA SER A 393 -18.59 6.34 -7.55
C SER A 393 -17.34 7.12 -7.95
N LEU A 394 -16.56 6.66 -8.93
CA LEU A 394 -15.35 7.34 -9.40
C LEU A 394 -15.67 8.60 -10.20
N ALA A 395 -16.79 8.66 -10.92
CA ALA A 395 -17.18 9.81 -11.74
C ALA A 395 -17.09 11.17 -11.00
N PRO A 396 -17.83 11.42 -9.90
CA PRO A 396 -17.68 12.67 -9.17
C PRO A 396 -16.39 12.71 -8.35
N THR A 397 -15.91 11.58 -7.82
CA THR A 397 -14.74 11.52 -6.94
C THR A 397 -13.47 11.99 -7.65
N VAL A 398 -13.17 11.44 -8.82
CA VAL A 398 -11.96 11.80 -9.60
C VAL A 398 -12.08 13.20 -10.19
N ALA A 399 -13.28 13.61 -10.59
CA ALA A 399 -13.52 14.96 -11.11
C ALA A 399 -13.30 16.05 -10.05
N ILE A 400 -13.78 15.85 -8.82
CA ILE A 400 -13.50 16.76 -7.69
C ILE A 400 -12.01 16.70 -7.35
N PHE A 401 -11.44 15.50 -7.20
CA PHE A 401 -10.03 15.32 -6.79
C PHE A 401 -9.02 16.03 -7.71
N ARG A 402 -9.30 16.09 -9.01
CA ARG A 402 -8.44 16.76 -10.01
C ARG A 402 -8.52 18.29 -9.99
N HIS A 403 -9.68 18.88 -9.68
CA HIS A 403 -9.93 20.32 -9.93
C HIS A 403 -10.23 21.14 -8.67
N ALA A 404 -10.57 20.50 -7.56
CA ALA A 404 -10.81 21.18 -6.30
C ALA A 404 -9.49 21.38 -5.53
N SER A 405 -9.42 22.42 -4.69
CA SER A 405 -8.22 22.66 -3.88
C SER A 405 -8.02 21.57 -2.83
N THR A 406 -6.82 21.52 -2.26
CA THR A 406 -6.43 20.55 -1.21
C THR A 406 -7.43 20.46 -0.06
N GLU A 407 -8.04 21.58 0.34
CA GLU A 407 -9.04 21.62 1.41
C GLU A 407 -10.35 20.91 1.03
N TRP A 408 -10.81 21.08 -0.20
CA TRP A 408 -12.02 20.41 -0.71
C TRP A 408 -11.76 18.92 -0.93
N ASN A 409 -10.56 18.55 -1.39
CA ASN A 409 -10.18 17.16 -1.64
C ASN A 409 -10.20 16.26 -0.40
N LEU A 410 -10.09 16.83 0.81
CA LEU A 410 -10.11 16.10 2.08
C LEU A 410 -11.51 15.64 2.53
N TRP A 411 -12.58 16.11 1.87
CA TRP A 411 -13.95 15.70 2.20
C TRP A 411 -14.88 15.55 0.99
N ALA A 412 -14.85 16.47 0.02
CA ALA A 412 -15.83 16.54 -1.07
C ALA A 412 -15.83 15.33 -2.05
N PRO A 413 -14.68 14.73 -2.42
CA PRO A 413 -14.67 13.48 -3.21
C PRO A 413 -15.36 12.34 -2.45
N GLY A 414 -15.10 12.24 -1.15
CA GLY A 414 -15.69 11.24 -0.26
C GLY A 414 -17.19 11.43 -0.04
N THR A 415 -17.68 12.67 0.11
CA THR A 415 -19.11 12.94 0.26
C THR A 415 -19.89 12.60 -1.02
N ALA A 416 -19.34 12.90 -2.19
CA ALA A 416 -19.97 12.54 -3.46
C ALA A 416 -20.09 11.02 -3.64
N ALA A 417 -19.03 10.27 -3.35
CA ALA A 417 -19.08 8.80 -3.31
C ALA A 417 -20.05 8.28 -2.23
N ALA A 418 -20.13 8.92 -1.07
CA ALA A 418 -21.05 8.53 0.00
C ALA A 418 -22.53 8.73 -0.38
N ILE A 419 -22.86 9.78 -1.14
CA ILE A 419 -24.21 9.99 -1.70
C ILE A 419 -24.56 8.85 -2.68
N VAL A 420 -23.63 8.47 -3.56
CA VAL A 420 -23.79 7.31 -4.46
C VAL A 420 -23.96 6.01 -3.66
N ALA A 421 -23.14 5.80 -2.63
CA ALA A 421 -23.23 4.61 -1.78
C ALA A 421 -24.56 4.52 -1.04
N VAL A 422 -25.03 5.61 -0.42
CA VAL A 422 -26.30 5.64 0.32
C VAL A 422 -27.50 5.49 -0.60
N THR A 423 -27.51 6.10 -1.78
CA THR A 423 -28.59 5.89 -2.77
C THR A 423 -28.65 4.45 -3.25
N LEU A 424 -27.50 3.79 -3.46
CA LEU A 424 -27.44 2.35 -3.74
C LEU A 424 -27.92 1.49 -2.57
N VAL A 425 -27.53 1.79 -1.32
CA VAL A 425 -27.97 1.06 -0.10
C VAL A 425 -29.50 1.18 0.09
N ILE A 426 -30.07 2.38 -0.09
CA ILE A 426 -31.51 2.61 -0.02
C ILE A 426 -32.20 1.78 -1.12
N ARG A 427 -31.79 1.94 -2.38
CA ARG A 427 -32.40 1.26 -3.53
C ARG A 427 -32.25 -0.27 -3.48
N ALA A 428 -31.16 -0.78 -2.89
CA ALA A 428 -30.95 -2.20 -2.64
C ALA A 428 -31.96 -2.82 -1.66
N ARG A 429 -32.58 -2.00 -0.80
CA ARG A 429 -33.54 -2.42 0.23
C ARG A 429 -34.98 -2.00 -0.03
N THR A 430 -35.21 -0.91 -0.77
CA THR A 430 -36.56 -0.41 -1.10
C THR A 430 -37.08 -0.89 -2.44
N SER A 431 -36.23 -1.39 -3.36
CA SER A 431 -36.71 -1.88 -4.65
C SER A 431 -37.49 -3.18 -4.52
N THR A 432 -38.72 -3.18 -5.04
CA THR A 432 -39.58 -4.36 -5.19
C THR A 432 -39.02 -5.40 -6.17
N THR A 433 -38.13 -5.00 -7.07
CA THR A 433 -37.53 -5.93 -8.04
C THR A 433 -36.32 -6.66 -7.43
N GLN A 434 -36.35 -7.99 -7.41
CA GLN A 434 -35.22 -8.81 -6.95
C GLN A 434 -33.91 -8.53 -7.71
N LEU A 435 -34.02 -8.00 -8.92
CA LEU A 435 -32.91 -7.77 -9.83
C LEU A 435 -32.20 -6.44 -9.55
N ALA A 436 -32.95 -5.34 -9.39
CA ALA A 436 -32.33 -4.07 -8.98
C ALA A 436 -31.78 -4.15 -7.55
N SER A 437 -32.46 -4.88 -6.64
CA SER A 437 -31.93 -5.10 -5.28
C SER A 437 -30.63 -5.90 -5.26
N ARG A 438 -30.46 -6.92 -6.12
CA ARG A 438 -29.17 -7.61 -6.31
C ARG A 438 -28.10 -6.71 -6.92
N ILE A 439 -28.41 -5.99 -8.01
CA ILE A 439 -27.46 -5.08 -8.68
C ILE A 439 -26.96 -4.00 -7.71
N CYS A 440 -27.86 -3.32 -7.00
CA CYS A 440 -27.48 -2.31 -6.02
C CYS A 440 -26.73 -2.91 -4.82
N ARG A 441 -27.00 -4.18 -4.45
CA ARG A 441 -26.27 -4.87 -3.37
C ARG A 441 -24.83 -5.24 -3.75
N ASP A 442 -24.58 -5.58 -5.01
CA ASP A 442 -23.22 -5.84 -5.51
C ASP A 442 -22.49 -4.50 -5.82
N ALA A 443 -23.20 -3.50 -6.34
CA ALA A 443 -22.66 -2.17 -6.68
C ALA A 443 -22.37 -1.26 -5.46
N GLN A 444 -23.11 -1.38 -4.36
CA GLN A 444 -22.85 -0.59 -3.14
C GLN A 444 -21.49 -0.92 -2.51
N ILE A 445 -20.92 -2.11 -2.75
CA ILE A 445 -19.65 -2.54 -2.13
C ILE A 445 -18.48 -1.64 -2.56
N PRO A 446 -18.16 -1.51 -3.87
CA PRO A 446 -17.12 -0.58 -4.31
C PRO A 446 -17.47 0.89 -3.99
N ALA A 447 -18.74 1.30 -4.10
CA ALA A 447 -19.14 2.67 -3.76
C ALA A 447 -18.90 3.01 -2.28
N LEU A 448 -19.19 2.09 -1.35
CA LEU A 448 -18.88 2.23 0.07
C LEU A 448 -17.36 2.25 0.34
N ILE A 449 -16.57 1.49 -0.42
CA ILE A 449 -15.10 1.52 -0.32
C ILE A 449 -14.56 2.88 -0.76
N VAL A 450 -14.99 3.41 -1.91
CA VAL A 450 -14.56 4.73 -2.39
C VAL A 450 -15.02 5.84 -1.44
N ALA A 451 -16.25 5.77 -0.93
CA ALA A 451 -16.77 6.70 0.08
C ALA A 451 -15.97 6.68 1.39
N ALA A 452 -15.62 5.49 1.89
CA ALA A 452 -14.82 5.33 3.09
C ALA A 452 -13.40 5.88 2.89
N LEU A 453 -12.74 5.53 1.79
CA LEU A 453 -11.40 6.02 1.46
C LEU A 453 -11.36 7.55 1.29
N GLY A 454 -12.40 8.16 0.69
CA GLY A 454 -12.48 9.60 0.49
C GLY A 454 -12.85 10.43 1.73
N LEU A 455 -13.50 9.84 2.74
CA LEU A 455 -13.87 10.53 3.99
C LEU A 455 -12.92 10.27 5.15
N LEU A 456 -12.17 9.18 5.13
CA LEU A 456 -11.25 8.78 6.21
C LEU A 456 -10.17 9.84 6.50
N PRO A 457 -9.55 10.54 5.52
CA PRO A 457 -8.62 11.63 5.80
C PRO A 457 -9.24 12.77 6.61
N GLY A 458 -10.41 13.27 6.23
CA GLY A 458 -11.11 14.33 6.96
C GLY A 458 -11.57 13.91 8.36
N VAL A 459 -12.02 12.66 8.53
CA VAL A 459 -12.36 12.11 9.86
C VAL A 459 -11.11 11.92 10.74
N GLY A 460 -9.97 11.57 10.14
CA GLY A 460 -8.67 11.52 10.82
C GLY A 460 -8.19 12.90 11.26
N LEU A 461 -8.31 13.91 10.39
CA LEU A 461 -8.03 15.31 10.71
C LEU A 461 -8.90 15.80 11.88
N ALA A 462 -10.18 15.44 11.95
CA ALA A 462 -11.05 15.78 13.08
C ALA A 462 -10.43 15.44 14.45
N ALA A 463 -9.84 14.25 14.58
CA ALA A 463 -9.14 13.86 15.81
C ALA A 463 -7.87 14.69 16.07
N ILE A 464 -7.13 15.04 15.01
CA ILE A 464 -5.91 15.89 15.09
C ILE A 464 -6.27 17.31 15.54
N HIS A 465 -7.31 17.94 14.98
CA HIS A 465 -7.71 19.30 15.38
C HIS A 465 -8.30 19.36 16.80
N ILE A 466 -9.10 18.35 17.20
CA ILE A 466 -9.62 18.24 18.58
C ILE A 466 -8.47 18.04 19.58
N LEU A 467 -7.43 17.28 19.20
CA LEU A 467 -6.26 17.08 20.07
C LEU A 467 -5.34 18.32 20.07
N GLY A 468 -5.19 18.99 18.93
CA GLY A 468 -4.35 20.17 18.73
C GLY A 468 -4.87 21.44 19.42
N SER A 469 -6.20 21.62 19.51
CA SER A 469 -6.81 22.71 20.27
C SER A 469 -6.64 22.55 21.80
N VAL A 470 -6.56 21.30 22.26
CA VAL A 470 -6.35 20.94 23.67
C VAL A 470 -4.86 20.81 23.99
N PHE A 471 -3.98 20.72 22.99
CA PHE A 471 -2.54 20.77 23.21
C PHE A 471 -2.10 22.20 23.56
N PRO A 472 -1.39 22.41 24.69
CA PRO A 472 -1.01 23.74 25.13
C PRO A 472 -0.01 24.38 24.16
N ARG A 473 -0.47 25.37 23.39
CA ARG A 473 0.40 26.28 22.60
C ARG A 473 1.16 27.26 23.47
N TYR A 474 0.55 27.64 24.58
CA TYR A 474 1.10 28.51 25.61
C TYR A 474 1.37 27.67 26.85
N LEU A 475 2.45 27.97 27.58
CA LEU A 475 2.61 27.39 28.92
C LEU A 475 1.51 27.94 29.84
N LEU A 476 1.35 27.30 31.00
CA LEU A 476 0.36 27.67 32.01
C LEU A 476 0.34 29.17 32.25
N TRP A 477 -0.87 29.74 32.16
CA TRP A 477 -1.17 31.15 32.40
C TRP A 477 -0.52 32.19 31.47
N GLN A 478 0.12 31.81 30.36
CA GLN A 478 0.74 32.75 29.42
C GLN A 478 -0.21 33.35 28.36
N ALA A 479 -1.36 32.72 28.09
CA ALA A 479 -2.28 33.14 27.04
C ALA A 479 -3.22 34.27 27.48
N ARG A 480 -3.45 35.24 26.61
CA ARG A 480 -4.55 36.21 26.70
C ARG A 480 -5.84 35.58 26.14
N PRO A 481 -7.03 36.01 26.59
CA PRO A 481 -8.31 35.46 26.10
C PRO A 481 -8.52 35.55 24.56
N GLY A 482 -7.91 36.56 23.92
CA GLY A 482 -7.93 36.77 22.48
C GLY A 482 -6.85 36.04 21.68
N ASP A 483 -5.92 35.35 22.33
CA ASP A 483 -4.85 34.60 21.65
C ASP A 483 -5.40 33.32 20.99
N ALA A 484 -4.67 32.81 20.00
CA ALA A 484 -5.11 31.66 19.19
C ALA A 484 -5.11 30.34 19.98
N ALA A 485 -6.21 29.59 19.97
CA ALA A 485 -6.32 28.36 20.75
C ALA A 485 -5.48 27.20 20.16
N GLY A 486 -4.50 26.72 20.92
CA GLY A 486 -3.76 25.49 20.64
C GLY A 486 -2.88 25.50 19.38
N PHE A 487 -2.26 24.36 19.09
CA PHE A 487 -1.52 24.12 17.84
C PHE A 487 -2.45 23.47 16.82
N VAL A 488 -3.26 24.32 16.16
CA VAL A 488 -4.21 23.89 15.13
C VAL A 488 -3.63 24.25 13.76
N PRO A 489 -3.33 23.28 12.87
CA PRO A 489 -3.01 23.58 11.48
C PRO A 489 -4.19 24.31 10.82
N GLU A 490 -3.93 25.34 10.02
CA GLU A 490 -5.00 25.98 9.24
C GLU A 490 -5.49 25.05 8.12
N THR A 491 -4.58 24.23 7.58
CA THR A 491 -4.84 23.26 6.52
C THR A 491 -5.88 22.21 6.92
N GLY A 492 -7.00 22.18 6.20
CA GLY A 492 -8.01 21.13 6.36
C GLY A 492 -9.00 21.33 7.51
N ALA A 493 -8.99 22.48 8.18
CA ALA A 493 -9.93 22.83 9.26
C ALA A 493 -11.41 22.56 8.92
N TRP A 494 -11.85 22.99 7.73
CA TRP A 494 -13.23 22.72 7.27
C TRP A 494 -13.48 21.24 7.00
N ALA A 495 -12.50 20.50 6.49
CA ALA A 495 -12.63 19.07 6.24
C ALA A 495 -12.80 18.26 7.53
N ALA A 496 -12.10 18.67 8.59
CA ALA A 496 -12.18 18.11 9.94
C ALA A 496 -13.60 18.18 10.54
N VAL A 497 -14.36 19.22 10.20
CA VAL A 497 -15.77 19.36 10.61
C VAL A 497 -16.71 18.67 9.61
N LEU A 498 -16.54 18.92 8.32
CA LEU A 498 -17.48 18.52 7.27
C LEU A 498 -17.47 17.01 6.98
N ALA A 499 -16.30 16.35 6.98
CA ALA A 499 -16.23 14.91 6.71
C ALA A 499 -17.02 14.06 7.74
N PRO A 500 -16.81 14.18 9.07
CA PRO A 500 -17.64 13.46 10.05
C PRO A 500 -19.10 13.94 10.06
N ALA A 501 -19.37 15.23 9.83
CA ALA A 501 -20.74 15.75 9.77
C ALA A 501 -21.55 15.13 8.63
N VAL A 502 -21.00 15.10 7.41
CA VAL A 502 -21.69 14.53 6.24
C VAL A 502 -21.75 13.00 6.34
N ALA A 503 -20.73 12.33 6.88
CA ALA A 503 -20.79 10.89 7.18
C ALA A 503 -21.93 10.56 8.16
N ALA A 504 -22.09 11.35 9.23
CA ALA A 504 -23.19 11.20 10.18
C ALA A 504 -24.55 11.45 9.52
N LEU A 505 -24.68 12.54 8.74
CA LEU A 505 -25.93 12.91 8.07
C LEU A 505 -26.38 11.84 7.07
N LEU A 506 -25.49 11.41 6.18
CA LEU A 506 -25.77 10.36 5.19
C LEU A 506 -26.03 9.00 5.86
N GLY A 507 -25.32 8.69 6.94
CA GLY A 507 -25.61 7.51 7.78
C GLY A 507 -26.99 7.56 8.43
N ALA A 508 -27.41 8.71 8.95
CA ALA A 508 -28.75 8.90 9.52
C ALA A 508 -29.85 8.74 8.46
N VAL A 509 -29.65 9.32 7.27
CA VAL A 509 -30.54 9.16 6.11
C VAL A 509 -30.63 7.69 5.69
N ALA A 510 -29.51 6.98 5.59
CA ALA A 510 -29.48 5.56 5.28
C ALA A 510 -30.22 4.72 6.34
N ILE A 511 -30.05 5.00 7.63
CA ILE A 511 -30.76 4.28 8.70
C ILE A 511 -32.26 4.50 8.61
N ARG A 512 -32.70 5.75 8.44
CA ARG A 512 -34.13 6.12 8.36
C ARG A 512 -34.81 5.54 7.13
N LEU A 513 -34.19 5.65 5.95
CA LEU A 513 -34.81 5.27 4.67
C LEU A 513 -34.61 3.79 4.32
N ALA A 514 -33.47 3.20 4.66
CA ALA A 514 -33.13 1.80 4.35
C ALA A 514 -33.38 0.83 5.52
N ARG A 515 -33.99 1.29 6.63
CA ARG A 515 -34.32 0.50 7.83
C ARG A 515 -33.13 -0.34 8.32
N LEU A 516 -31.97 0.29 8.46
CA LEU A 516 -30.75 -0.37 8.95
C LEU A 516 -30.86 -0.67 10.47
N PRO A 517 -30.13 -1.67 10.99
CA PRO A 517 -30.19 -2.01 12.41
C PRO A 517 -29.78 -0.82 13.30
N SER A 518 -30.50 -0.64 14.41
CA SER A 518 -30.32 0.47 15.36
C SER A 518 -28.92 0.55 15.98
N ALA A 519 -28.13 -0.53 15.93
CA ALA A 519 -26.71 -0.54 16.28
C ALA A 519 -25.88 0.49 15.50
N LEU A 520 -26.21 0.73 14.22
CA LEU A 520 -25.54 1.74 13.40
C LEU A 520 -25.88 3.18 13.82
N GLY A 521 -26.95 3.38 14.59
CA GLY A 521 -27.29 4.69 15.17
C GLY A 521 -26.25 5.17 16.17
N ALA A 522 -25.55 4.26 16.86
CA ALA A 522 -24.46 4.63 17.76
C ALA A 522 -23.24 5.17 17.00
N LEU A 523 -22.92 4.57 15.84
CA LEU A 523 -21.83 5.05 14.96
C LEU A 523 -22.13 6.46 14.42
N VAL A 524 -23.37 6.68 13.96
CA VAL A 524 -23.82 8.00 13.52
C VAL A 524 -23.75 9.02 14.66
N GLY A 525 -24.22 8.67 15.86
CA GLY A 525 -24.11 9.54 17.05
C GLY A 525 -22.66 9.89 17.40
N CYS A 526 -21.73 8.93 17.31
CA CYS A 526 -20.31 9.20 17.50
C CYS A 526 -19.76 10.18 16.45
N LEU A 527 -20.09 9.99 15.16
CA LEU A 527 -19.65 10.90 14.09
C LEU A 527 -20.20 12.32 14.27
N SER A 528 -21.47 12.46 14.71
CA SER A 528 -22.03 13.77 15.09
C SER A 528 -21.28 14.42 16.26
N CYS A 529 -20.92 13.66 17.29
CA CYS A 529 -20.13 14.18 18.41
C CYS A 529 -18.70 14.60 17.98
N VAL A 530 -18.06 13.84 17.08
CA VAL A 530 -16.75 14.22 16.51
C VAL A 530 -16.86 15.52 15.72
N ALA A 531 -17.89 15.69 14.89
CA ALA A 531 -18.12 16.93 14.15
C ALA A 531 -18.33 18.15 15.07
N LEU A 532 -19.09 18.00 16.16
CA LEU A 532 -19.31 19.08 17.14
C LEU A 532 -18.03 19.44 17.91
N LEU A 533 -17.23 18.45 18.31
CA LEU A 533 -15.95 18.67 18.98
C LEU A 533 -14.92 19.32 18.03
N ALA A 534 -14.91 18.93 16.75
CA ALA A 534 -14.07 19.53 15.72
C ALA A 534 -14.48 20.98 15.42
N ALA A 535 -15.79 21.28 15.39
CA ALA A 535 -16.26 22.66 15.27
C ALA A 535 -15.81 23.52 16.46
N ALA A 536 -15.84 22.96 17.68
CA ALA A 536 -15.38 23.67 18.88
C ALA A 536 -13.86 23.94 18.90
N SER A 537 -13.03 23.12 18.25
CA SER A 537 -11.58 23.40 18.09
C SER A 537 -11.25 24.58 17.17
N HIS A 538 -12.21 25.05 16.36
CA HIS A 538 -11.98 26.07 15.31
C HIS A 538 -12.51 27.46 15.65
N ALA A 539 -12.86 27.74 16.90
CA ALA A 539 -13.46 29.02 17.29
C ALA A 539 -12.46 30.21 17.33
N GLY A 540 -11.24 30.04 16.83
CA GLY A 540 -10.25 31.10 16.59
C GLY A 540 -9.43 31.51 17.81
N THR A 541 -10.09 31.81 18.94
CA THR A 541 -9.41 32.27 20.17
C THR A 541 -9.59 31.32 21.35
N VAL A 542 -8.74 31.44 22.37
CA VAL A 542 -8.84 30.67 23.63
C VAL A 542 -10.22 30.86 24.27
N LEU A 543 -10.72 32.10 24.36
CA LEU A 543 -12.04 32.38 24.93
C LEU A 543 -13.18 31.74 24.13
N LEU A 544 -13.20 31.93 22.81
CA LEU A 544 -14.26 31.40 21.95
C LEU A 544 -14.25 29.87 21.92
N SER A 545 -13.06 29.25 21.95
CA SER A 545 -12.92 27.79 21.97
C SER A 545 -13.36 27.19 23.31
N LEU A 546 -13.02 27.85 24.43
CA LEU A 546 -13.51 27.48 25.77
C LEU A 546 -15.05 27.57 25.84
N LEU A 547 -15.64 28.64 25.30
CA LEU A 547 -17.11 28.79 25.21
C LEU A 547 -17.74 27.71 24.31
N ALA A 548 -17.15 27.41 23.15
CA ALA A 548 -17.64 26.37 22.25
C ALA A 548 -17.60 24.98 22.90
N TYR A 549 -16.53 24.62 23.60
CA TYR A 549 -16.49 23.38 24.39
C TYR A 549 -17.48 23.40 25.56
N ALA A 550 -17.70 24.53 26.24
CA ALA A 550 -18.74 24.63 27.26
C ALA A 550 -20.15 24.39 26.68
N ILE A 551 -20.42 24.83 25.46
CA ILE A 551 -21.67 24.55 24.73
C ILE A 551 -21.78 23.05 24.37
N VAL A 552 -20.71 22.41 23.90
CA VAL A 552 -20.70 20.95 23.63
C VAL A 552 -20.89 20.13 24.92
N ALA A 553 -20.31 20.57 26.04
CA ALA A 553 -20.49 19.92 27.34
C ALA A 553 -21.93 20.05 27.84
N THR A 554 -22.50 21.26 27.83
CA THR A 554 -23.88 21.50 28.29
C THR A 554 -24.93 20.83 27.41
N THR A 555 -24.73 20.78 26.09
CA THR A 555 -25.62 20.03 25.17
C THR A 555 -25.54 18.51 25.38
N GLY A 556 -24.34 17.96 25.62
CA GLY A 556 -24.17 16.55 26.01
C GLY A 556 -24.87 16.21 27.33
N LEU A 557 -24.77 17.08 28.33
CA LEU A 557 -25.47 16.97 29.61
C LEU A 557 -27.00 17.07 29.44
N ALA A 558 -27.49 18.01 28.64
CA ALA A 558 -28.91 18.15 28.32
C ALA A 558 -29.46 16.90 27.61
N ALA A 559 -28.71 16.31 26.67
CA ALA A 559 -29.09 15.05 26.02
C ALA A 559 -29.16 13.86 27.01
N LEU A 560 -28.23 13.79 27.98
CA LEU A 560 -28.27 12.78 29.05
C LEU A 560 -29.47 12.95 29.99
N LEU A 561 -29.87 14.20 30.28
CA LEU A 561 -31.05 14.54 31.07
C LEU A 561 -32.35 14.23 30.31
N ALA A 562 -32.48 14.64 29.05
CA ALA A 562 -33.65 14.40 28.20
C ALA A 562 -33.87 12.90 27.88
N THR A 563 -32.82 12.08 27.94
CA THR A 563 -32.89 10.62 27.76
C THR A 563 -32.90 9.85 29.08
N ARG A 564 -33.03 10.53 30.24
CA ARG A 564 -33.17 9.92 31.56
C ARG A 564 -34.35 8.94 31.57
N GLY A 565 -34.14 7.73 32.11
CA GLY A 565 -35.11 6.64 32.12
C GLY A 565 -35.31 5.89 30.79
N ARG A 566 -34.87 6.44 29.64
CA ARG A 566 -35.05 5.81 28.31
C ARG A 566 -33.90 4.86 27.94
N ARG A 567 -34.21 3.76 27.24
CA ARG A 567 -33.25 2.76 26.74
C ARG A 567 -32.71 3.10 25.34
N VAL A 568 -31.98 4.22 25.21
CA VAL A 568 -31.43 4.68 23.92
C VAL A 568 -29.89 4.78 23.98
N PRO A 569 -29.15 3.65 23.92
CA PRO A 569 -27.68 3.65 24.04
C PRO A 569 -27.00 4.45 22.92
N ALA A 570 -27.59 4.47 21.71
CA ALA A 570 -27.11 5.21 20.55
C ALA A 570 -26.99 6.73 20.75
N VAL A 571 -27.70 7.30 21.73
CA VAL A 571 -27.60 8.73 22.09
C VAL A 571 -26.83 8.92 23.40
N ARG A 572 -27.07 8.03 24.39
CA ARG A 572 -26.49 8.19 25.74
C ARG A 572 -24.99 7.93 25.80
N VAL A 573 -24.43 7.05 24.96
CA VAL A 573 -22.99 6.79 24.94
C VAL A 573 -22.23 7.94 24.25
N PRO A 574 -22.59 8.39 23.03
CA PRO A 574 -21.92 9.54 22.41
C PRO A 574 -22.04 10.83 23.23
N ALA A 575 -23.21 11.13 23.79
CA ALA A 575 -23.41 12.33 24.63
C ALA A 575 -22.53 12.33 25.89
N ALA A 576 -22.29 11.16 26.51
CA ALA A 576 -21.41 11.05 27.67
C ALA A 576 -19.92 11.20 27.30
N ILE A 577 -19.52 10.74 26.10
CA ILE A 577 -18.17 10.94 25.57
C ILE A 577 -17.95 12.42 25.23
N ALA A 578 -18.89 13.05 24.52
CA ALA A 578 -18.82 14.47 24.18
C ALA A 578 -18.76 15.37 25.41
N LEU A 579 -19.60 15.11 26.42
CA LEU A 579 -19.53 15.79 27.73
C LEU A 579 -18.13 15.67 28.35
N GLY A 580 -17.58 14.46 28.40
CA GLY A 580 -16.25 14.23 28.98
C GLY A 580 -15.13 14.96 28.26
N VAL A 581 -15.04 14.82 26.93
CA VAL A 581 -13.99 15.45 26.12
C VAL A 581 -14.10 16.97 26.16
N ALA A 582 -15.31 17.51 26.07
CA ALA A 582 -15.54 18.96 26.11
C ALA A 582 -15.27 19.56 27.50
N THR A 583 -15.67 18.89 28.59
CA THR A 583 -15.31 19.31 29.96
C THR A 583 -13.80 19.25 30.20
N PHE A 584 -13.10 18.24 29.67
CA PHE A 584 -11.64 18.16 29.72
C PHE A 584 -10.96 19.32 28.94
N ALA A 585 -11.47 19.66 27.76
CA ALA A 585 -10.98 20.79 26.98
C ALA A 585 -11.18 22.13 27.73
N VAL A 586 -12.33 22.37 28.35
CA VAL A 586 -12.60 23.58 29.16
C VAL A 586 -11.55 23.77 30.27
N VAL A 587 -11.17 22.70 30.98
CA VAL A 587 -10.14 22.75 32.03
C VAL A 587 -8.79 23.17 31.48
N ILE A 588 -8.36 22.57 30.36
CA ILE A 588 -7.02 22.85 29.81
C ILE A 588 -6.95 24.25 29.19
N LEU A 589 -7.97 24.65 28.42
CA LEU A 589 -8.01 26.01 27.85
C LEU A 589 -8.14 27.07 28.95
N SER A 590 -8.82 26.80 30.07
CA SER A 590 -8.88 27.77 31.18
C SER A 590 -7.52 27.96 31.84
N HIS A 591 -6.73 26.89 32.00
CA HIS A 591 -5.39 26.93 32.57
C HIS A 591 -4.34 27.62 31.67
N ALA A 592 -4.63 27.82 30.39
CA ALA A 592 -3.77 28.62 29.52
C ALA A 592 -3.74 30.11 29.92
N SER A 593 -4.73 30.64 30.65
CA SER A 593 -4.89 32.07 30.90
C SER A 593 -5.14 32.46 32.36
N THR A 594 -4.40 33.45 32.86
CA THR A 594 -4.56 34.02 34.22
C THR A 594 -5.98 34.53 34.53
N SER A 595 -6.72 35.00 33.53
CA SER A 595 -8.09 35.53 33.72
C SER A 595 -9.18 34.46 33.59
N LEU A 596 -8.89 33.30 33.00
CA LEU A 596 -9.92 32.29 32.68
C LEU A 596 -9.85 31.04 33.56
N TRP A 597 -8.71 30.73 34.21
CA TRP A 597 -8.54 29.50 34.98
C TRP A 597 -9.56 29.35 36.12
N LEU A 598 -9.83 30.41 36.89
CA LEU A 598 -10.77 30.36 38.01
C LEU A 598 -12.23 30.22 37.53
N PRO A 599 -12.75 31.01 36.56
CA PRO A 599 -14.06 30.75 35.96
C PRO A 599 -14.20 29.34 35.35
N GLY A 600 -13.17 28.85 34.65
CA GLY A 600 -13.20 27.55 33.98
C GLY A 600 -13.19 26.35 34.93
N THR A 601 -12.39 26.41 36.01
CA THR A 601 -12.37 25.38 37.06
C THR A 601 -13.71 25.33 37.82
N LEU A 602 -14.29 26.49 38.15
CA LEU A 602 -15.63 26.56 38.76
C LEU A 602 -16.73 26.01 37.84
N ALA A 603 -16.72 26.37 36.55
CA ALA A 603 -17.68 25.85 35.57
C ALA A 603 -17.54 24.32 35.38
N THR A 604 -16.31 23.81 35.36
CA THR A 604 -16.02 22.36 35.30
C THR A 604 -16.54 21.64 36.54
N ALA A 605 -16.28 22.18 37.73
CA ALA A 605 -16.79 21.61 38.98
C ALA A 605 -18.33 21.56 38.99
N ALA A 606 -19.01 22.61 38.53
CA ALA A 606 -20.46 22.63 38.38
C ALA A 606 -20.98 21.56 37.40
N LEU A 607 -20.39 21.44 36.21
CA LEU A 607 -20.73 20.41 35.21
C LEU A 607 -20.56 18.99 35.78
N ILE A 608 -19.45 18.75 36.49
CA ILE A 608 -19.18 17.47 37.18
C ILE A 608 -20.28 17.16 38.20
N VAL A 609 -20.64 18.12 39.06
CA VAL A 609 -21.68 17.94 40.08
C VAL A 609 -23.04 17.65 39.45
N VAL A 610 -23.48 18.45 38.46
CA VAL A 610 -24.79 18.29 37.81
C VAL A 610 -24.86 16.95 37.03
N SER A 611 -23.77 16.51 36.39
CA SER A 611 -23.73 15.23 35.66
C SER A 611 -24.08 14.01 36.53
N ARG A 612 -23.80 14.07 37.84
CA ARG A 612 -24.13 12.98 38.79
C ARG A 612 -25.63 12.82 39.00
N PHE A 613 -26.39 13.91 38.98
CA PHE A 613 -27.84 13.89 39.17
C PHE A 613 -28.60 13.38 37.94
N ALA A 614 -27.96 13.33 36.76
CA ALA A 614 -28.59 12.87 35.52
C ALA A 614 -28.81 11.34 35.44
N ILE A 615 -28.18 10.53 36.31
CA ILE A 615 -28.13 9.06 36.16
C ILE A 615 -28.81 8.32 37.32
N ALA A 616 -30.05 7.91 37.09
CA ALA A 616 -30.81 7.01 37.97
C ALA A 616 -30.07 5.66 38.21
N PRO A 617 -30.06 5.11 39.44
CA PRO A 617 -29.30 3.89 39.78
C PRO A 617 -29.70 2.62 39.02
N SER A 618 -30.93 2.54 38.53
CA SER A 618 -31.60 1.29 38.13
C SER A 618 -31.54 0.94 36.63
N THR A 619 -30.72 1.63 35.82
CA THR A 619 -30.67 1.38 34.36
C THR A 619 -29.38 0.68 33.92
N PRO A 620 -29.42 -0.28 32.97
CA PRO A 620 -28.21 -0.98 32.51
C PRO A 620 -27.21 -0.05 31.80
N ALA A 621 -27.65 1.07 31.22
CA ALA A 621 -26.73 2.10 30.71
C ALA A 621 -25.93 2.80 31.82
N ALA A 622 -26.42 2.80 33.08
CA ALA A 622 -25.70 3.38 34.20
C ALA A 622 -24.45 2.58 34.58
N SER A 623 -24.36 1.29 34.25
CA SER A 623 -23.14 0.49 34.53
C SER A 623 -21.94 0.92 33.69
N PHE A 624 -22.16 1.53 32.52
CA PHE A 624 -21.10 2.07 31.66
C PHE A 624 -20.87 3.57 31.91
N VAL A 625 -21.94 4.37 32.04
CA VAL A 625 -21.79 5.83 32.17
C VAL A 625 -21.36 6.27 33.57
N ARG A 626 -21.70 5.54 34.65
CA ARG A 626 -21.23 5.86 36.01
C ARG A 626 -19.70 5.70 36.18
N PRO A 627 -19.06 4.58 35.78
CA PRO A 627 -17.60 4.49 35.85
C PRO A 627 -16.91 5.50 34.94
N LEU A 628 -17.50 5.83 33.78
CA LEU A 628 -17.00 6.89 32.90
C LEU A 628 -16.97 8.25 33.63
N LEU A 629 -18.07 8.65 34.28
CA LEU A 629 -18.11 9.89 35.06
C LEU A 629 -17.19 9.87 36.30
N THR A 630 -16.96 8.72 36.97
CA THR A 630 -15.90 8.63 38.01
C THR A 630 -14.50 8.73 37.42
N GLY A 631 -14.29 8.20 36.21
CA GLY A 631 -13.07 8.41 35.44
C GLY A 631 -12.80 9.88 35.17
N PHE A 632 -13.81 10.67 34.77
CA PHE A 632 -13.63 12.11 34.54
C PHE A 632 -13.31 12.90 35.82
N VAL A 633 -13.88 12.53 36.99
CA VAL A 633 -13.52 13.20 38.27
C VAL A 633 -12.11 12.85 38.71
N ALA A 634 -11.70 11.58 38.58
CA ALA A 634 -10.32 11.18 38.85
C ALA A 634 -9.34 11.83 37.86
N GLY A 635 -9.74 11.95 36.58
CA GLY A 635 -8.98 12.62 35.52
C GLY A 635 -8.82 14.12 35.76
N PHE A 636 -9.88 14.81 36.19
CA PHE A 636 -9.81 16.23 36.57
C PHE A 636 -8.82 16.45 37.71
N LEU A 637 -8.95 15.69 38.81
CA LEU A 637 -8.02 15.76 39.95
C LEU A 637 -6.58 15.41 39.55
N PHE A 638 -6.39 14.45 38.63
CA PHE A 638 -5.08 14.09 38.11
C PHE A 638 -4.48 15.19 37.22
N VAL A 639 -5.28 15.86 36.38
CA VAL A 639 -4.84 17.00 35.57
C VAL A 639 -4.39 18.14 36.48
N GLU A 640 -5.20 18.53 37.46
CA GLU A 640 -4.83 19.53 38.48
C GLU A 640 -3.50 19.18 39.16
N MET A 641 -3.34 17.95 39.66
CA MET A 641 -2.08 17.47 40.26
C MET A 641 -0.88 17.52 39.28
N THR A 642 -1.11 17.24 38.00
CA THR A 642 -0.05 17.19 36.98
C THR A 642 0.40 18.60 36.57
N LEU A 643 -0.54 19.54 36.41
CA LEU A 643 -0.25 20.92 36.03
C LEU A 643 0.48 21.69 37.16
N LEU A 644 0.30 21.29 38.43
CA LEU A 644 0.97 21.91 39.58
C LEU A 644 2.39 21.36 39.85
N MET A 645 2.72 20.16 39.37
CA MET A 645 3.96 19.45 39.73
C MET A 645 5.29 20.14 39.33
N PRO A 646 5.42 20.81 38.16
CA PRO A 646 6.66 21.51 37.77
C PRO A 646 7.22 22.44 38.86
N TRP A 647 6.35 23.29 39.42
CA TRP A 647 6.68 24.29 40.44
C TRP A 647 7.05 23.65 41.79
N ILE A 648 6.47 22.49 42.11
CA ILE A 648 6.80 21.69 43.30
C ILE A 648 8.22 21.11 43.23
N SER A 649 8.71 20.78 42.03
CA SER A 649 10.04 20.16 41.82
C SER A 649 11.21 21.16 41.67
N GLY A 650 10.98 22.44 41.93
CA GLY A 650 11.98 23.50 41.72
C GLY A 650 12.25 23.82 40.24
N TRP A 651 11.40 23.35 39.32
CA TRP A 651 11.53 23.58 37.88
C TRP A 651 11.07 25.00 37.51
N ARG A 652 11.79 26.01 38.01
CA ARG A 652 11.63 27.42 37.64
C ARG A 652 12.10 27.57 36.17
N PRO A 653 11.24 28.03 35.24
CA PRO A 653 11.71 28.41 33.91
C PRO A 653 12.65 29.61 34.06
N SER A 654 13.95 29.41 33.81
CA SER A 654 14.99 30.43 33.97
C SER A 654 14.79 31.67 33.09
N LEU A 655 13.92 31.57 32.08
CA LEU A 655 13.47 32.67 31.21
C LEU A 655 12.49 33.65 31.88
N LEU A 656 11.92 33.35 33.06
CA LEU A 656 10.96 34.23 33.75
C LEU A 656 11.60 35.22 34.74
N SER A 657 12.91 35.13 34.98
CA SER A 657 13.64 36.07 35.87
C SER A 657 13.92 37.43 35.22
N ALA A 658 13.71 37.57 33.91
CA ALA A 658 13.79 38.85 33.19
C ALA A 658 12.38 39.43 32.96
N SER A 659 12.03 40.46 33.73
CA SER A 659 10.85 41.34 33.51
C SER A 659 9.50 40.62 33.27
N SER A 660 8.92 40.04 34.32
CA SER A 660 7.49 39.71 34.34
C SER A 660 6.66 41.01 34.41
N PRO A 661 5.73 41.29 33.47
CA PRO A 661 4.85 42.47 33.51
C PRO A 661 3.58 42.25 34.37
N PHE A 662 3.56 41.23 35.22
CA PHE A 662 2.38 40.88 36.02
C PHE A 662 2.31 41.70 37.32
N PRO A 663 1.14 42.23 37.71
CA PRO A 663 0.96 42.95 38.96
C PRO A 663 1.14 42.02 40.18
N ALA A 664 1.64 42.58 41.28
CA ALA A 664 1.83 41.83 42.52
C ALA A 664 0.48 41.42 43.15
N PRO A 665 0.27 40.14 43.51
CA PRO A 665 -1.00 39.63 44.04
C PRO A 665 -1.06 39.74 45.58
N THR A 666 -0.91 40.94 46.13
CA THR A 666 -0.74 41.11 47.59
C THR A 666 -2.03 41.22 48.40
N ASP A 667 -3.11 41.76 47.84
CA ASP A 667 -4.14 42.41 48.68
C ASP A 667 -5.43 41.61 48.92
N PHE A 668 -5.66 40.46 48.27
CA PHE A 668 -6.97 39.77 48.31
C PHE A 668 -7.00 38.30 48.78
N PHE A 669 -5.86 37.68 49.07
CA PHE A 669 -5.80 36.20 49.09
C PHE A 669 -5.08 35.53 50.28
N ALA A 670 -4.36 36.24 51.15
CA ALA A 670 -3.56 35.60 52.21
C ALA A 670 -4.40 34.93 53.33
N LEU A 671 -5.49 35.58 53.77
CA LEU A 671 -6.34 35.14 54.88
C LEU A 671 -7.09 33.79 54.67
N PRO A 672 -7.73 33.50 53.52
CA PRO A 672 -8.46 32.23 53.34
C PRO A 672 -7.56 30.98 53.37
N GLY A 673 -6.28 31.10 53.02
CA GLY A 673 -5.35 29.97 52.95
C GLY A 673 -4.94 29.40 54.31
N ALA A 674 -4.60 30.27 55.26
CA ALA A 674 -4.23 29.85 56.61
C ALA A 674 -5.41 29.19 57.34
N GLY A 675 -6.63 29.72 57.16
CA GLY A 675 -7.86 29.11 57.67
C GLY A 675 -8.13 27.71 57.11
N ALA A 676 -7.84 27.48 55.81
CA ALA A 676 -8.01 26.18 55.18
C ALA A 676 -7.07 25.09 55.74
N VAL A 677 -5.80 25.43 56.04
CA VAL A 677 -4.85 24.50 56.69
C VAL A 677 -5.29 24.14 58.12
N LEU A 678 -5.81 25.13 58.87
CA LEU A 678 -6.25 24.94 60.25
C LEU A 678 -7.53 24.08 60.32
N LEU A 679 -8.46 24.26 59.38
CA LEU A 679 -9.60 23.36 59.17
C LEU A 679 -9.14 21.92 58.84
N LEU A 680 -8.12 21.76 58.00
CA LEU A 680 -7.56 20.45 57.58
C LEU A 680 -7.03 19.62 58.76
N CYS A 681 -6.41 20.26 59.76
CA CYS A 681 -5.87 19.58 60.94
C CYS A 681 -6.93 19.34 62.04
N VAL A 682 -7.89 20.25 62.20
CA VAL A 682 -8.88 20.21 63.31
C VAL A 682 -10.11 19.37 62.98
N VAL A 683 -10.65 19.45 61.76
CA VAL A 683 -11.84 18.69 61.33
C VAL A 683 -11.68 17.16 61.50
N PRO A 684 -10.52 16.53 61.23
CA PRO A 684 -10.30 15.09 61.46
C PRO A 684 -10.29 14.67 62.93
N LEU A 685 -9.92 15.59 63.83
CA LEU A 685 -9.99 15.38 65.28
C LEU A 685 -11.41 15.60 65.79
N ALA A 686 -12.13 16.59 65.24
CA ALA A 686 -13.52 16.88 65.59
C ALA A 686 -14.52 15.80 65.11
N LEU A 687 -14.33 15.20 63.93
CA LEU A 687 -15.21 14.12 63.43
C LEU A 687 -15.11 12.83 64.27
N ARG A 688 -13.99 12.61 64.97
CA ARG A 688 -13.79 11.42 65.84
C ARG A 688 -14.86 11.28 66.91
N SER A 689 -15.44 12.38 67.41
CA SER A 689 -16.40 12.35 68.53
C SER A 689 -17.88 12.21 68.11
N ARG A 690 -18.20 12.34 66.81
CA ARG A 690 -19.57 12.34 66.29
C ARG A 690 -19.97 11.10 65.49
N ILE A 691 -19.00 10.37 64.92
CA ILE A 691 -19.28 9.22 64.03
C ILE A 691 -19.95 8.04 64.78
N ASP A 692 -19.68 7.86 66.07
CA ASP A 692 -20.24 6.76 66.88
C ASP A 692 -21.73 6.91 67.23
N ARG A 693 -22.45 7.96 66.75
CA ARG A 693 -23.81 8.30 67.22
C ARG A 693 -24.88 8.63 66.15
N ALA A 694 -24.63 8.46 64.85
CA ALA A 694 -25.58 8.84 63.79
C ALA A 694 -26.07 7.66 62.91
N SER A 695 -27.34 7.71 62.49
CA SER A 695 -28.00 6.69 61.65
C SER A 695 -28.07 7.09 60.17
N ARG A 696 -28.35 6.11 59.30
CA ARG A 696 -27.93 6.09 57.88
C ARG A 696 -28.64 7.05 56.91
N GLY A 697 -29.47 7.98 57.38
CA GLY A 697 -30.27 8.86 56.53
C GLY A 697 -29.47 9.96 55.83
N ALA A 698 -28.27 10.26 56.35
CA ALA A 698 -27.40 11.27 55.79
C ALA A 698 -25.90 10.91 55.89
N TRP A 699 -25.37 10.16 54.91
CA TRP A 699 -23.95 9.88 54.70
C TRP A 699 -23.32 10.59 53.49
N ASP A 700 -23.93 11.51 52.75
CA ASP A 700 -24.75 12.66 53.14
C ASP A 700 -24.24 13.45 54.36
N LEU A 701 -24.32 14.77 54.23
CA LEU A 701 -23.06 15.52 54.16
C LEU A 701 -22.00 14.68 53.39
N ARG A 702 -22.30 14.29 52.12
CA ARG A 702 -21.62 13.29 51.25
C ARG A 702 -20.11 13.46 51.09
N ALA A 703 -19.37 13.09 52.14
CA ALA A 703 -18.06 13.68 52.47
C ALA A 703 -18.01 15.12 51.90
N ALA A 704 -18.84 15.95 52.51
CA ALA A 704 -20.01 16.70 51.98
C ALA A 704 -19.97 17.52 50.69
N ALA A 705 -19.37 17.00 49.62
CA ALA A 705 -18.64 17.91 48.74
C ALA A 705 -17.81 18.86 49.64
N VAL A 706 -17.22 18.24 50.69
CA VAL A 706 -16.51 18.61 51.92
C VAL A 706 -15.58 17.42 52.15
N VAL A 707 -14.49 17.39 51.42
CA VAL A 707 -13.45 18.29 51.90
C VAL A 707 -13.59 19.65 51.12
N ALA A 708 -14.40 19.75 50.04
CA ALA A 708 -15.06 20.98 49.54
C ALA A 708 -14.23 21.87 48.65
N LEU A 709 -13.94 21.35 47.46
CA LEU A 709 -12.89 21.89 46.60
C LEU A 709 -11.62 22.08 47.47
N LEU A 710 -11.31 21.18 48.44
CA LEU A 710 -10.95 21.64 49.82
C LEU A 710 -9.82 22.65 49.88
N THR A 711 -10.14 23.83 50.38
CA THR A 711 -11.37 24.63 50.17
C THR A 711 -10.94 25.91 49.46
N ALA A 712 -10.42 25.64 48.26
CA ALA A 712 -8.99 25.76 47.98
C ALA A 712 -8.58 24.62 46.98
N ALA A 713 -8.37 24.80 45.70
CA ALA A 713 -7.30 25.63 45.15
C ALA A 713 -5.96 25.64 45.95
N ILE A 714 -5.77 24.86 47.05
CA ILE A 714 -5.17 25.32 48.33
C ILE A 714 -4.17 26.44 48.29
N SER A 715 -4.60 27.70 48.03
CA SER A 715 -5.96 28.30 47.85
C SER A 715 -5.90 29.48 46.88
N SER A 716 -5.48 29.21 45.64
CA SER A 716 -4.56 30.08 44.89
C SER A 716 -3.21 30.28 45.61
N LEU A 717 -3.19 30.25 46.96
CA LEU A 717 -2.05 29.96 47.87
C LEU A 717 -1.20 28.82 47.24
N VAL A 718 0.12 28.84 47.26
CA VAL A 718 1.07 29.86 47.76
C VAL A 718 1.18 31.03 46.76
N LEU A 719 0.02 31.47 46.26
CA LEU A 719 -0.31 32.74 45.63
C LEU A 719 0.72 33.17 44.63
N PHE A 720 0.70 32.41 43.53
CA PHE A 720 1.32 32.82 42.28
C PHE A 720 2.85 32.97 42.38
N VAL A 721 3.46 32.67 43.54
CA VAL A 721 4.89 32.71 43.83
C VAL A 721 5.53 34.07 43.45
N ALA A 722 4.71 35.12 43.51
CA ALA A 722 5.21 36.44 43.86
C ALA A 722 5.70 36.42 45.32
N GLY A 723 6.60 37.31 45.74
CA GLY A 723 7.21 38.38 44.96
C GLY A 723 7.95 39.39 45.84
N SER A 724 8.55 38.93 46.95
CA SER A 724 9.47 39.70 47.78
C SER A 724 10.34 38.74 48.63
N ALA A 725 11.43 39.25 49.18
CA ALA A 725 12.53 38.45 49.75
C ALA A 725 12.47 38.33 51.28
N SER A 726 11.31 38.04 51.88
CA SER A 726 11.18 37.99 53.35
C SER A 726 11.58 36.64 53.96
N ALA A 727 12.08 36.66 55.20
CA ALA A 727 12.40 35.45 55.96
C ALA A 727 11.14 34.68 56.42
N ILE A 728 10.02 35.38 56.61
CA ILE A 728 8.75 34.80 57.07
C ILE A 728 8.17 33.84 56.01
N ASP A 729 8.41 34.12 54.72
CA ASP A 729 7.98 33.27 53.61
C ASP A 729 8.63 31.89 53.61
N HIS A 730 9.89 31.77 54.03
CA HIS A 730 10.62 30.49 54.03
C HIS A 730 10.04 29.49 55.04
N GLY A 731 9.61 29.98 56.22
CA GLY A 731 8.91 29.16 57.22
C GLY A 731 7.59 28.61 56.68
N ALA A 732 6.78 29.46 56.04
CA ALA A 732 5.50 29.06 55.43
C ALA A 732 5.69 28.05 54.27
N ARG A 733 6.71 28.25 53.42
CA ARG A 733 7.07 27.35 52.31
C ARG A 733 7.45 25.93 52.74
N ILE A 734 7.94 25.74 53.97
CA ILE A 734 8.24 24.41 54.51
C ILE A 734 7.04 23.86 55.31
N ALA A 735 6.46 24.68 56.20
CA ALA A 735 5.44 24.24 57.14
C ALA A 735 4.13 23.78 56.48
N ILE A 736 3.66 24.48 55.43
CA ILE A 736 2.40 24.15 54.73
C ILE A 736 2.46 22.77 54.05
N PRO A 737 3.43 22.48 53.14
CA PRO A 737 3.53 21.16 52.53
C PRO A 737 3.90 20.07 53.54
N LEU A 738 4.65 20.38 54.61
CA LEU A 738 5.01 19.40 55.64
C LEU A 738 3.80 18.97 56.46
N GLY A 739 2.96 19.93 56.89
CA GLY A 739 1.70 19.64 57.56
C GLY A 739 0.77 18.79 56.69
N LEU A 740 0.72 19.07 55.38
CA LEU A 740 -0.10 18.31 54.44
C LEU A 740 0.42 16.88 54.20
N ALA A 741 1.75 16.70 54.09
CA ALA A 741 2.38 15.38 53.98
C ALA A 741 2.12 14.52 55.23
N VAL A 742 2.33 15.10 56.44
CA VAL A 742 2.08 14.42 57.72
C VAL A 742 0.60 14.06 57.89
N ALA A 743 -0.32 14.99 57.61
CA ALA A 743 -1.75 14.73 57.69
C ALA A 743 -2.19 13.60 56.75
N ALA A 744 -1.70 13.60 55.50
CA ALA A 744 -1.99 12.58 54.52
C ALA A 744 -1.41 11.19 54.89
N ILE A 745 -0.21 11.13 55.48
CA ILE A 745 0.37 9.89 56.04
C ILE A 745 -0.48 9.36 57.20
N VAL A 746 -0.81 10.21 58.18
CA VAL A 746 -1.63 9.83 59.35
C VAL A 746 -3.01 9.31 58.92
N TRP A 747 -3.57 9.86 57.84
CA TRP A 747 -4.84 9.38 57.27
C TRP A 747 -4.79 7.92 56.77
N GLN A 748 -3.63 7.47 56.25
CA GLN A 748 -3.48 6.08 55.81
C GLN A 748 -3.39 5.09 56.99
N ILE A 749 -2.96 5.54 58.16
CA ILE A 749 -2.83 4.69 59.35
C ILE A 749 -4.21 4.48 60.02
N ARG A 750 -5.14 5.44 59.91
CA ARG A 750 -6.45 5.38 60.60
C ARG A 750 -7.44 4.39 59.96
N GLY A 751 -8.08 3.58 60.81
CA GLY A 751 -8.99 2.51 60.41
C GLY A 751 -10.43 2.95 60.10
N SER A 752 -10.95 3.99 60.77
CA SER A 752 -12.34 4.44 60.66
C SER A 752 -12.72 5.01 59.28
N VAL A 753 -11.73 5.34 58.45
CA VAL A 753 -11.91 5.94 57.11
C VAL A 753 -11.53 4.95 55.98
N ALA A 754 -11.61 3.64 56.24
CA ALA A 754 -11.11 2.61 55.32
C ALA A 754 -11.89 2.48 53.99
N HIS A 755 -13.06 3.10 53.87
CA HIS A 755 -14.01 2.90 52.76
C HIS A 755 -14.42 4.18 52.01
N THR A 756 -13.74 5.31 52.20
CA THR A 756 -14.06 6.55 51.47
C THR A 756 -13.14 6.80 50.27
N ALA A 757 -13.63 7.53 49.28
CA ALA A 757 -12.85 7.89 48.10
C ALA A 757 -11.74 8.91 48.44
N GLU A 758 -11.91 9.74 49.48
CA GLU A 758 -10.88 10.70 49.92
C GLU A 758 -9.56 10.01 50.30
N ARG A 759 -9.61 8.77 50.84
CA ARG A 759 -8.40 8.02 51.19
C ARG A 759 -7.49 7.79 49.98
N VAL A 760 -8.07 7.69 48.78
CA VAL A 760 -7.34 7.55 47.51
C VAL A 760 -6.70 8.88 47.11
N ALA A 761 -7.45 9.98 47.20
CA ALA A 761 -6.93 11.32 46.89
C ALA A 761 -5.78 11.73 47.85
N LEU A 762 -5.94 11.52 49.16
CA LEU A 762 -4.91 11.81 50.16
C LEU A 762 -3.67 10.91 50.02
N ALA A 763 -3.83 9.66 49.56
CA ALA A 763 -2.69 8.82 49.25
C ALA A 763 -1.88 9.36 48.05
N GLY A 764 -2.54 9.97 47.06
CA GLY A 764 -1.87 10.67 45.96
C GLY A 764 -1.21 12.00 46.38
N LEU A 765 -1.76 12.71 47.36
CA LEU A 765 -1.19 13.99 47.81
C LEU A 765 0.12 13.84 48.61
N ALA A 766 0.30 12.76 49.38
CA ALA A 766 1.43 12.65 50.31
C ALA A 766 2.82 12.68 49.65
N PRO A 767 3.11 11.94 48.55
CA PRO A 767 4.44 12.00 47.90
C PRO A 767 4.72 13.36 47.23
N LEU A 768 3.67 14.02 46.73
CA LEU A 768 3.78 15.36 46.11
C LEU A 768 4.10 16.41 47.18
N ALA A 769 3.40 16.34 48.32
CA ALA A 769 3.67 17.21 49.47
C ALA A 769 5.06 16.98 50.07
N LEU A 770 5.52 15.72 50.18
CA LEU A 770 6.89 15.42 50.61
C LEU A 770 7.93 15.99 49.63
N THR A 771 7.68 15.91 48.34
CA THR A 771 8.56 16.51 47.32
C THR A 771 8.60 18.03 47.45
N ALA A 772 7.46 18.68 47.68
CA ALA A 772 7.38 20.12 47.94
C ALA A 772 8.19 20.53 49.19
N THR A 773 8.16 19.74 50.28
CA THR A 773 8.98 20.02 51.47
C THR A 773 10.47 19.92 51.21
N LEU A 774 10.92 18.90 50.48
CA LEU A 774 12.34 18.71 50.20
C LEU A 774 12.86 19.76 49.22
N ALA A 775 12.04 20.18 48.25
CA ALA A 775 12.36 21.29 47.36
C ALA A 775 12.44 22.64 48.10
N SER A 776 11.51 22.94 49.03
CA SER A 776 11.56 24.21 49.79
C SER A 776 12.67 24.24 50.85
N VAL A 777 13.02 23.09 51.44
CA VAL A 777 14.22 22.94 52.28
C VAL A 777 15.50 23.13 51.46
N ALA A 778 15.59 22.56 50.26
CA ALA A 778 16.75 22.73 49.39
C ALA A 778 16.90 24.18 48.91
N ASP A 779 15.82 24.84 48.44
CA ASP A 779 15.81 26.27 48.05
C ASP A 779 16.33 27.15 49.21
N ALA A 780 15.85 26.92 50.44
CA ALA A 780 16.34 27.62 51.64
C ALA A 780 17.82 27.36 51.96
N ALA A 781 18.36 26.18 51.61
CA ALA A 781 19.78 25.84 51.79
C ALA A 781 20.69 26.40 50.68
N THR A 782 20.17 26.69 49.48
CA THR A 782 20.99 27.15 48.34
C THR A 782 21.61 28.55 48.49
N ALA A 783 21.29 29.28 49.57
CA ALA A 783 22.01 30.50 49.96
C ALA A 783 23.54 30.28 50.13
N SER A 784 23.98 29.03 50.33
CA SER A 784 25.38 28.61 50.25
C SER A 784 25.65 27.61 49.10
N SER A 785 25.69 28.16 47.88
CA SER A 785 26.59 27.72 46.78
C SER A 785 26.62 26.25 46.31
N THR A 786 25.54 25.48 46.46
CA THR A 786 25.44 24.14 45.81
C THR A 786 24.08 23.88 45.10
N ALA A 787 24.02 24.17 43.80
CA ALA A 787 22.86 23.84 42.95
C ALA A 787 22.48 22.35 42.99
N LEU A 788 23.46 21.47 43.21
CA LEU A 788 23.29 20.02 43.33
C LEU A 788 22.26 19.61 44.42
N MET A 789 22.10 20.37 45.50
CA MET A 789 21.09 20.02 46.52
C MET A 789 19.65 20.15 46.00
N LEU A 790 19.38 21.15 45.17
CA LEU A 790 18.07 21.39 44.58
C LEU A 790 17.70 20.32 43.54
N ASP A 791 18.70 19.79 42.84
CA ASP A 791 18.56 18.67 41.88
C ASP A 791 18.21 17.35 42.57
N LEU A 792 18.78 17.12 43.76
CA LEU A 792 18.65 15.88 44.52
C LEU A 792 17.37 15.80 45.38
N ALA A 793 16.69 16.92 45.62
CA ALA A 793 15.48 16.96 46.46
C ALA A 793 14.37 16.01 45.96
N ALA A 794 14.07 16.01 44.66
CA ALA A 794 13.02 15.19 44.07
C ALA A 794 13.32 13.66 44.04
N PRO A 795 14.51 13.18 43.61
CA PRO A 795 14.82 11.74 43.70
C PRO A 795 14.87 11.24 45.15
N VAL A 796 15.38 12.05 46.10
CA VAL A 796 15.35 11.69 47.53
C VAL A 796 13.91 11.60 48.05
N ALA A 797 13.04 12.55 47.68
CA ALA A 797 11.61 12.50 48.02
C ALA A 797 10.92 11.24 47.47
N ALA A 798 11.26 10.81 46.25
CA ALA A 798 10.74 9.60 45.64
C ALA A 798 11.19 8.33 46.38
N ILE A 799 12.48 8.22 46.73
CA ILE A 799 13.04 7.10 47.51
C ILE A 799 12.37 7.01 48.88
N LEU A 800 12.27 8.13 49.60
CA LEU A 800 11.60 8.21 50.91
C LEU A 800 10.11 7.82 50.80
N SER A 801 9.40 8.34 49.79
CA SER A 801 7.99 7.99 49.55
C SER A 801 7.79 6.51 49.22
N ALA A 802 8.73 5.88 48.50
CA ALA A 802 8.71 4.44 48.22
C ALA A 802 8.98 3.60 49.48
N ALA A 803 9.94 4.02 50.32
CA ALA A 803 10.22 3.37 51.59
C ALA A 803 9.02 3.48 52.55
N LEU A 804 8.44 4.68 52.72
CA LEU A 804 7.21 4.86 53.51
C LEU A 804 6.04 4.06 52.93
N GLY A 805 5.85 4.05 51.61
CA GLY A 805 4.80 3.27 50.95
C GLY A 805 4.95 1.76 51.17
N ALA A 806 6.18 1.25 51.15
CA ALA A 806 6.50 -0.15 51.45
C ALA A 806 6.14 -0.54 52.89
N VAL A 807 6.29 0.38 53.86
CA VAL A 807 5.90 0.19 55.27
C VAL A 807 4.38 0.36 55.47
N LEU A 808 3.79 1.46 54.99
CA LEU A 808 2.39 1.82 55.24
C LEU A 808 1.38 0.85 54.60
N PHE A 809 1.75 0.21 53.49
CA PHE A 809 0.86 -0.69 52.75
C PHE A 809 1.36 -2.14 52.65
N THR A 810 2.17 -2.59 53.63
CA THR A 810 2.53 -4.00 53.80
C THR A 810 1.28 -4.88 53.79
N ARG A 811 1.21 -5.83 52.85
CA ARG A 811 0.10 -6.80 52.71
C ARG A 811 -1.31 -6.16 52.63
N ALA A 812 -1.47 -5.14 51.78
CA ALA A 812 -2.75 -4.47 51.57
C ALA A 812 -3.90 -5.45 51.17
N SER A 813 -5.01 -5.37 51.90
CA SER A 813 -6.24 -6.12 51.64
C SER A 813 -7.02 -5.56 50.42
N PRO A 814 -7.85 -6.39 49.74
CA PRO A 814 -8.64 -5.95 48.59
C PRO A 814 -9.63 -4.82 48.97
N GLY A 815 -9.87 -3.91 48.02
CA GLY A 815 -10.78 -2.78 48.17
C GLY A 815 -10.09 -1.42 48.20
N ILE A 816 -10.63 -0.46 48.96
CA ILE A 816 -10.21 0.95 48.89
C ILE A 816 -8.78 1.19 49.41
N ARG A 817 -8.23 0.33 50.29
CA ARG A 817 -6.80 0.36 50.63
C ARG A 817 -5.89 0.04 49.43
N SER A 818 -6.30 -0.86 48.54
CA SER A 818 -5.54 -1.14 47.31
C SER A 818 -5.61 0.02 46.32
N ALA A 819 -6.75 0.71 46.22
CA ALA A 819 -6.88 1.94 45.44
C ALA A 819 -6.02 3.08 46.00
N ALA A 820 -5.96 3.23 47.33
CA ALA A 820 -5.09 4.21 47.99
C ALA A 820 -3.60 3.91 47.74
N ARG A 821 -3.17 2.64 47.86
CA ARG A 821 -1.79 2.25 47.49
C ARG A 821 -1.47 2.55 46.03
N ILE A 822 -2.41 2.31 45.11
CA ILE A 822 -2.24 2.65 43.69
C ILE A 822 -2.08 4.16 43.52
N ALA A 823 -2.88 5.00 44.17
CA ALA A 823 -2.73 6.46 44.09
C ALA A 823 -1.41 6.97 44.67
N TRP A 824 -0.93 6.37 45.77
CA TRP A 824 0.41 6.65 46.32
C TRP A 824 1.52 6.28 45.32
N GLU A 825 1.43 5.10 44.71
CA GLU A 825 2.37 4.62 43.69
C GLU A 825 2.32 5.49 42.42
N CYS A 826 1.14 5.97 42.00
CA CYS A 826 0.96 6.94 40.91
C CYS A 826 1.59 8.30 41.23
N ALA A 827 1.51 8.77 42.47
CA ALA A 827 2.13 10.04 42.88
C ALA A 827 3.65 9.95 42.92
N ILE A 828 4.22 8.84 43.42
CA ILE A 828 5.67 8.56 43.29
C ILE A 828 6.06 8.53 41.81
N ALA A 829 5.27 7.87 40.96
CA ALA A 829 5.53 7.83 39.52
C ALA A 829 5.49 9.23 38.89
N LEU A 830 4.56 10.11 39.29
CA LEU A 830 4.50 11.51 38.83
C LEU A 830 5.76 12.30 39.25
N VAL A 831 6.24 12.14 40.48
CA VAL A 831 7.50 12.75 40.95
C VAL A 831 8.69 12.27 40.10
N MET A 832 8.77 10.97 39.83
CA MET A 832 9.81 10.42 38.95
C MET A 832 9.69 10.96 37.53
N ILE A 833 8.48 10.98 36.94
CA ILE A 833 8.24 11.47 35.57
C ILE A 833 8.70 12.93 35.44
N VAL A 834 8.32 13.82 36.36
CA VAL A 834 8.75 15.22 36.29
C VAL A 834 10.26 15.37 36.50
N SER A 835 10.87 14.55 37.38
CA SER A 835 12.33 14.52 37.54
C SER A 835 13.05 14.04 36.27
N ILE A 836 12.50 13.06 35.56
CA ILE A 836 13.04 12.55 34.27
C ILE A 836 12.83 13.59 33.16
N VAL A 837 11.66 14.24 33.09
CA VAL A 837 11.39 15.31 32.12
C VAL A 837 12.34 16.50 32.35
N ARG A 838 12.64 16.83 33.61
CA ARG A 838 13.70 17.80 33.96
C ARG A 838 15.07 17.38 33.41
N CYS A 839 15.49 16.13 33.65
CA CYS A 839 16.73 15.56 33.11
C CYS A 839 16.81 15.59 31.57
N ILE A 840 15.67 15.55 30.88
CA ILE A 840 15.59 15.61 29.41
C ILE A 840 15.66 17.05 28.89
N ALA A 841 15.04 18.01 29.58
CA ALA A 841 14.99 19.41 29.13
C ALA A 841 16.28 20.19 29.44
N SER A 842 16.95 19.87 30.55
CA SER A 842 18.22 20.47 30.97
C SER A 842 19.18 19.36 31.40
N ALA A 843 19.97 18.88 30.43
CA ALA A 843 20.93 17.78 30.62
C ALA A 843 22.23 18.27 31.28
N ASP A 844 22.16 18.61 32.56
CA ASP A 844 23.29 19.08 33.37
C ASP A 844 24.23 17.93 33.81
N ALA A 845 25.41 18.26 34.34
CA ALA A 845 26.40 17.28 34.82
C ALA A 845 25.90 16.38 35.97
N SER A 846 24.84 16.78 36.68
CA SER A 846 24.15 16.02 37.73
C SER A 846 23.16 14.98 37.17
N THR A 847 22.82 15.04 35.88
CA THR A 847 21.72 14.26 35.27
C THR A 847 21.84 12.75 35.47
N TRP A 848 23.02 12.18 35.23
CA TRP A 848 23.26 10.74 35.40
C TRP A 848 23.06 10.29 36.85
N LEU A 849 23.42 11.14 37.82
CA LEU A 849 23.26 10.89 39.26
C LEU A 849 21.77 10.91 39.66
N ILE A 850 21.00 11.87 39.14
CA ILE A 850 19.55 11.95 39.36
C ILE A 850 18.87 10.68 38.82
N LEU A 851 19.17 10.27 37.58
CA LEU A 851 18.61 9.06 36.98
C LEU A 851 18.99 7.78 37.76
N LEU A 852 20.24 7.70 38.24
CA LEU A 852 20.71 6.58 39.06
C LEU A 852 19.98 6.49 40.41
N LEU A 853 19.73 7.62 41.07
CA LEU A 853 18.95 7.65 42.31
C LEU A 853 17.47 7.33 42.07
N LEU A 854 16.88 7.83 40.99
CA LEU A 854 15.51 7.46 40.59
C LEU A 854 15.38 5.97 40.31
N ALA A 855 16.43 5.27 39.83
CA ALA A 855 16.41 3.83 39.63
C ALA A 855 16.19 3.03 40.95
N VAL A 856 16.49 3.61 42.11
CA VAL A 856 16.28 2.99 43.45
C VAL A 856 14.80 2.99 43.86
N THR A 857 14.05 4.03 43.50
CA THR A 857 12.61 4.14 43.84
C THR A 857 11.76 2.94 43.36
N PRO A 858 11.77 2.55 42.08
CA PRO A 858 10.93 1.46 41.60
C PRO A 858 11.47 0.07 41.98
N ILE A 859 12.77 -0.07 42.32
CA ILE A 859 13.26 -1.33 42.89
C ILE A 859 12.68 -1.53 44.29
N ILE A 860 12.66 -0.50 45.16
CA ILE A 860 12.01 -0.56 46.48
C ILE A 860 10.53 -0.95 46.35
N VAL A 861 9.78 -0.29 45.46
CA VAL A 861 8.36 -0.61 45.20
C VAL A 861 8.17 -2.07 44.73
N SER A 862 9.12 -2.61 43.95
CA SER A 862 9.05 -4.00 43.47
C SER A 862 9.27 -5.05 44.56
N PHE A 863 10.09 -4.75 45.58
CA PHE A 863 10.37 -5.64 46.71
C PHE A 863 9.33 -5.55 47.84
N ALA A 864 8.47 -4.51 47.87
CA ALA A 864 7.43 -4.32 48.88
C ALA A 864 6.39 -5.46 48.97
N ASP A 865 6.22 -6.25 47.90
CA ASP A 865 5.36 -7.44 47.84
C ASP A 865 6.16 -8.76 47.84
N GLY A 866 7.38 -8.74 48.40
CA GLY A 866 8.31 -9.88 48.46
C GLY A 866 9.27 -9.97 47.27
N ASN A 867 9.91 -11.13 47.07
CA ASN A 867 10.88 -11.32 45.98
C ASN A 867 10.22 -11.09 44.60
N PRO A 868 10.66 -10.10 43.79
CA PRO A 868 9.99 -9.72 42.54
C PRO A 868 10.02 -10.81 41.47
N PHE A 869 10.99 -11.74 41.52
CA PHE A 869 11.08 -12.89 40.59
C PHE A 869 10.10 -14.02 40.93
N ARG A 870 9.53 -14.03 42.15
CA ARG A 870 8.54 -15.03 42.61
C ARG A 870 7.14 -14.43 42.81
N SER A 871 7.04 -13.12 43.07
CA SER A 871 5.77 -12.44 43.30
C SER A 871 4.91 -12.38 42.03
N ARG A 872 3.59 -12.55 42.22
CA ARG A 872 2.57 -12.37 41.17
C ARG A 872 2.03 -10.94 41.09
N SER A 873 2.45 -10.05 42.00
CA SER A 873 2.06 -8.64 41.99
C SER A 873 2.53 -7.93 40.72
N PRO A 874 1.73 -7.02 40.11
CA PRO A 874 2.20 -6.19 39.00
C PRO A 874 3.40 -5.31 39.37
N ARG A 875 3.62 -5.04 40.67
CA ARG A 875 4.72 -4.19 41.16
C ARG A 875 6.12 -4.74 40.85
N ARG A 876 6.24 -6.04 40.55
CA ARG A 876 7.49 -6.64 40.04
C ARG A 876 8.04 -5.94 38.80
N PHE A 877 7.18 -5.28 38.00
CA PHE A 877 7.61 -4.47 36.85
C PHE A 877 8.44 -3.24 37.24
N GLY A 878 8.42 -2.81 38.51
CA GLY A 878 9.33 -1.79 39.04
C GLY A 878 10.81 -2.18 38.91
N GLY A 879 11.14 -3.47 38.97
CA GLY A 879 12.50 -3.95 38.69
C GLY A 879 12.92 -3.69 37.24
N ALA A 880 12.00 -3.78 36.27
CA ALA A 880 12.29 -3.42 34.88
C ALA A 880 12.43 -1.90 34.69
N LEU A 881 11.61 -1.08 35.37
CA LEU A 881 11.75 0.37 35.35
C LEU A 881 13.09 0.83 35.98
N SER A 882 13.53 0.17 37.06
CA SER A 882 14.87 0.37 37.64
C SER A 882 15.98 0.11 36.61
N CYS A 883 15.89 -1.00 35.86
CA CYS A 883 16.84 -1.32 34.80
C CYS A 883 16.87 -0.27 33.68
N VAL A 884 15.71 0.26 33.28
CA VAL A 884 15.61 1.34 32.28
C VAL A 884 16.28 2.63 32.80
N LEU A 885 16.02 3.03 34.05
CA LEU A 885 16.60 4.24 34.64
C LEU A 885 18.11 4.11 34.87
N ALA A 886 18.59 2.95 35.30
CA ALA A 886 20.03 2.66 35.40
C ALA A 886 20.73 2.67 34.02
N THR A 887 20.05 2.21 32.97
CA THR A 887 20.56 2.29 31.59
C THR A 887 20.60 3.74 31.11
N ALA A 888 19.55 4.52 31.37
CA ALA A 888 19.51 5.95 31.03
C ALA A 888 20.60 6.73 31.78
N ALA A 889 20.84 6.42 33.06
CA ALA A 889 21.94 6.98 33.85
C ALA A 889 23.31 6.66 33.23
N LEU A 890 23.55 5.40 32.83
CA LEU A 890 24.77 4.99 32.15
C LEU A 890 24.95 5.73 30.81
N TRP A 891 23.89 5.82 30.00
CA TRP A 891 23.94 6.52 28.72
C TRP A 891 24.22 8.01 28.89
N GLN A 892 23.60 8.67 29.87
CA GLN A 892 23.91 10.07 30.16
C GLN A 892 25.34 10.23 30.67
N PHE A 893 25.84 9.34 31.54
CA PHE A 893 27.23 9.35 31.96
C PHE A 893 28.21 9.19 30.78
N LEU A 894 27.96 8.27 29.85
CA LEU A 894 28.78 8.08 28.65
C LEU A 894 28.74 9.28 27.71
N ALA A 895 27.56 9.89 27.51
CA ALA A 895 27.38 11.09 26.70
C ALA A 895 28.09 12.30 27.32
N PHE A 896 27.97 12.49 28.64
CA PHE A 896 28.69 13.51 29.41
C PHE A 896 30.23 13.32 29.33
N ARG A 897 30.70 12.09 29.16
CA ARG A 897 32.12 11.76 28.92
C ARG A 897 32.54 11.85 27.45
N GLY A 898 31.65 12.23 26.53
CA GLY A 898 31.96 12.41 25.11
C GLY A 898 32.16 11.12 24.31
N MET A 899 31.63 9.98 24.77
CA MET A 899 31.80 8.69 24.08
C MET A 899 30.92 8.65 22.81
N VAL A 900 31.54 8.53 21.63
CA VAL A 900 30.85 8.50 20.32
C VAL A 900 30.55 7.05 19.86
N ASP A 901 31.37 6.08 20.24
CA ASP A 901 31.16 4.67 19.93
C ASP A 901 29.86 4.15 20.57
N VAL A 902 29.16 3.25 19.87
CA VAL A 902 27.84 2.74 20.28
C VAL A 902 27.93 1.47 21.14
N GLU A 903 29.05 0.75 21.06
CA GLU A 903 29.36 -0.45 21.83
C GLU A 903 29.34 -0.20 23.36
N PRO A 904 29.93 0.89 23.90
CA PRO A 904 29.81 1.27 25.31
C PRO A 904 28.36 1.46 25.80
N TYR A 905 27.46 1.93 24.95
CA TYR A 905 26.04 2.13 25.31
C TYR A 905 25.25 0.82 25.29
N THR A 906 25.62 -0.11 24.41
CA THR A 906 24.76 -1.25 24.03
C THR A 906 25.19 -2.58 24.64
N LEU A 907 26.49 -2.83 24.78
CA LEU A 907 27.01 -4.06 25.40
C LEU A 907 26.66 -4.18 26.89
N PRO A 908 26.72 -3.13 27.74
CA PRO A 908 26.28 -3.23 29.14
C PRO A 908 24.78 -3.49 29.28
N LEU A 909 23.95 -2.90 28.41
CA LEU A 909 22.50 -3.15 28.35
C LEU A 909 22.20 -4.60 27.95
N ALA A 910 22.89 -5.12 26.93
CA ALA A 910 22.79 -6.53 26.55
C ALA A 910 23.22 -7.46 27.69
N GLY A 911 24.33 -7.14 28.37
CA GLY A 911 24.82 -7.86 29.56
C GLY A 911 23.79 -7.87 30.70
N MET A 912 23.17 -6.72 31.01
CA MET A 912 22.11 -6.63 32.01
C MET A 912 20.90 -7.51 31.64
N LEU A 913 20.48 -7.54 30.37
CA LEU A 913 19.38 -8.39 29.91
C LEU A 913 19.73 -9.89 29.96
N LEU A 914 20.98 -10.28 29.71
CA LEU A 914 21.46 -11.64 29.93
C LEU A 914 21.46 -12.02 31.42
N CYS A 915 21.92 -11.12 32.29
CA CYS A 915 21.86 -11.29 33.76
C CYS A 915 20.41 -11.43 34.27
N LEU A 916 19.49 -10.60 33.78
CA LEU A 916 18.05 -10.73 34.08
C LEU A 916 17.48 -12.06 33.56
N THR A 917 17.86 -12.48 32.36
CA THR A 917 17.46 -13.79 31.80
C THR A 917 17.94 -14.93 32.69
N ALA A 918 19.20 -14.88 33.14
CA ALA A 918 19.78 -15.87 34.05
C ALA A 918 19.11 -15.86 35.43
N ALA A 919 18.88 -14.69 36.03
CA ALA A 919 18.20 -14.54 37.31
C ALA A 919 16.76 -15.08 37.24
N ILE A 920 16.00 -14.74 36.20
CA ILE A 920 14.66 -15.29 35.97
C ILE A 920 14.75 -16.81 35.75
N ALA A 921 15.75 -17.31 35.02
CA ALA A 921 15.97 -18.74 34.81
C ALA A 921 16.25 -19.54 36.10
N VAL A 922 16.90 -18.91 37.08
CA VAL A 922 17.24 -19.51 38.38
C VAL A 922 16.10 -19.36 39.41
N PHE A 923 15.49 -18.18 39.55
CA PHE A 923 14.62 -17.89 40.70
C PHE A 923 13.12 -18.14 40.47
N SER A 924 12.65 -18.23 39.22
CA SER A 924 11.23 -18.38 38.89
C SER A 924 10.85 -19.80 38.46
N THR A 925 9.63 -20.23 38.79
CA THR A 925 9.13 -21.58 38.46
C THR A 925 8.93 -21.78 36.97
N GLN A 926 9.18 -23.01 36.50
CA GLN A 926 9.05 -23.36 35.08
C GLN A 926 7.57 -23.36 34.68
N THR A 927 7.15 -22.32 33.97
CA THR A 927 5.83 -22.19 33.35
C THR A 927 5.99 -21.72 31.91
N ALA A 928 5.06 -22.07 31.02
CA ALA A 928 5.18 -21.79 29.59
C ALA A 928 5.33 -20.29 29.28
N SER A 929 4.61 -19.40 30.00
CA SER A 929 4.74 -17.95 29.85
C SER A 929 6.11 -17.43 30.30
N VAL A 930 6.65 -17.96 31.39
CA VAL A 930 7.99 -17.61 31.89
C VAL A 930 9.09 -18.10 30.93
N ALA A 931 8.92 -19.26 30.30
CA ALA A 931 9.82 -19.73 29.24
C ALA A 931 9.86 -18.78 28.04
N THR A 932 8.69 -18.28 27.60
CA THR A 932 8.61 -17.25 26.55
C THR A 932 9.34 -15.98 26.96
N VAL A 933 9.08 -15.44 28.16
CA VAL A 933 9.72 -14.20 28.66
C VAL A 933 11.25 -14.33 28.74
N ARG A 934 11.78 -15.46 29.25
CA ARG A 934 13.22 -15.73 29.24
C ARG A 934 13.79 -15.72 27.82
N SER A 935 13.08 -16.35 26.88
CA SER A 935 13.51 -16.48 25.48
C SER A 935 13.46 -15.16 24.71
N THR A 936 12.51 -14.28 25.03
CA THR A 936 12.43 -12.91 24.47
C THR A 936 13.49 -11.98 25.05
N LEU A 937 13.80 -12.07 26.34
CA LEU A 937 14.89 -11.27 26.95
C LEU A 937 16.25 -11.68 26.38
N PHE A 938 16.49 -12.98 26.19
CA PHE A 938 17.68 -13.49 25.51
C PHE A 938 17.78 -13.01 24.05
N ALA A 939 16.67 -13.08 23.30
CA ALA A 939 16.63 -12.58 21.92
C ALA A 939 16.88 -11.05 21.84
N ALA A 940 16.29 -10.28 22.75
CA ALA A 940 16.45 -8.84 22.84
C ALA A 940 17.88 -8.43 23.21
N ALA A 941 18.53 -9.16 24.14
CA ALA A 941 19.93 -8.93 24.45
C ALA A 941 20.84 -9.10 23.23
N LEU A 942 20.62 -10.15 22.43
CA LEU A 942 21.39 -10.39 21.21
C LEU A 942 21.11 -9.34 20.12
N VAL A 943 19.86 -8.89 19.99
CA VAL A 943 19.47 -7.79 19.09
C VAL A 943 20.14 -6.48 19.51
N ILE A 944 20.11 -6.12 20.79
CA ILE A 944 20.69 -4.88 21.31
C ILE A 944 22.23 -4.89 21.21
N ALA A 945 22.88 -6.04 21.36
CA ALA A 945 24.34 -6.15 21.19
C ALA A 945 24.80 -5.96 19.74
N LEU A 946 23.95 -6.27 18.74
CA LEU A 946 24.36 -6.37 17.34
C LEU A 946 23.74 -5.29 16.44
N VAL A 947 22.43 -5.02 16.57
CA VAL A 947 21.69 -4.13 15.66
C VAL A 947 22.17 -2.68 15.70
N PRO A 948 22.52 -2.07 16.85
CA PRO A 948 23.04 -0.70 16.86
C PRO A 948 24.39 -0.57 16.14
N SER A 949 25.34 -1.49 16.39
CA SER A 949 26.64 -1.51 15.69
C SER A 949 26.46 -1.80 14.18
N ALA A 950 25.53 -2.69 13.84
CA ALA A 950 25.07 -2.92 12.48
C ALA A 950 24.53 -1.65 11.81
N LEU A 951 23.69 -0.87 12.50
CA LEU A 951 23.08 0.34 11.98
C LEU A 951 24.12 1.45 11.75
N VAL A 952 25.04 1.70 12.69
CA VAL A 952 26.12 2.68 12.48
C VAL A 952 27.03 2.22 11.34
N SER A 953 27.28 0.91 11.22
CA SER A 953 28.03 0.39 10.07
C SER A 953 27.37 0.74 8.73
N ILE A 954 26.06 1.01 8.65
CA ILE A 954 25.44 1.46 7.39
C ILE A 954 25.97 2.84 6.99
N ALA A 955 26.27 3.74 7.94
CA ALA A 955 26.82 5.07 7.66
C ALA A 955 28.35 5.06 7.48
N ASP A 956 29.07 4.19 8.20
CA ASP A 956 30.54 4.11 8.15
C ASP A 956 31.07 3.88 6.71
N GLU A 957 31.88 4.80 6.17
CA GLU A 957 32.54 4.68 4.85
C GLU A 957 33.36 3.38 4.74
N ARG A 958 34.05 3.00 5.82
CA ARG A 958 34.86 1.78 5.85
C ARG A 958 33.97 0.55 6.06
N PRO A 959 34.11 -0.53 5.27
CA PRO A 959 33.30 -1.74 5.40
C PRO A 959 33.65 -2.60 6.63
N THR A 960 34.75 -2.30 7.34
CA THR A 960 35.31 -3.14 8.41
C THR A 960 34.30 -3.48 9.50
N ARG A 961 33.58 -2.49 10.05
CA ARG A 961 32.57 -2.72 11.09
C ARG A 961 31.42 -3.60 10.60
N GLY A 962 30.91 -3.34 9.40
CA GLY A 962 29.85 -4.14 8.78
C GLY A 962 30.26 -5.59 8.59
N VAL A 963 31.48 -5.84 8.10
CA VAL A 963 32.06 -7.18 7.96
C VAL A 963 32.22 -7.87 9.32
N VAL A 964 32.73 -7.18 10.35
CA VAL A 964 32.89 -7.76 11.70
C VAL A 964 31.53 -8.16 12.29
N VAL A 965 30.49 -7.31 12.20
CA VAL A 965 29.17 -7.65 12.74
C VAL A 965 28.51 -8.78 11.93
N LEU A 966 28.69 -8.84 10.61
CA LEU A 966 28.24 -9.97 9.78
C LEU A 966 28.92 -11.29 10.18
N VAL A 967 30.24 -11.26 10.43
CA VAL A 967 31.00 -12.44 10.89
C VAL A 967 30.49 -12.90 12.27
N ILE A 968 30.31 -11.97 13.22
CA ILE A 968 29.76 -12.30 14.55
C ILE A 968 28.36 -12.91 14.43
N ALA A 969 27.47 -12.34 13.60
CA ALA A 969 26.13 -12.87 13.39
C ALA A 969 26.14 -14.25 12.67
N ALA A 970 27.05 -14.47 11.72
CA ALA A 970 27.23 -15.78 11.07
C ALA A 970 27.73 -16.85 12.06
N VAL A 971 28.72 -16.52 12.90
CA VAL A 971 29.23 -17.39 13.97
C VAL A 971 28.14 -17.71 14.99
N LEU A 972 27.33 -16.72 15.40
CA LEU A 972 26.18 -16.92 16.28
C LEU A 972 25.12 -17.84 15.65
N THR A 973 24.86 -17.70 14.36
CA THR A 973 23.95 -18.60 13.62
C THR A 973 24.49 -20.04 13.64
N ALA A 974 25.77 -20.23 13.33
CA ALA A 974 26.42 -21.55 13.32
C ALA A 974 26.43 -22.18 14.73
N ALA A 975 26.81 -21.43 15.76
CA ALA A 975 26.79 -21.86 17.15
C ALA A 975 25.37 -22.24 17.60
N ALA A 976 24.35 -21.46 17.22
CA ALA A 976 22.97 -21.76 17.52
C ALA A 976 22.49 -23.06 16.86
N LEU A 977 22.88 -23.37 15.62
CA LEU A 977 22.56 -24.67 14.97
C LEU A 977 23.13 -25.88 15.74
N LEU A 978 24.20 -25.69 16.52
CA LEU A 978 24.80 -26.72 17.38
C LEU A 978 24.21 -26.73 18.80
N ALA A 979 23.72 -25.58 19.29
CA ALA A 979 23.21 -25.42 20.66
C ALA A 979 21.96 -26.28 20.95
N PRO A 980 21.81 -26.77 22.20
CA PRO A 980 20.58 -27.43 22.63
C PRO A 980 19.40 -26.46 22.58
N ARG A 981 18.21 -26.98 22.21
CA ARG A 981 17.04 -26.13 21.94
C ARG A 981 16.62 -25.33 23.17
N VAL A 982 16.62 -25.95 24.34
CA VAL A 982 16.16 -25.36 25.59
C VAL A 982 17.21 -25.56 26.68
N ILE A 983 17.62 -24.48 27.35
CA ILE A 983 18.52 -24.50 28.53
C ILE A 983 17.79 -23.82 29.68
N ARG A 984 17.53 -24.53 30.78
CA ARG A 984 16.79 -24.03 31.97
C ARG A 984 15.49 -23.27 31.59
N GLY A 985 14.75 -23.75 30.60
CA GLY A 985 13.51 -23.13 30.12
C GLY A 985 13.67 -21.92 29.19
N VAL A 986 14.89 -21.59 28.74
CA VAL A 986 15.15 -20.57 27.71
C VAL A 986 15.32 -21.27 26.35
N ILE A 987 14.61 -20.84 25.31
CA ILE A 987 14.69 -21.42 23.95
C ILE A 987 15.91 -20.84 23.20
N VAL A 988 17.10 -21.09 23.74
CA VAL A 988 18.38 -20.48 23.33
C VAL A 988 18.62 -20.58 21.83
N ARG A 989 18.49 -21.77 21.25
CA ARG A 989 18.70 -22.01 19.82
C ARG A 989 17.79 -21.16 18.94
N ASP A 990 16.48 -21.23 19.16
CA ASP A 990 15.53 -20.64 18.23
C ASP A 990 15.60 -19.10 18.34
N SER A 991 15.75 -18.56 19.56
CA SER A 991 16.01 -17.12 19.78
C SER A 991 17.31 -16.63 19.14
N ALA A 992 18.43 -17.36 19.32
CA ALA A 992 19.71 -16.96 18.74
C ALA A 992 19.67 -16.97 17.20
N LEU A 993 19.06 -18.00 16.60
CA LEU A 993 18.90 -18.10 15.14
C LEU A 993 18.08 -16.94 14.57
N TYR A 994 16.93 -16.61 15.17
CA TYR A 994 16.11 -15.52 14.64
C TYR A 994 16.80 -14.16 14.79
N SER A 995 17.42 -13.88 15.95
CA SER A 995 18.14 -12.63 16.16
C SER A 995 19.37 -12.49 15.25
N SER A 996 20.16 -13.54 15.04
CA SER A 996 21.34 -13.48 14.17
C SER A 996 20.97 -13.40 12.69
N ILE A 997 19.96 -14.15 12.24
CA ILE A 997 19.44 -14.04 10.86
C ILE A 997 18.86 -12.65 10.60
N ALA A 998 18.12 -12.06 11.56
CA ALA A 998 17.60 -10.70 11.41
C ALA A 998 18.73 -9.68 11.23
N VAL A 999 19.81 -9.77 12.02
CA VAL A 999 21.00 -8.91 11.87
C VAL A 999 21.65 -9.07 10.49
N LEU A 1000 21.85 -10.32 10.03
CA LEU A 1000 22.40 -10.60 8.69
C LEU A 1000 21.53 -9.98 7.58
N VAL A 1001 20.20 -10.10 7.68
CA VAL A 1001 19.25 -9.52 6.72
C VAL A 1001 19.30 -7.99 6.75
N THR A 1002 19.28 -7.37 7.93
CA THR A 1002 19.28 -5.90 8.08
C THR A 1002 20.57 -5.27 7.57
N ILE A 1003 21.75 -5.79 7.96
CA ILE A 1003 23.03 -5.28 7.43
C ILE A 1003 23.09 -5.51 5.92
N GLY A 1004 22.80 -6.75 5.49
CA GLY A 1004 22.96 -7.14 4.10
C GLY A 1004 22.10 -6.29 3.16
N LEU A 1005 20.83 -6.07 3.52
CA LEU A 1005 19.93 -5.22 2.75
C LEU A 1005 20.36 -3.76 2.81
N ALA A 1006 20.66 -3.20 3.99
CA ALA A 1006 20.94 -1.78 4.11
C ALA A 1006 22.30 -1.36 3.51
N ARG A 1007 23.33 -2.21 3.60
CA ARG A 1007 24.60 -2.00 2.87
C ARG A 1007 24.40 -2.13 1.36
N ALA A 1008 23.68 -3.16 0.88
CA ALA A 1008 23.39 -3.28 -0.55
C ALA A 1008 22.58 -2.08 -1.11
N VAL A 1009 21.64 -1.54 -0.33
CA VAL A 1009 20.88 -0.32 -0.69
C VAL A 1009 21.78 0.91 -0.68
N ARG A 1010 22.64 1.11 0.34
CA ARG A 1010 23.58 2.24 0.35
C ARG A 1010 24.54 2.18 -0.83
N ASP A 1011 25.18 1.05 -1.04
CA ASP A 1011 26.15 0.88 -2.11
C ASP A 1011 25.47 1.08 -3.48
N ALA A 1012 24.20 0.71 -3.64
CA ALA A 1012 23.42 0.96 -4.86
C ALA A 1012 22.90 2.41 -5.03
N ILE A 1013 23.07 3.29 -4.03
CA ILE A 1013 22.69 4.73 -4.07
C ILE A 1013 23.94 5.62 -4.14
N VAL A 1014 25.04 5.22 -3.47
CA VAL A 1014 26.22 6.06 -3.21
C VAL A 1014 27.42 5.68 -4.09
N SER A 1015 27.35 4.64 -4.93
CA SER A 1015 28.50 4.17 -5.71
C SER A 1015 28.96 5.17 -6.78
N GLU A 1016 29.98 5.96 -6.46
CA GLU A 1016 30.90 6.54 -7.45
C GLU A 1016 31.91 5.48 -7.93
N ASP A 1017 32.30 4.55 -7.04
CA ASP A 1017 33.26 3.47 -7.32
C ASP A 1017 32.59 2.10 -7.60
N GLY A 1018 32.50 1.74 -8.89
CA GLY A 1018 32.80 0.40 -9.45
C GLY A 1018 32.22 -0.93 -8.89
N VAL A 1019 31.43 -0.97 -7.81
CA VAL A 1019 30.95 -2.24 -7.21
C VAL A 1019 29.90 -2.90 -8.11
N LEU A 1020 30.31 -3.92 -8.87
CA LEU A 1020 29.47 -4.61 -9.85
C LEU A 1020 28.18 -5.22 -9.26
N PHE A 1021 28.23 -5.75 -8.03
CA PHE A 1021 27.14 -6.50 -7.39
C PHE A 1021 26.92 -6.13 -5.92
N PRO A 1022 26.18 -5.04 -5.59
CA PRO A 1022 25.80 -4.69 -4.22
C PRO A 1022 25.03 -5.81 -3.50
N GLU A 1023 24.35 -6.71 -4.23
CA GLU A 1023 23.63 -7.86 -3.67
C GLU A 1023 24.53 -8.84 -2.89
N ILE A 1024 25.86 -8.77 -3.04
CA ILE A 1024 26.79 -9.65 -2.32
C ILE A 1024 26.67 -9.50 -0.79
N TRP A 1025 26.31 -8.31 -0.30
CA TRP A 1025 26.04 -8.05 1.13
C TRP A 1025 24.90 -8.90 1.69
N VAL A 1026 23.95 -9.32 0.84
CA VAL A 1026 22.80 -10.15 1.20
C VAL A 1026 23.14 -11.65 1.26
N LEU A 1027 24.26 -12.07 0.66
CA LEU A 1027 24.67 -13.48 0.57
C LEU A 1027 24.79 -14.20 1.93
N PRO A 1028 25.37 -13.61 3.01
CA PRO A 1028 25.43 -14.26 4.32
C PRO A 1028 24.03 -14.57 4.90
N ALA A 1029 23.06 -13.67 4.70
CA ALA A 1029 21.68 -13.86 5.15
C ALA A 1029 20.98 -14.98 4.37
N VAL A 1030 21.19 -15.04 3.05
CA VAL A 1030 20.69 -16.10 2.17
C VAL A 1030 21.24 -17.46 2.59
N ILE A 1031 22.55 -17.57 2.82
CA ILE A 1031 23.19 -18.80 3.28
C ILE A 1031 22.62 -19.22 4.64
N ALA A 1032 22.51 -18.30 5.59
CA ALA A 1032 21.95 -18.57 6.92
C ALA A 1032 20.49 -19.08 6.87
N LEU A 1033 19.64 -18.47 6.03
CA LEU A 1033 18.26 -18.89 5.81
C LEU A 1033 18.17 -20.29 5.19
N VAL A 1034 18.93 -20.56 4.12
CA VAL A 1034 18.93 -21.85 3.41
C VAL A 1034 19.50 -22.97 4.29
N VAL A 1035 20.62 -22.74 4.99
CA VAL A 1035 21.24 -23.72 5.89
C VAL A 1035 20.33 -24.02 7.09
N THR A 1036 19.77 -23.00 7.75
CA THR A 1036 18.85 -23.20 8.88
C THR A 1036 17.62 -24.00 8.46
N SER A 1037 17.04 -23.66 7.30
CA SER A 1037 15.93 -24.37 6.67
C SER A 1037 16.28 -25.84 6.38
N ALA A 1038 17.46 -26.12 5.80
CA ALA A 1038 17.93 -27.48 5.53
C ALA A 1038 18.26 -28.30 6.79
N VAL A 1039 18.79 -27.68 7.85
CA VAL A 1039 19.08 -28.36 9.13
C VAL A 1039 17.80 -28.69 9.89
N TRP A 1040 16.85 -27.76 9.94
CA TRP A 1040 15.58 -27.96 10.65
C TRP A 1040 14.69 -29.01 9.99
N THR A 1041 14.66 -29.08 8.65
CA THR A 1041 13.94 -30.13 7.92
C THR A 1041 14.55 -31.51 8.15
N ARG A 1042 15.88 -31.64 8.01
CA ARG A 1042 16.61 -32.89 8.30
C ARG A 1042 16.39 -33.37 9.73
N ARG A 1043 16.45 -32.47 10.71
CA ARG A 1043 16.23 -32.79 12.14
C ARG A 1043 14.74 -32.91 12.54
N ARG A 1044 13.79 -32.81 11.59
CA ARG A 1044 12.33 -32.76 11.84
C ARG A 1044 11.93 -31.80 12.97
N ALA A 1045 12.64 -30.68 13.08
CA ALA A 1045 12.47 -29.76 14.20
C ALA A 1045 11.14 -28.98 14.10
N LEU A 1046 10.32 -29.05 15.15
CA LEU A 1046 9.12 -28.22 15.27
C LEU A 1046 9.51 -26.76 15.60
N PRO A 1047 8.83 -25.72 15.08
CA PRO A 1047 7.71 -25.77 14.16
C PRO A 1047 8.14 -25.92 12.69
N PHE A 1048 7.71 -27.01 12.05
CA PHE A 1048 8.04 -27.36 10.67
C PHE A 1048 7.70 -26.24 9.65
N ARG A 1049 6.62 -25.49 9.89
CA ARG A 1049 6.20 -24.35 9.04
C ARG A 1049 7.23 -23.23 8.95
N VAL A 1050 8.04 -22.99 9.99
CA VAL A 1050 9.10 -21.96 9.91
C VAL A 1050 10.30 -22.48 9.11
N ALA A 1051 10.62 -23.78 9.22
CA ALA A 1051 11.62 -24.41 8.37
C ALA A 1051 11.22 -24.34 6.87
N GLN A 1052 9.93 -24.47 6.54
CA GLN A 1052 9.41 -24.29 5.17
C GLN A 1052 9.64 -22.88 4.60
N LEU A 1053 9.68 -21.84 5.44
CA LEU A 1053 9.74 -20.44 4.99
C LEU A 1053 11.16 -19.91 4.70
N GLY A 1054 12.21 -20.62 5.11
CA GLY A 1054 13.59 -20.12 4.94
C GLY A 1054 14.03 -19.94 3.48
N VAL A 1055 13.75 -20.91 2.59
CA VAL A 1055 14.04 -20.77 1.14
C VAL A 1055 13.15 -19.71 0.48
N PRO A 1056 11.80 -19.67 0.69
CA PRO A 1056 10.97 -18.55 0.25
C PRO A 1056 11.48 -17.17 0.71
N ALA A 1057 11.92 -17.03 1.96
CA ALA A 1057 12.45 -15.79 2.49
C ALA A 1057 13.77 -15.37 1.83
N ALA A 1058 14.68 -16.32 1.60
CA ALA A 1058 15.94 -16.05 0.89
C ALA A 1058 15.70 -15.58 -0.56
N VAL A 1059 14.74 -16.22 -1.26
CA VAL A 1059 14.31 -15.83 -2.61
C VAL A 1059 13.69 -14.43 -2.62
N ALA A 1060 12.78 -14.15 -1.69
CA ALA A 1060 12.15 -12.84 -1.57
C ALA A 1060 13.17 -11.73 -1.24
N LEU A 1061 14.18 -12.03 -0.41
CA LEU A 1061 15.22 -11.10 -0.03
C LEU A 1061 16.15 -10.74 -1.19
N ILE A 1062 16.62 -11.73 -1.96
CA ILE A 1062 17.38 -11.49 -3.21
C ILE A 1062 16.51 -10.70 -4.18
N GLY A 1063 15.25 -11.10 -4.37
CA GLY A 1063 14.34 -10.43 -5.29
C GLY A 1063 14.12 -8.97 -4.96
N LEU A 1064 13.94 -8.66 -3.67
CA LEU A 1064 13.77 -7.30 -3.18
C LEU A 1064 15.00 -6.43 -3.49
N ILE A 1065 16.21 -6.90 -3.17
CA ILE A 1065 17.42 -6.10 -3.45
C ILE A 1065 17.66 -5.96 -4.96
N SER A 1066 17.44 -7.01 -5.77
CA SER A 1066 17.58 -6.92 -7.22
C SER A 1066 16.58 -5.95 -7.85
N VAL A 1067 15.35 -5.85 -7.34
CA VAL A 1067 14.39 -4.82 -7.77
C VAL A 1067 14.90 -3.42 -7.42
N VAL A 1068 15.44 -3.21 -6.21
CA VAL A 1068 16.02 -1.91 -5.83
C VAL A 1068 17.20 -1.56 -6.73
N CYS A 1069 18.17 -2.46 -6.92
CA CYS A 1069 19.34 -2.22 -7.76
C CYS A 1069 18.96 -1.96 -9.24
N LEU A 1070 17.94 -2.63 -9.79
CA LEU A 1070 17.45 -2.35 -11.15
C LEU A 1070 16.80 -0.97 -11.28
N ILE A 1071 16.21 -0.43 -10.21
CA ILE A 1071 15.60 0.91 -10.18
C ILE A 1071 16.64 2.01 -9.95
N THR A 1072 17.63 1.77 -9.08
CA THR A 1072 18.64 2.79 -8.71
C THR A 1072 19.84 2.83 -9.65
N LEU A 1073 20.19 1.72 -10.30
CA LEU A 1073 21.34 1.59 -11.21
C LEU A 1073 20.88 1.18 -12.62
N PRO A 1074 20.17 2.04 -13.38
CA PRO A 1074 19.62 1.68 -14.69
C PRO A 1074 20.70 1.40 -15.75
N GLU A 1075 21.84 2.12 -15.71
CA GLU A 1075 22.85 2.09 -16.77
C GLU A 1075 23.98 1.07 -16.53
N THR A 1076 24.35 0.76 -15.29
CA THR A 1076 25.51 -0.08 -14.98
C THR A 1076 25.18 -1.57 -14.89
N ASN A 1077 25.49 -2.32 -15.97
CA ASN A 1077 25.38 -3.78 -16.02
C ASN A 1077 23.97 -4.35 -15.71
N SER A 1078 22.93 -3.54 -15.85
CA SER A 1078 21.56 -3.87 -15.44
C SER A 1078 20.99 -5.11 -16.17
N SER A 1079 21.36 -5.32 -17.43
CA SER A 1079 21.02 -6.52 -18.21
C SER A 1079 21.70 -7.80 -17.69
N THR A 1080 22.97 -7.74 -17.28
CA THR A 1080 23.68 -8.91 -16.72
C THR A 1080 23.17 -9.26 -15.32
N ARG A 1081 22.89 -8.24 -14.50
CA ARG A 1081 22.19 -8.36 -13.20
C ARG A 1081 20.85 -9.07 -13.36
N LEU A 1082 20.01 -8.59 -14.28
CA LEU A 1082 18.72 -9.18 -14.60
C LEU A 1082 18.85 -10.65 -15.05
N ALA A 1083 19.83 -10.97 -15.90
CA ALA A 1083 20.09 -12.33 -16.37
C ALA A 1083 20.52 -13.28 -15.24
N VAL A 1084 21.49 -12.89 -14.40
CA VAL A 1084 21.99 -13.71 -13.28
C VAL A 1084 20.90 -14.00 -12.26
N VAL A 1085 20.14 -12.97 -11.87
CA VAL A 1085 19.04 -13.09 -10.90
C VAL A 1085 17.91 -13.95 -11.46
N SER A 1086 17.53 -13.73 -12.72
CA SER A 1086 16.47 -14.51 -13.37
C SER A 1086 16.85 -15.98 -13.54
N THR A 1087 18.07 -16.28 -13.98
CA THR A 1087 18.58 -17.66 -14.08
C THR A 1087 18.63 -18.35 -12.70
N THR A 1088 18.99 -17.62 -11.64
CA THR A 1088 18.98 -18.13 -10.27
C THR A 1088 17.57 -18.52 -9.83
N PHE A 1089 16.56 -17.66 -10.06
CA PHE A 1089 15.17 -17.98 -9.71
C PHE A 1089 14.55 -19.06 -10.59
N VAL A 1090 14.89 -19.15 -11.88
CA VAL A 1090 14.54 -20.32 -12.72
C VAL A 1090 15.09 -21.60 -12.07
N GLY A 1091 16.36 -21.60 -11.66
CA GLY A 1091 16.98 -22.72 -10.95
C GLY A 1091 16.21 -23.13 -9.69
N VAL A 1092 15.76 -22.17 -8.88
CA VAL A 1092 14.94 -22.43 -7.68
C VAL A 1092 13.55 -22.96 -8.04
N VAL A 1093 12.84 -22.37 -9.00
CA VAL A 1093 11.52 -22.86 -9.46
C VAL A 1093 11.63 -24.30 -9.95
N VAL A 1094 12.66 -24.61 -10.74
CA VAL A 1094 12.90 -25.97 -11.25
C VAL A 1094 13.26 -26.92 -10.12
N ALA A 1095 14.16 -26.56 -9.21
CA ALA A 1095 14.54 -27.39 -8.08
C ALA A 1095 13.35 -27.68 -7.14
N ALA A 1096 12.49 -26.70 -6.89
CA ALA A 1096 11.27 -26.85 -6.10
C ALA A 1096 10.21 -27.70 -6.82
N ALA A 1097 10.01 -27.48 -8.13
CA ALA A 1097 9.13 -28.30 -8.95
C ALA A 1097 9.59 -29.78 -8.95
N VAL A 1098 10.89 -30.03 -9.11
CA VAL A 1098 11.48 -31.38 -9.18
C VAL A 1098 11.53 -32.05 -7.82
N ARG A 1099 11.92 -31.38 -6.73
CA ARG A 1099 12.06 -32.06 -5.42
C ARG A 1099 10.73 -32.18 -4.66
N ARG A 1100 9.90 -31.14 -4.62
CA ARG A 1100 8.65 -31.06 -3.82
C ARG A 1100 8.81 -31.46 -2.33
N TRP A 1101 10.03 -31.49 -1.81
CA TRP A 1101 10.36 -31.87 -0.44
C TRP A 1101 10.91 -30.65 0.29
N VAL A 1102 10.45 -30.43 1.52
CA VAL A 1102 10.85 -29.26 2.30
C VAL A 1102 12.38 -29.27 2.51
N PRO A 1103 13.10 -28.18 2.17
CA PRO A 1103 12.59 -26.81 1.98
C PRO A 1103 12.30 -26.37 0.54
N LEU A 1104 12.45 -27.26 -0.44
CA LEU A 1104 12.12 -27.03 -1.85
C LEU A 1104 10.72 -27.58 -2.17
N ASP A 1105 9.71 -26.97 -1.54
CA ASP A 1105 8.30 -27.33 -1.66
C ASP A 1105 7.50 -26.37 -2.57
N ARG A 1106 6.17 -26.58 -2.65
CA ARG A 1106 5.28 -25.76 -3.49
C ARG A 1106 5.24 -24.28 -3.10
N VAL A 1107 5.54 -23.92 -1.84
CA VAL A 1107 5.62 -22.53 -1.41
C VAL A 1107 6.84 -21.88 -2.03
N SER A 1108 8.02 -22.52 -1.89
CA SER A 1108 9.26 -22.02 -2.52
C SER A 1108 9.14 -21.88 -4.05
N GLN A 1109 8.43 -22.81 -4.70
CA GLN A 1109 8.14 -22.75 -6.13
C GLN A 1109 7.30 -21.54 -6.53
N ILE A 1110 6.22 -21.26 -5.80
CA ILE A 1110 5.32 -20.12 -6.08
C ILE A 1110 6.03 -18.80 -5.76
N THR A 1111 6.73 -18.69 -4.63
CA THR A 1111 7.48 -17.48 -4.27
C THR A 1111 8.53 -17.14 -5.33
N ALA A 1112 9.35 -18.12 -5.76
CA ALA A 1112 10.35 -17.89 -6.80
C ALA A 1112 9.74 -17.51 -8.15
N LEU A 1113 8.60 -18.10 -8.53
CA LEU A 1113 7.90 -17.72 -9.76
C LEU A 1113 7.32 -16.29 -9.69
N CYS A 1114 6.70 -15.92 -8.57
CA CYS A 1114 6.17 -14.57 -8.38
C CYS A 1114 7.28 -13.51 -8.37
N VAL A 1115 8.38 -13.77 -7.65
CA VAL A 1115 9.55 -12.87 -7.61
C VAL A 1115 10.21 -12.74 -8.97
N LEU A 1116 10.35 -13.84 -9.72
CA LEU A 1116 10.86 -13.83 -11.10
C LEU A 1116 10.01 -12.96 -12.04
N VAL A 1117 8.68 -13.01 -11.92
CA VAL A 1117 7.77 -12.15 -12.69
C VAL A 1117 7.92 -10.67 -12.29
N VAL A 1118 8.06 -10.38 -10.99
CA VAL A 1118 8.28 -8.99 -10.52
C VAL A 1118 9.61 -8.44 -11.03
N VAL A 1119 10.72 -9.18 -10.87
CA VAL A 1119 12.04 -8.77 -11.36
C VAL A 1119 12.04 -8.60 -12.89
N GLY A 1120 11.42 -9.51 -13.64
CA GLY A 1120 11.27 -9.38 -15.08
C GLY A 1120 10.45 -8.15 -15.49
N ALA A 1121 9.36 -7.84 -14.78
CA ALA A 1121 8.56 -6.64 -15.02
C ALA A 1121 9.34 -5.35 -14.68
N THR A 1122 10.07 -5.32 -13.56
CA THR A 1122 10.97 -4.20 -13.23
C THR A 1122 12.03 -4.01 -14.31
N GLY A 1123 12.62 -5.09 -14.82
CA GLY A 1123 13.60 -5.03 -15.93
C GLY A 1123 13.02 -4.42 -17.22
N LEU A 1124 11.75 -4.67 -17.53
CA LEU A 1124 11.07 -4.06 -18.68
C LEU A 1124 10.78 -2.57 -18.45
N VAL A 1125 10.36 -2.18 -17.25
CA VAL A 1125 10.03 -0.77 -16.90
C VAL A 1125 11.28 0.10 -16.83
N THR A 1126 12.42 -0.46 -16.40
CA THR A 1126 13.70 0.25 -16.22
C THR A 1126 14.58 0.27 -17.47
N GLY A 1127 14.21 -0.43 -18.55
CA GLY A 1127 15.05 -0.61 -19.73
C GLY A 1127 16.20 -1.62 -19.57
N ALA A 1128 16.40 -2.20 -18.38
CA ALA A 1128 17.41 -3.24 -18.17
C ALA A 1128 17.19 -4.51 -19.02
N ALA A 1129 15.94 -4.75 -19.43
CA ALA A 1129 15.56 -5.83 -20.34
C ALA A 1129 15.72 -5.42 -21.81
N HIS A 1130 16.96 -5.15 -22.22
CA HIS A 1130 17.34 -5.02 -23.62
C HIS A 1130 18.34 -6.14 -23.99
N PRO A 1131 17.93 -7.16 -24.79
CA PRO A 1131 16.59 -7.37 -25.38
C PRO A 1131 15.53 -7.81 -24.36
N PHE A 1132 14.24 -7.58 -24.65
CA PHE A 1132 13.13 -7.85 -23.70
C PHE A 1132 12.95 -9.34 -23.38
N GLU A 1133 13.47 -10.22 -24.23
CA GLU A 1133 13.63 -11.65 -23.99
C GLU A 1133 14.34 -11.96 -22.66
N LEU A 1134 15.20 -11.08 -22.16
CA LEU A 1134 15.83 -11.21 -20.82
C LEU A 1134 14.80 -11.31 -19.68
N SER A 1135 13.60 -10.75 -19.85
CA SER A 1135 12.50 -10.84 -18.88
C SER A 1135 11.49 -11.94 -19.22
N THR A 1136 11.14 -12.13 -20.50
CA THR A 1136 10.09 -13.09 -20.89
C THR A 1136 10.59 -14.53 -20.96
N THR A 1137 11.81 -14.77 -21.43
CA THR A 1137 12.38 -16.12 -21.59
C THR A 1137 12.54 -16.84 -20.25
N PRO A 1138 13.08 -16.25 -19.16
CA PRO A 1138 13.18 -16.92 -17.87
C PRO A 1138 11.81 -17.30 -17.28
N VAL A 1139 10.82 -16.40 -17.36
CA VAL A 1139 9.44 -16.66 -16.89
C VAL A 1139 8.80 -17.80 -17.69
N GLY A 1140 8.92 -17.77 -19.03
CA GLY A 1140 8.44 -18.83 -19.90
C GLY A 1140 9.08 -20.18 -19.59
N LEU A 1141 10.41 -20.22 -19.44
CA LEU A 1141 11.17 -21.42 -19.11
C LEU A 1141 10.78 -22.00 -17.73
N ALA A 1142 10.67 -21.15 -16.71
CA ALA A 1142 10.23 -21.56 -15.37
C ALA A 1142 8.83 -22.20 -15.39
N LEU A 1143 7.89 -21.61 -16.13
CA LEU A 1143 6.54 -22.14 -16.31
C LEU A 1143 6.54 -23.47 -17.09
N ILE A 1144 7.29 -23.57 -18.19
CA ILE A 1144 7.37 -24.78 -19.02
C ILE A 1144 7.94 -25.95 -18.21
N VAL A 1145 9.06 -25.77 -17.51
CA VAL A 1145 9.69 -26.87 -16.75
C VAL A 1145 8.83 -27.27 -15.55
N SER A 1146 8.21 -26.30 -14.86
CA SER A 1146 7.21 -26.54 -13.80
C SER A 1146 6.01 -27.36 -14.29
N GLY A 1147 5.46 -26.98 -15.44
CA GLY A 1147 4.37 -27.67 -16.10
C GLY A 1147 4.76 -29.08 -16.55
N LEU A 1148 5.95 -29.23 -17.13
CA LEU A 1148 6.49 -30.51 -17.60
C LEU A 1148 6.67 -31.50 -16.45
N VAL A 1149 7.24 -31.07 -15.33
CA VAL A 1149 7.39 -31.91 -14.13
C VAL A 1149 6.01 -32.32 -13.57
N THR A 1150 5.00 -31.47 -13.70
CA THR A 1150 3.63 -31.79 -13.27
C THR A 1150 2.97 -32.80 -14.21
N VAL A 1151 3.04 -32.59 -15.53
CA VAL A 1151 2.50 -33.50 -16.57
C VAL A 1151 3.19 -34.87 -16.58
N ARG A 1152 4.50 -34.94 -16.25
CA ARG A 1152 5.24 -36.20 -16.10
C ARG A 1152 4.87 -36.99 -14.84
N ARG A 1153 4.39 -36.33 -13.78
CA ARG A 1153 4.07 -36.96 -12.49
C ARG A 1153 2.62 -37.41 -12.35
N ASP A 1154 1.71 -36.58 -12.82
CA ASP A 1154 0.28 -36.83 -12.76
C ASP A 1154 -0.20 -37.10 -14.18
N ALA A 1155 -0.61 -38.34 -14.48
CA ALA A 1155 -1.09 -38.75 -15.79
C ALA A 1155 -2.43 -38.06 -16.18
N SER A 1156 -3.21 -37.58 -15.21
CA SER A 1156 -4.48 -36.88 -15.44
C SER A 1156 -4.30 -35.40 -15.80
N ALA A 1157 -3.13 -34.81 -15.50
CA ALA A 1157 -2.84 -33.42 -15.80
C ALA A 1157 -2.85 -33.16 -17.33
N ARG A 1158 -3.65 -32.17 -17.76
CA ARG A 1158 -3.76 -31.74 -19.17
C ARG A 1158 -2.66 -30.74 -19.53
N THR A 1159 -2.25 -30.69 -20.80
CA THR A 1159 -1.16 -29.78 -21.22
C THR A 1159 -1.56 -28.31 -21.26
N TRP A 1160 -2.83 -27.98 -21.54
CA TRP A 1160 -3.32 -26.59 -21.61
C TRP A 1160 -3.04 -25.73 -20.37
N PRO A 1161 -3.51 -26.07 -19.14
CA PRO A 1161 -3.28 -25.24 -17.96
C PRO A 1161 -1.83 -25.28 -17.44
N ASN A 1162 -1.04 -26.29 -17.83
CA ASN A 1162 0.30 -26.52 -17.28
C ASN A 1162 1.44 -26.01 -18.18
N LEU A 1163 1.31 -26.14 -19.50
CA LEU A 1163 2.35 -25.76 -20.49
C LEU A 1163 1.93 -24.56 -21.33
N GLY A 1164 0.64 -24.38 -21.60
CA GLY A 1164 0.11 -23.29 -22.45
C GLY A 1164 0.60 -21.89 -22.06
N PRO A 1165 0.49 -21.46 -20.79
CA PRO A 1165 0.95 -20.13 -20.36
C PRO A 1165 2.45 -19.90 -20.56
N GLY A 1166 3.28 -20.91 -20.24
CA GLY A 1166 4.74 -20.78 -20.38
C GLY A 1166 5.20 -20.67 -21.84
N ILE A 1167 4.59 -21.45 -22.73
CA ILE A 1167 4.88 -21.42 -24.17
C ILE A 1167 4.35 -20.12 -24.80
N ALA A 1168 3.18 -19.62 -24.34
CA ALA A 1168 2.66 -18.33 -24.80
C ALA A 1168 3.58 -17.16 -24.39
N VAL A 1169 4.03 -17.11 -23.14
CA VAL A 1169 4.98 -16.08 -22.65
C VAL A 1169 6.33 -16.16 -23.37
N LEU A 1170 6.78 -17.36 -23.73
CA LEU A 1170 8.05 -17.57 -24.43
C LEU A 1170 8.01 -17.16 -25.91
N LEU A 1171 6.90 -17.41 -26.61
CA LEU A 1171 6.83 -17.26 -28.08
C LEU A 1171 6.04 -16.04 -28.57
N VAL A 1172 4.96 -15.65 -27.89
CA VAL A 1172 4.04 -14.61 -28.41
C VAL A 1172 4.65 -13.20 -28.36
N PRO A 1173 5.36 -12.78 -27.29
CA PRO A 1173 6.01 -11.46 -27.28
C PRO A 1173 7.05 -11.29 -28.41
N SER A 1174 7.89 -12.30 -28.67
CA SER A 1174 8.86 -12.26 -29.76
C SER A 1174 8.19 -12.32 -31.14
N LEU A 1175 7.11 -13.09 -31.32
CA LEU A 1175 6.30 -13.06 -32.54
C LEU A 1175 5.64 -11.68 -32.79
N LEU A 1176 5.22 -10.97 -31.73
CA LEU A 1176 4.66 -9.62 -31.88
C LEU A 1176 5.75 -8.60 -32.23
N ALA A 1177 6.97 -8.77 -31.73
CA ALA A 1177 8.12 -7.95 -32.12
C ALA A 1177 8.52 -8.17 -33.60
N ASP A 1178 8.35 -9.39 -34.14
CA ASP A 1178 8.62 -9.73 -35.55
C ASP A 1178 7.87 -8.88 -36.60
N PHE A 1179 6.81 -8.15 -36.21
CA PHE A 1179 6.08 -7.22 -37.09
C PHE A 1179 6.69 -5.80 -37.17
N GLY A 1180 7.76 -5.51 -36.42
CA GLY A 1180 8.47 -4.23 -36.42
C GLY A 1180 9.91 -4.33 -36.97
N SER A 1181 10.75 -3.36 -36.61
CA SER A 1181 12.20 -3.45 -36.84
C SER A 1181 12.80 -4.56 -35.99
N THR A 1182 13.38 -5.57 -36.65
CA THR A 1182 13.75 -6.84 -36.00
C THR A 1182 15.19 -7.25 -36.26
N GLU A 1183 15.81 -7.82 -35.23
CA GLU A 1183 17.18 -8.30 -35.27
C GLU A 1183 17.23 -9.75 -35.77
N LEU A 1184 18.17 -10.05 -36.65
CA LEU A 1184 18.29 -11.35 -37.34
C LEU A 1184 18.36 -12.55 -36.38
N TRP A 1185 18.97 -12.38 -35.19
CA TRP A 1185 19.06 -13.46 -34.21
C TRP A 1185 17.70 -13.83 -33.61
N ARG A 1186 16.81 -12.85 -33.37
CA ARG A 1186 15.45 -13.10 -32.83
C ARG A 1186 14.65 -13.93 -33.82
N VAL A 1187 14.74 -13.56 -35.10
CA VAL A 1187 14.11 -14.27 -36.21
C VAL A 1187 14.55 -15.73 -36.26
N ILE A 1188 15.87 -15.98 -36.30
CA ILE A 1188 16.43 -17.34 -36.34
C ILE A 1188 16.05 -18.13 -35.08
N ALA A 1189 16.15 -17.52 -33.90
CA ALA A 1189 15.84 -18.17 -32.62
C ALA A 1189 14.36 -18.57 -32.53
N LEU A 1190 13.43 -17.68 -32.89
CA LEU A 1190 12.00 -17.95 -32.85
C LEU A 1190 11.61 -19.07 -33.83
N GLY A 1191 12.17 -19.06 -35.04
CA GLY A 1191 11.98 -20.12 -36.03
C GLY A 1191 12.48 -21.48 -35.54
N VAL A 1192 13.74 -21.57 -35.12
CA VAL A 1192 14.36 -22.83 -34.63
C VAL A 1192 13.62 -23.36 -33.40
N LEU A 1193 13.32 -22.50 -32.42
CA LEU A 1193 12.61 -22.88 -31.20
C LEU A 1193 11.19 -23.39 -31.49
N SER A 1194 10.48 -22.76 -32.42
CA SER A 1194 9.13 -23.18 -32.80
C SER A 1194 9.13 -24.51 -33.56
N VAL A 1195 10.09 -24.75 -34.46
CA VAL A 1195 10.29 -26.07 -35.11
C VAL A 1195 10.59 -27.15 -34.06
N ALA A 1196 11.51 -26.88 -33.13
CA ALA A 1196 11.87 -27.84 -32.09
C ALA A 1196 10.66 -28.17 -31.18
N LEU A 1197 9.89 -27.18 -30.77
CA LEU A 1197 8.67 -27.39 -29.98
C LEU A 1197 7.61 -28.18 -30.75
N VAL A 1198 7.41 -27.94 -32.05
CA VAL A 1198 6.50 -28.75 -32.89
C VAL A 1198 6.95 -30.22 -32.92
N ALA A 1199 8.23 -30.49 -33.18
CA ALA A 1199 8.77 -31.86 -33.21
C ALA A 1199 8.64 -32.59 -31.86
N VAL A 1200 8.94 -31.90 -30.76
CA VAL A 1200 8.76 -32.42 -29.38
C VAL A 1200 7.27 -32.68 -29.09
N SER A 1201 6.37 -31.83 -29.56
CA SER A 1201 4.93 -31.97 -29.30
C SER A 1201 4.30 -33.13 -30.08
N ILE A 1202 4.77 -33.38 -31.31
CA ILE A 1202 4.37 -34.53 -32.12
C ILE A 1202 4.87 -35.83 -31.48
N THR A 1203 6.16 -35.90 -31.12
CA THR A 1203 6.75 -37.12 -30.54
C THR A 1203 6.16 -37.47 -29.17
N LEU A 1204 5.93 -36.47 -28.31
CA LEU A 1204 5.36 -36.65 -26.95
C LEU A 1204 3.83 -36.61 -26.90
N ARG A 1205 3.16 -36.43 -28.04
CA ARG A 1205 1.70 -36.41 -28.18
C ARG A 1205 0.99 -35.37 -27.29
N TRP A 1206 1.47 -34.12 -27.33
CA TRP A 1206 0.94 -33.00 -26.53
C TRP A 1206 0.14 -32.00 -27.35
N GLN A 1207 -1.05 -31.61 -26.87
CA GLN A 1207 -1.98 -30.77 -27.61
C GLN A 1207 -1.62 -29.27 -27.54
N ALA A 1208 -1.51 -28.69 -26.34
CA ALA A 1208 -1.33 -27.24 -26.21
C ALA A 1208 0.03 -26.73 -26.76
N PRO A 1209 1.17 -27.41 -26.50
CA PRO A 1209 2.46 -27.07 -27.11
C PRO A 1209 2.43 -27.11 -28.64
N LEU A 1210 1.82 -28.15 -29.23
CA LEU A 1210 1.71 -28.31 -30.69
C LEU A 1210 0.93 -27.17 -31.34
N ILE A 1211 -0.20 -26.80 -30.74
CA ILE A 1211 -1.08 -25.74 -31.28
C ILE A 1211 -0.37 -24.39 -31.19
N VAL A 1212 0.17 -24.01 -30.02
CA VAL A 1212 0.81 -22.69 -29.87
C VAL A 1212 2.07 -22.57 -30.73
N SER A 1213 3.00 -23.52 -30.63
CA SER A 1213 4.24 -23.47 -31.43
C SER A 1213 4.01 -23.65 -32.93
N GLY A 1214 3.04 -24.48 -33.33
CA GLY A 1214 2.66 -24.65 -34.73
C GLY A 1214 2.01 -23.40 -35.33
N THR A 1215 1.17 -22.68 -34.57
CA THR A 1215 0.62 -21.40 -35.00
C THR A 1215 1.72 -20.32 -35.08
N VAL A 1216 2.59 -20.22 -34.08
CA VAL A 1216 3.73 -19.28 -34.10
C VAL A 1216 4.64 -19.56 -35.29
N LEU A 1217 5.05 -20.82 -35.50
CA LEU A 1217 5.91 -21.22 -36.62
C LEU A 1217 5.28 -20.87 -37.97
N LEU A 1218 3.97 -21.09 -38.14
CA LEU A 1218 3.27 -20.78 -39.38
C LEU A 1218 3.24 -19.27 -39.65
N VAL A 1219 2.91 -18.44 -38.65
CA VAL A 1219 2.86 -16.98 -38.80
C VAL A 1219 4.26 -16.42 -39.01
N HIS A 1220 5.26 -16.87 -38.25
CA HIS A 1220 6.65 -16.48 -38.39
C HIS A 1220 7.22 -16.85 -39.76
N ALA A 1221 7.05 -18.10 -40.21
CA ALA A 1221 7.53 -18.53 -41.52
C ALA A 1221 6.85 -17.77 -42.67
N LEU A 1222 5.56 -17.43 -42.53
CA LEU A 1222 4.84 -16.60 -43.49
C LEU A 1222 5.39 -15.17 -43.52
N ALA A 1223 5.61 -14.55 -42.35
CA ALA A 1223 6.18 -13.20 -42.25
C ALA A 1223 7.59 -13.11 -42.85
N GLN A 1224 8.46 -14.08 -42.53
CA GLN A 1224 9.86 -14.09 -42.99
C GLN A 1224 10.03 -14.51 -44.46
N SER A 1225 9.14 -15.35 -44.99
CA SER A 1225 9.14 -15.66 -46.43
C SER A 1225 8.53 -14.55 -47.28
N TRP A 1226 7.77 -13.61 -46.69
CA TRP A 1226 7.04 -12.58 -47.43
C TRP A 1226 7.91 -11.71 -48.36
N PRO A 1227 9.08 -11.18 -47.96
CA PRO A 1227 9.92 -10.38 -48.85
C PRO A 1227 10.49 -11.21 -50.01
N TRP A 1228 10.86 -12.46 -49.75
CA TRP A 1228 11.37 -13.39 -50.77
C TRP A 1228 10.27 -13.77 -51.77
N ILE A 1229 9.05 -14.00 -51.28
CA ILE A 1229 7.86 -14.23 -52.10
C ILE A 1229 7.62 -13.00 -52.99
N GLN A 1230 7.64 -11.78 -52.44
CA GLN A 1230 7.50 -10.55 -53.22
C GLN A 1230 8.59 -10.40 -54.30
N GLY A 1231 9.86 -10.69 -53.99
CA GLY A 1231 10.95 -10.68 -54.97
C GLY A 1231 10.84 -11.75 -56.05
N LEU A 1232 10.40 -12.97 -55.69
CA LEU A 1232 10.10 -14.02 -56.66
C LEU A 1232 8.91 -13.66 -57.56
N TYR A 1233 7.92 -12.91 -57.06
CA TYR A 1233 6.82 -12.37 -57.86
C TYR A 1233 7.24 -11.25 -58.82
N SER A 1234 8.32 -10.50 -58.54
CA SER A 1234 8.82 -9.46 -59.45
C SER A 1234 9.78 -10.00 -60.52
N VAL A 1235 10.50 -11.10 -60.24
CA VAL A 1235 11.50 -11.68 -61.17
C VAL A 1235 10.92 -12.81 -62.03
N VAL A 1236 10.07 -13.69 -61.50
CA VAL A 1236 9.57 -14.85 -62.25
C VAL A 1236 8.33 -14.46 -63.06
N PRO A 1237 8.32 -14.69 -64.39
CA PRO A 1237 7.13 -14.49 -65.21
C PRO A 1237 5.93 -15.27 -64.65
N TRP A 1238 4.93 -14.51 -64.25
CA TRP A 1238 3.78 -14.95 -63.46
C TRP A 1238 3.02 -16.19 -63.94
N TRP A 1239 3.00 -16.44 -65.25
CA TRP A 1239 2.33 -17.59 -65.85
C TRP A 1239 3.00 -18.92 -65.46
N ILE A 1240 4.24 -18.87 -64.98
CA ILE A 1240 4.93 -20.02 -64.36
C ILE A 1240 4.28 -20.37 -63.02
N TRP A 1241 3.91 -19.38 -62.19
CA TRP A 1241 3.18 -19.61 -60.93
C TRP A 1241 1.79 -20.21 -61.18
N LEU A 1242 1.12 -19.82 -62.27
CA LEU A 1242 -0.08 -20.50 -62.77
C LEU A 1242 0.17 -21.98 -63.07
N GLY A 1243 1.22 -22.28 -63.84
CA GLY A 1243 1.57 -23.65 -64.22
C GLY A 1243 1.88 -24.53 -63.02
N ILE A 1244 2.67 -24.01 -62.07
CA ILE A 1244 2.99 -24.68 -60.80
C ILE A 1244 1.72 -24.88 -59.97
N GLY A 1245 0.88 -23.85 -59.81
CA GLY A 1245 -0.39 -23.94 -59.08
C GLY A 1245 -1.35 -24.97 -59.68
N GLY A 1246 -1.51 -24.96 -61.01
CA GLY A 1246 -2.32 -25.93 -61.75
C GLY A 1246 -1.80 -27.36 -61.66
N ALA A 1247 -0.48 -27.57 -61.82
CA ALA A 1247 0.14 -28.89 -61.65
C ALA A 1247 0.00 -29.41 -60.21
N LEU A 1248 0.19 -28.54 -59.21
CA LEU A 1248 0.00 -28.88 -57.80
C LEU A 1248 -1.47 -29.26 -57.52
N LEU A 1249 -2.44 -28.54 -58.09
CA LEU A 1249 -3.86 -28.86 -58.00
C LEU A 1249 -4.21 -30.22 -58.59
N ILE A 1250 -3.73 -30.51 -59.79
CA ILE A 1250 -3.95 -31.80 -60.47
C ILE A 1250 -3.32 -32.93 -59.63
N ALA A 1251 -2.11 -32.74 -59.10
CA ALA A 1251 -1.46 -33.72 -58.21
C ALA A 1251 -2.18 -33.89 -56.86
N LEU A 1252 -2.81 -32.84 -56.32
CA LEU A 1252 -3.59 -32.89 -55.07
C LEU A 1252 -4.94 -33.59 -55.28
N ALA A 1253 -5.61 -33.30 -56.40
CA ALA A 1253 -6.85 -33.95 -56.81
C ALA A 1253 -6.63 -35.44 -57.14
N ALA A 1254 -5.55 -35.79 -57.84
CA ALA A 1254 -5.21 -37.18 -58.14
C ALA A 1254 -4.91 -38.02 -56.87
N ARG A 1255 -4.36 -37.41 -55.81
CA ARG A 1255 -4.07 -38.09 -54.53
C ARG A 1255 -5.14 -37.86 -53.45
N TYR A 1256 -6.33 -37.39 -53.84
CA TYR A 1256 -7.42 -37.02 -52.95
C TYR A 1256 -7.70 -38.10 -51.90
N GLU A 1257 -8.11 -39.28 -52.36
CA GLU A 1257 -8.69 -40.32 -51.51
C GLU A 1257 -7.71 -40.94 -50.51
N HIS A 1258 -6.43 -41.01 -50.86
CA HIS A 1258 -5.39 -41.48 -49.94
C HIS A 1258 -5.09 -40.42 -48.85
N ARG A 1259 -5.02 -39.14 -49.22
CA ARG A 1259 -4.91 -38.04 -48.25
C ARG A 1259 -6.17 -37.92 -47.36
N VAL A 1260 -7.36 -38.29 -47.88
CA VAL A 1260 -8.63 -38.31 -47.11
C VAL A 1260 -8.47 -39.09 -45.82
N ARG A 1261 -7.96 -40.33 -45.89
CA ARG A 1261 -7.82 -41.20 -44.71
C ARG A 1261 -6.79 -40.62 -43.73
N ASN A 1262 -5.68 -40.08 -44.24
CA ASN A 1262 -4.57 -39.61 -43.43
C ASN A 1262 -4.89 -38.33 -42.61
N LEU A 1263 -5.71 -37.42 -43.12
CA LEU A 1263 -6.10 -36.22 -42.34
C LEU A 1263 -7.21 -36.51 -41.31
N ARG A 1264 -8.03 -37.55 -41.51
CA ARG A 1264 -8.96 -38.04 -40.48
C ARG A 1264 -8.22 -38.67 -39.31
N SER A 1265 -7.25 -39.54 -39.61
CA SER A 1265 -6.40 -40.11 -38.56
C SER A 1265 -5.61 -39.02 -37.86
N PHE A 1266 -5.11 -38.00 -38.58
CA PHE A 1266 -4.43 -36.83 -38.00
C PHE A 1266 -5.32 -36.02 -37.04
N VAL A 1267 -6.54 -35.61 -37.42
CA VAL A 1267 -7.44 -34.85 -36.52
C VAL A 1267 -7.91 -35.69 -35.33
N GLY A 1268 -8.22 -36.97 -35.56
CA GLY A 1268 -8.52 -37.91 -34.47
C GLY A 1268 -7.35 -38.02 -33.50
N THR A 1269 -6.13 -38.17 -34.03
CA THR A 1269 -4.88 -38.19 -33.27
C THR A 1269 -4.73 -36.89 -32.45
N ILE A 1270 -4.87 -35.70 -33.06
CA ILE A 1270 -4.80 -34.40 -32.35
C ILE A 1270 -5.79 -34.31 -31.20
N SER A 1271 -7.03 -34.78 -31.37
CA SER A 1271 -8.05 -34.77 -30.31
C SER A 1271 -7.81 -35.81 -29.21
N SER A 1272 -6.97 -36.83 -29.48
CA SER A 1272 -6.51 -37.83 -28.50
C SER A 1272 -5.18 -37.44 -27.83
N LEU A 1273 -4.56 -36.31 -28.21
CA LEU A 1273 -3.38 -35.78 -27.54
C LEU A 1273 -3.75 -35.20 -26.17
N ARG A 1274 -2.72 -35.13 -25.32
CA ARG A 1274 -2.83 -34.77 -23.90
C ARG A 1274 -2.66 -33.29 -23.64
#